data_AF-A0AAD7B4Y8-F1
#
_entry.id   AF-A0AAD7B4Y8-F1
#
_cell.length_a   1.000
_cell.length_b   1.000
_cell.length_c   1.000
_cell.angle_alpha   90.00
_cell.angle_beta   90.00
_cell.angle_gamma   90.00
#
_symmetry.space_group_name_H-M   'P 1'
#
loop_
_entity.id
_entity.type
_entity.pdbx_description
1 polymer ?
#
loop_
_entity_poly.entity_id
_entity_poly.type
_entity_poly.pdbx_seq_one_letter_code
_entity_poly.pdbx_strand_id
1 'polypeptide(L)'
;MKPNWLGAAASAFLVLGVSAQVTLNTLLVENKPAPLGIDVSPRFSWLIDSSARGVAQESYQLKVSKVSAGASDVWDSGVVSSPNPYLAPYGGPALTADTTYFWSINVVTTAGSASASSNFTTGLLTSGDWGSSSWIGKNVSIVPASLLTAFTSAQWIWATESGQTVPNAPPGQVALRFTYTPPAGKTPASATVLATADDQFTLYANGALVGSSPNTTDVWKQAQIFNDVSLSGSSTTLFAILATNAADVGTGGPGPAGVLFSALIAFTDGSTALVSSSSSWKGINAPIPANFQSPSTSDSSWAGVQTLGAYGVDPWDTSVVVAAPTPTTPTFTTATWVWNTAVASPVAGNVAFRKTISPASATATPVSAAIVMTVDDFFTLYLNGAQIGSSPNASSEWQVGQQFDDVKLDGAGGKNVFAVLATNNPDATSGGPSPAGLLFSANVLYSDGTTQAVVSDGSWKATADIPNDFADPGLDDSSWGAAQTEGTYGVQPWATNVGIADPLGEHPAPLLRKSFTLTKQVTSARLYYAAGGYAHITLNGLPVSDHVLSPGFTKYDTRMQYVSLDVMHLLSIPTPAATSSLENVLGAELGRSHYGVTQGSVWNWNSAPWHGEPVLRLVLSLEFTDGSTQRVVSDGTWKNIEGPTRLDDVFGGENYNASYEIPNWNDQGFDDSAWNTALVATAPKGVLVSARNPPTRVVASLTPVSITQPVQGQYVAAFERVVAGWVRLTAQGPKDTLITVHYGEKLNPDGTVIWQDEQHYYENNWQTDRFWLAGTGAPETFEPKFSYKGYQYITIFGWPGSSPPTPADIIGQVAHDDLDKYGDFTSSSDLLNKLHVAAVFTLLNNLHSIPTDCPTFEKNGWTGDAQLSAESFLSNLDATDLLGKYAQDTTDSLAAGSGPPAVIIPDSGWGANNQADPWHAALILIPAFVYQYRGDTRILSDNYDGMKAYIEFELGRSPNNIATTGLGDWDTPETSPLGGNPPEDPRVPATAYLYHMFDTMATVATVLGKTSDASSFASQAVAIKNAFNAAFLNPSLGYYTGVGDSGYRQSHNLLSLAFNLTPNATTAQVVADSVVADVQARGTHLNTGALSSKQLLPMLTQHGHADTALALAEQTTYPSWGYWIENGATTMWEHWLLTARSHDHHFLGTFEDWFYKNVLGIQATSTAFHNVNIAPAYTSSNLTSASGWMRTPFGNLTVSWANNGGDAGFSLNVGVPVGVNATVSFAVGAQVQEAGKPVAQAAGISILPAVAGGPVRVAVGSGTYSFVAK
;
A
#
# COMPACT_ATOMS: atom_id res chain seq x y z
N MET A 1 -27.84 9.63 -6.84
CA MET A 1 -29.28 9.80 -7.12
C MET A 1 -30.04 9.85 -5.79
N LYS A 2 -30.84 10.89 -5.53
CA LYS A 2 -31.70 10.99 -4.34
C LYS A 2 -32.94 10.09 -4.51
N PRO A 3 -33.34 9.25 -3.54
CA PRO A 3 -34.68 8.67 -3.58
C PRO A 3 -35.68 9.57 -2.85
N ASN A 4 -36.52 10.24 -3.63
CA ASN A 4 -37.82 10.75 -3.22
C ASN A 4 -38.83 9.59 -3.24
N TRP A 5 -39.43 9.21 -2.11
CA TRP A 5 -40.67 8.43 -2.11
C TRP A 5 -41.61 8.92 -1.00
N LEU A 6 -42.58 9.76 -1.39
CA LEU A 6 -43.82 10.03 -0.67
C LEU A 6 -44.95 9.41 -1.51
N GLY A 7 -45.69 8.46 -0.93
CA GLY A 7 -46.82 7.81 -1.59
C GLY A 7 -47.58 6.92 -0.62
N ALA A 8 -48.35 7.54 0.28
CA ALA A 8 -49.24 6.84 1.20
C ALA A 8 -50.54 6.40 0.47
N ALA A 9 -50.82 5.11 0.47
CA ALA A 9 -52.16 4.57 0.22
C ALA A 9 -52.70 4.02 1.55
N ALA A 10 -53.73 4.67 2.08
CA ALA A 10 -54.41 4.28 3.30
C ALA A 10 -55.27 3.02 3.05
N SER A 11 -55.07 1.99 3.86
CA SER A 11 -56.05 0.92 4.07
C SER A 11 -56.11 0.64 5.57
N ALA A 12 -57.23 1.02 6.17
CA ALA A 12 -57.49 0.89 7.59
C ALA A 12 -57.77 -0.58 7.95
N PHE A 13 -56.84 -1.21 8.66
CA PHE A 13 -57.13 -2.36 9.52
C PHE A 13 -56.98 -1.91 10.97
N LEU A 14 -58.08 -1.92 11.71
CA LEU A 14 -58.09 -1.71 13.15
C LEU A 14 -57.53 -2.97 13.81
N VAL A 15 -56.22 -3.01 14.02
CA VAL A 15 -55.57 -3.92 14.96
C VAL A 15 -55.27 -3.08 16.20
N LEU A 16 -55.88 -3.42 17.34
CA LEU A 16 -55.44 -2.95 18.65
C LEU A 16 -54.08 -3.60 18.94
N GLY A 17 -53.04 -3.08 18.30
CA GLY A 17 -51.65 -3.45 18.55
C GLY A 17 -51.11 -2.63 19.71
N VAL A 18 -50.75 -3.31 20.79
CA VAL A 18 -49.77 -2.76 21.74
C VAL A 18 -48.49 -2.56 20.93
N SER A 19 -48.21 -1.34 20.49
CA SER A 19 -46.91 -1.00 19.90
C SER A 19 -45.86 -1.30 20.97
N ALA A 20 -44.92 -2.20 20.66
CA ALA A 20 -43.76 -2.41 21.52
C ALA A 20 -43.04 -1.06 21.67
N GLN A 21 -42.80 -0.62 22.91
CA GLN A 21 -42.11 0.65 23.19
C GLN A 21 -40.60 0.59 22.93
N VAL A 22 -40.09 -0.56 22.46
CA VAL A 22 -38.68 -0.85 22.24
C VAL A 22 -38.51 -1.62 20.93
N THR A 23 -37.49 -1.26 20.15
CA THR A 23 -37.13 -1.95 18.90
C THR A 23 -35.62 -2.19 18.80
N LEU A 24 -35.21 -3.20 18.02
CA LEU A 24 -33.82 -3.54 17.74
C LEU A 24 -33.56 -3.38 16.23
N ASN A 25 -33.17 -2.19 15.80
CA ASN A 25 -33.00 -1.89 14.36
C ASN A 25 -31.57 -2.10 13.87
N THR A 26 -30.59 -2.13 14.78
CA THR A 26 -29.18 -2.32 14.46
C THR A 26 -28.67 -3.57 15.17
N LEU A 27 -28.27 -4.57 14.40
CA LEU A 27 -27.68 -5.83 14.87
C LEU A 27 -26.31 -6.01 14.26
N LEU A 28 -25.30 -6.24 15.11
CA LEU A 28 -23.91 -6.26 14.70
C LEU A 28 -23.21 -7.54 15.19
N VAL A 29 -22.27 -8.02 14.39
CA VAL A 29 -21.29 -9.04 14.76
C VAL A 29 -19.92 -8.44 14.54
N GLU A 30 -19.05 -8.43 15.56
CA GLU A 30 -17.76 -7.73 15.52
C GLU A 30 -17.94 -6.29 14.99
N ASN A 31 -18.95 -5.59 15.53
CA ASN A 31 -19.35 -4.21 15.19
C ASN A 31 -19.78 -3.95 13.73
N LYS A 32 -19.95 -4.99 12.91
CA LYS A 32 -20.38 -4.88 11.51
C LYS A 32 -21.77 -5.49 11.30
N PRO A 33 -22.60 -4.91 10.41
CA PRO A 33 -23.88 -5.50 10.02
C PRO A 33 -23.64 -6.67 9.04
N ALA A 34 -24.15 -7.86 9.38
CA ALA A 34 -24.07 -9.07 8.56
C ALA A 34 -22.68 -9.33 7.91
N PRO A 35 -21.58 -9.34 8.69
CA PRO A 35 -20.24 -9.36 8.14
C PRO A 35 -19.92 -10.68 7.43
N LEU A 36 -19.11 -10.57 6.40
CA LEU A 36 -18.50 -11.67 5.66
C LEU A 36 -17.01 -11.77 6.03
N GLY A 37 -16.52 -12.99 6.26
CA GLY A 37 -15.10 -13.22 6.51
C GLY A 37 -14.70 -13.18 7.98
N ILE A 38 -15.60 -13.45 8.93
CA ILE A 38 -15.24 -13.50 10.36
C ILE A 38 -14.30 -14.69 10.62
N ASP A 39 -13.08 -14.42 11.10
CA ASP A 39 -12.06 -15.42 11.43
C ASP A 39 -11.73 -15.51 12.93
N VAL A 40 -12.45 -14.76 13.75
CA VAL A 40 -12.36 -14.76 15.21
C VAL A 40 -13.63 -15.36 15.84
N SER A 41 -13.60 -15.64 17.15
CA SER A 41 -14.83 -15.96 17.88
C SER A 41 -15.76 -14.74 17.89
N PRO A 42 -16.96 -14.81 17.29
CA PRO A 42 -17.79 -13.63 17.08
C PRO A 42 -18.35 -13.07 18.38
N ARG A 43 -18.49 -11.76 18.43
CA ARG A 43 -19.19 -11.01 19.49
C ARG A 43 -20.38 -10.27 18.90
N PHE A 44 -21.50 -10.32 19.59
CA PHE A 44 -22.78 -9.78 19.14
C PHE A 44 -23.10 -8.49 19.86
N SER A 45 -23.58 -7.50 19.12
CA SER A 45 -24.07 -6.23 19.67
C SER A 45 -25.43 -5.89 19.07
N TRP A 46 -26.26 -5.18 19.83
CA TRP A 46 -27.55 -4.68 19.35
C TRP A 46 -27.86 -3.30 19.93
N LEU A 47 -28.43 -2.43 19.11
CA LEU A 47 -28.90 -1.13 19.58
C LEU A 47 -30.37 -1.19 19.95
N ILE A 48 -30.69 -0.61 21.11
CA ILE A 48 -32.03 -0.57 21.66
C ILE A 48 -32.59 0.84 21.44
N ASP A 49 -33.60 0.94 20.58
CA ASP A 49 -34.30 2.19 20.33
C ASP A 49 -35.59 2.27 21.16
N SER A 50 -35.81 3.40 21.83
CA SER A 50 -37.07 3.67 22.54
C SER A 50 -37.34 5.17 22.64
N SER A 51 -38.62 5.55 22.61
CA SER A 51 -39.07 6.91 22.94
C SER A 51 -39.29 7.11 24.44
N ALA A 52 -39.24 6.05 25.25
CA ALA A 52 -39.38 6.15 26.69
C ALA A 52 -38.05 6.58 27.36
N ARG A 53 -38.14 7.30 28.48
CA ARG A 53 -36.97 7.71 29.28
C ARG A 53 -36.55 6.60 30.23
N GLY A 54 -35.25 6.50 30.51
CA GLY A 54 -34.70 5.59 31.51
C GLY A 54 -34.86 4.11 31.17
N VAL A 55 -34.94 3.78 29.88
CA VAL A 55 -34.98 2.38 29.42
C VAL A 55 -33.62 1.75 29.65
N ALA A 56 -33.63 0.56 30.25
CA ALA A 56 -32.45 -0.26 30.50
C ALA A 56 -32.73 -1.72 30.12
N GLN A 57 -31.71 -2.39 29.58
CA GLN A 57 -31.77 -3.84 29.38
C GLN A 57 -31.67 -4.56 30.73
N GLU A 58 -32.43 -5.64 30.88
CA GLU A 58 -32.39 -6.53 32.04
C GLU A 58 -31.74 -7.87 31.68
N SER A 59 -32.11 -8.44 30.53
CA SER A 59 -31.59 -9.73 30.06
C SER A 59 -31.68 -9.89 28.54
N TYR A 60 -30.93 -10.86 28.03
CA TYR A 60 -30.99 -11.26 26.62
C TYR A 60 -30.91 -12.79 26.45
N GLN A 61 -31.32 -13.30 25.28
CA GLN A 61 -31.07 -14.68 24.84
C GLN A 61 -30.67 -14.68 23.37
N LEU A 62 -29.45 -15.15 23.08
CA LEU A 62 -28.90 -15.36 21.73
C LEU A 62 -29.09 -16.81 21.30
N LYS A 63 -29.46 -17.00 20.03
CA LYS A 63 -29.50 -18.31 19.38
C LYS A 63 -28.77 -18.24 18.05
N VAL A 64 -27.99 -19.26 17.73
CA VAL A 64 -27.20 -19.38 16.49
C VAL A 64 -27.57 -20.70 15.79
N SER A 65 -27.70 -20.63 14.47
CA SER A 65 -28.16 -21.72 13.60
C SER A 65 -27.44 -21.72 12.25
N LYS A 66 -27.29 -22.90 11.63
CA LYS A 66 -26.90 -23.00 10.20
C LYS A 66 -28.09 -23.03 9.24
N VAL A 67 -29.30 -23.25 9.76
CA VAL A 67 -30.49 -23.52 8.95
C VAL A 67 -31.36 -22.28 8.78
N SER A 68 -31.66 -21.57 9.86
CA SER A 68 -32.54 -20.40 9.82
C SER A 68 -32.48 -19.57 11.11
N ALA A 69 -32.87 -18.31 11.03
CA ALA A 69 -33.04 -17.47 12.22
C ALA A 69 -34.11 -18.03 13.17
N GLY A 70 -33.83 -18.03 14.48
CA GLY A 70 -34.73 -18.52 15.53
C GLY A 70 -34.53 -19.99 15.92
N ALA A 71 -33.89 -20.79 15.06
CA ALA A 71 -33.38 -22.11 15.42
C ALA A 71 -32.10 -21.99 16.26
N SER A 72 -31.71 -23.08 16.92
CA SER A 72 -30.55 -23.13 17.84
C SER A 72 -29.79 -24.44 17.74
N ASP A 73 -29.66 -24.98 16.52
CA ASP A 73 -28.90 -26.21 16.22
C ASP A 73 -27.40 -26.07 16.43
N VAL A 74 -26.88 -24.83 16.50
CA VAL A 74 -25.46 -24.55 16.79
C VAL A 74 -25.28 -24.15 18.24
N TRP A 75 -26.03 -23.14 18.71
CA TRP A 75 -25.87 -22.62 20.07
C TRP A 75 -27.12 -21.87 20.56
N ASP A 76 -27.38 -21.94 21.87
CA ASP A 76 -28.36 -21.14 22.62
C ASP A 76 -27.67 -20.66 23.90
N SER A 77 -27.63 -19.35 24.13
CA SER A 77 -27.02 -18.79 25.34
C SER A 77 -27.82 -19.09 26.62
N GLY A 78 -29.08 -19.50 26.48
CA GLY A 78 -30.08 -19.35 27.53
C GLY A 78 -30.36 -17.88 27.84
N VAL A 79 -31.21 -17.63 28.83
CA VAL A 79 -31.46 -16.27 29.33
C VAL A 79 -30.25 -15.81 30.15
N VAL A 80 -29.57 -14.78 29.67
CA VAL A 80 -28.43 -14.14 30.34
C VAL A 80 -28.89 -12.84 30.98
N SER A 81 -28.79 -12.75 32.31
CA SER A 81 -29.03 -11.51 33.05
C SER A 81 -27.84 -10.57 32.85
N SER A 82 -28.00 -9.57 31.99
CA SER A 82 -26.95 -8.59 31.68
C SER A 82 -27.57 -7.27 31.23
N PRO A 83 -27.12 -6.13 31.80
CA PRO A 83 -27.55 -4.81 31.33
C PRO A 83 -26.79 -4.35 30.08
N ASN A 84 -25.75 -5.06 29.65
CA ASN A 84 -24.90 -4.67 28.53
C ASN A 84 -25.41 -5.29 27.21
N PRO A 85 -25.81 -4.47 26.21
CA PRO A 85 -26.24 -4.94 24.89
C PRO A 85 -25.08 -5.05 23.85
N TYR A 86 -23.84 -4.90 24.28
CA TYR A 86 -22.69 -4.73 23.39
C TYR A 86 -21.56 -5.75 23.65
N LEU A 87 -21.01 -6.30 22.56
CA LEU A 87 -19.96 -7.33 22.51
C LEU A 87 -20.25 -8.58 23.36
N ALA A 88 -21.49 -9.05 23.35
CA ALA A 88 -21.87 -10.32 23.96
C ALA A 88 -21.11 -11.48 23.29
N PRO A 89 -20.31 -12.28 24.03
CA PRO A 89 -19.44 -13.29 23.43
C PRO A 89 -20.23 -14.51 22.94
N TYR A 90 -19.79 -15.09 21.83
CA TYR A 90 -20.19 -16.43 21.41
C TYR A 90 -19.64 -17.50 22.37
N GLY A 91 -20.52 -18.33 22.92
CA GLY A 91 -20.18 -19.41 23.85
C GLY A 91 -20.45 -20.82 23.32
N GLY A 92 -20.67 -20.97 22.01
CA GLY A 92 -20.99 -22.24 21.38
C GLY A 92 -19.76 -23.03 20.89
N PRO A 93 -19.98 -24.15 20.19
CA PRO A 93 -18.90 -24.95 19.58
C PRO A 93 -18.11 -24.16 18.52
N ALA A 94 -16.88 -24.61 18.23
CA ALA A 94 -16.06 -24.02 17.17
C ALA A 94 -16.83 -23.92 15.84
N LEU A 95 -16.73 -22.75 15.19
CA LEU A 95 -17.38 -22.49 13.92
C LEU A 95 -16.59 -23.12 12.77
N THR A 96 -17.27 -23.42 11.67
CA THR A 96 -16.67 -23.96 10.45
C THR A 96 -16.33 -22.82 9.48
N ALA A 97 -15.24 -22.93 8.74
CA ALA A 97 -14.86 -21.97 7.71
C ALA A 97 -15.91 -21.85 6.60
N ASP A 98 -15.96 -20.70 5.92
CA ASP A 98 -16.82 -20.44 4.76
C ASP A 98 -18.30 -20.84 4.98
N THR A 99 -18.84 -20.52 6.16
CA THR A 99 -20.19 -20.93 6.57
C THR A 99 -21.00 -19.73 7.03
N THR A 100 -22.20 -19.55 6.46
CA THR A 100 -23.17 -18.58 6.97
C THR A 100 -23.88 -19.15 8.20
N TYR A 101 -23.94 -18.33 9.24
CA TYR A 101 -24.67 -18.60 10.46
C TYR A 101 -25.76 -17.54 10.62
N PHE A 102 -26.99 -17.99 10.87
CA PHE A 102 -28.09 -17.13 11.26
C PHE A 102 -28.10 -17.02 12.78
N TRP A 103 -28.44 -15.83 13.28
CA TRP A 103 -28.62 -15.63 14.70
C TRP A 103 -29.87 -14.81 15.00
N SER A 104 -30.46 -15.07 16.17
CA SER A 104 -31.61 -14.32 16.67
C SER A 104 -31.35 -13.92 18.12
N ILE A 105 -31.91 -12.78 18.50
CA ILE A 105 -31.79 -12.19 19.83
C ILE A 105 -33.18 -11.85 20.36
N ASN A 106 -33.43 -12.19 21.62
CA ASN A 106 -34.56 -11.70 22.41
C ASN A 106 -34.02 -10.87 23.56
N VAL A 107 -34.50 -9.64 23.71
CA VAL A 107 -34.08 -8.69 24.76
C VAL A 107 -35.27 -8.36 25.65
N VAL A 108 -35.07 -8.38 26.96
CA VAL A 108 -36.02 -7.87 27.96
C VAL A 108 -35.47 -6.56 28.53
N THR A 109 -36.31 -5.53 28.53
CA THR A 109 -35.98 -4.20 29.07
C THR A 109 -37.04 -3.75 30.07
N THR A 110 -36.75 -2.67 30.80
CA THR A 110 -37.71 -2.01 31.70
C THR A 110 -38.96 -1.45 31.00
N ALA A 111 -38.96 -1.33 29.66
CA ALA A 111 -40.07 -0.83 28.86
C ALA A 111 -40.70 -1.91 27.95
N GLY A 112 -40.39 -3.18 28.18
CA GLY A 112 -40.92 -4.32 27.41
C GLY A 112 -39.83 -5.14 26.72
N SER A 113 -40.25 -6.06 25.86
CA SER A 113 -39.34 -6.98 25.16
C SER A 113 -39.30 -6.73 23.66
N ALA A 114 -38.16 -6.99 23.04
CA ALA A 114 -37.96 -6.91 21.60
C ALA A 114 -37.14 -8.10 21.09
N SER A 115 -37.38 -8.49 19.84
CA SER A 115 -36.70 -9.61 19.19
C SER A 115 -36.29 -9.22 17.78
N ALA A 116 -35.13 -9.68 17.34
CA ALA A 116 -34.64 -9.47 15.98
C ALA A 116 -33.69 -10.60 15.57
N SER A 117 -33.33 -10.65 14.28
CA SER A 117 -32.42 -11.65 13.74
C SER A 117 -31.56 -11.09 12.61
N SER A 118 -30.37 -11.63 12.46
CA SER A 118 -29.43 -11.32 11.39
C SER A 118 -28.60 -12.57 11.06
N ASN A 119 -27.53 -12.40 10.30
CA ASN A 119 -26.60 -13.46 9.97
C ASN A 119 -25.15 -12.93 10.05
N PHE A 120 -24.18 -13.83 9.92
CA PHE A 120 -22.79 -13.52 9.63
C PHE A 120 -22.17 -14.71 8.90
N THR A 121 -21.04 -14.51 8.21
CA THR A 121 -20.35 -15.58 7.51
C THR A 121 -18.90 -15.65 7.96
N THR A 122 -18.44 -16.86 8.32
CA THR A 122 -17.04 -17.10 8.66
C THR A 122 -16.15 -17.06 7.42
N GLY A 123 -14.91 -16.59 7.59
CA GLY A 123 -13.90 -16.61 6.53
C GLY A 123 -13.19 -17.96 6.41
N LEU A 124 -11.97 -17.92 5.88
CA LEU A 124 -11.01 -19.02 5.96
C LEU A 124 -10.29 -18.95 7.31
N LEU A 125 -10.45 -19.98 8.15
CA LEU A 125 -10.04 -19.95 9.56
C LEU A 125 -8.60 -20.46 9.76
N THR A 126 -8.12 -21.28 8.83
CA THR A 126 -6.83 -21.94 8.88
C THR A 126 -6.15 -21.93 7.52
N SER A 127 -4.82 -22.14 7.51
CA SER A 127 -4.07 -22.30 6.26
C SER A 127 -4.57 -23.47 5.40
N GLY A 128 -5.14 -24.51 6.00
CA GLY A 128 -5.75 -25.65 5.30
C GLY A 128 -7.03 -25.29 4.54
N ASP A 129 -7.76 -24.25 4.97
CA ASP A 129 -9.00 -23.82 4.32
C ASP A 129 -8.75 -23.20 2.94
N TRP A 130 -7.52 -22.79 2.63
CA TRP A 130 -7.12 -22.37 1.29
C TRP A 130 -7.04 -23.53 0.28
N GLY A 131 -7.09 -24.78 0.75
CA GLY A 131 -7.10 -25.98 -0.09
C GLY A 131 -5.90 -26.08 -1.03
N SER A 132 -6.15 -26.45 -2.28
CA SER A 132 -5.12 -26.60 -3.32
C SER A 132 -4.73 -25.27 -3.99
N SER A 133 -5.16 -24.12 -3.46
CA SER A 133 -4.74 -22.83 -4.02
C SER A 133 -3.26 -22.57 -3.78
N SER A 134 -2.60 -22.04 -4.80
CA SER A 134 -1.20 -21.63 -4.79
C SER A 134 -1.07 -20.13 -5.01
N TRP A 135 0.03 -19.56 -4.55
CA TRP A 135 0.43 -18.21 -4.94
C TRP A 135 0.84 -18.23 -6.41
N ILE A 136 0.35 -17.26 -7.20
CA ILE A 136 0.64 -17.15 -8.62
C ILE A 136 1.10 -15.74 -9.00
N GLY A 137 1.95 -15.61 -10.02
CA GLY A 137 2.48 -14.33 -10.48
C GLY A 137 2.98 -14.38 -11.92
N LYS A 138 3.77 -13.36 -12.30
CA LYS A 138 4.42 -13.32 -13.63
C LYS A 138 5.55 -14.34 -13.73
N ASN A 139 5.77 -14.89 -14.93
CA ASN A 139 6.98 -15.65 -15.19
C ASN A 139 8.14 -14.69 -15.26
N VAL A 140 9.15 -14.90 -14.42
CA VAL A 140 10.47 -14.30 -14.63
C VAL A 140 11.21 -15.30 -15.52
N SER A 141 11.28 -15.04 -16.83
CA SER A 141 11.90 -15.96 -17.79
C SER A 141 13.38 -16.14 -17.46
N ILE A 142 13.76 -17.29 -16.91
CA ILE A 142 15.15 -17.75 -16.88
C ILE A 142 15.21 -19.03 -17.71
N VAL A 143 15.60 -18.92 -18.99
CA VAL A 143 16.00 -20.09 -19.78
C VAL A 143 17.33 -20.58 -19.20
N PRO A 144 17.42 -21.82 -18.67
CA PRO A 144 18.68 -22.32 -18.14
C PRO A 144 19.74 -22.33 -19.26
N ALA A 145 20.94 -21.77 -19.00
CA ALA A 145 22.00 -21.68 -20.00
C ALA A 145 22.35 -23.04 -20.64
N SER A 146 22.28 -24.12 -19.86
CA SER A 146 22.50 -25.49 -20.34
C SER A 146 21.47 -25.96 -21.37
N LEU A 147 20.22 -25.51 -21.26
CA LEU A 147 19.17 -25.80 -22.23
C LEU A 147 19.37 -25.02 -23.53
N LEU A 148 19.80 -23.75 -23.42
CA LEU A 148 20.14 -22.92 -24.57
C LEU A 148 21.31 -23.53 -25.36
N THR A 149 22.38 -23.95 -24.68
CA THR A 149 23.51 -24.66 -25.33
C THR A 149 23.07 -25.94 -26.04
N ALA A 150 22.16 -26.72 -25.44
CA ALA A 150 21.64 -27.92 -26.05
C ALA A 150 20.80 -27.64 -27.30
N PHE A 151 20.08 -26.51 -27.33
CA PHE A 151 19.27 -26.09 -28.48
C PHE A 151 20.13 -25.63 -29.65
N THR A 152 21.13 -24.79 -29.38
CA THR A 152 22.06 -24.29 -30.42
C THR A 152 23.05 -25.36 -30.89
N SER A 153 23.13 -26.50 -30.19
CA SER A 153 23.87 -27.69 -30.63
C SER A 153 22.99 -28.75 -31.32
N ALA A 154 21.68 -28.52 -31.42
CA ALA A 154 20.74 -29.48 -31.98
C ALA A 154 20.82 -29.54 -33.51
N GLN A 155 20.21 -30.57 -34.10
CA GLN A 155 20.14 -30.76 -35.55
C GLN A 155 18.73 -30.46 -36.04
N TRP A 156 18.62 -29.69 -37.13
CA TRP A 156 17.40 -29.64 -37.93
C TRP A 156 17.09 -31.03 -38.44
N ILE A 157 15.89 -31.53 -38.17
CA ILE A 157 15.45 -32.87 -38.55
C ILE A 157 14.17 -32.83 -39.36
N TRP A 158 14.05 -33.74 -40.33
CA TRP A 158 12.82 -33.93 -41.10
C TRP A 158 12.65 -35.39 -41.52
N ALA A 159 11.41 -35.83 -41.71
CA ALA A 159 11.11 -37.13 -42.29
C ALA A 159 11.05 -36.99 -43.82
N THR A 160 11.94 -37.66 -44.55
CA THR A 160 12.08 -37.44 -46.00
C THR A 160 11.41 -38.52 -46.85
N GLU A 161 10.91 -38.11 -48.01
CA GLU A 161 10.39 -39.03 -49.03
C GLU A 161 11.49 -39.49 -49.99
N SER A 162 11.30 -40.64 -50.64
CA SER A 162 12.28 -41.17 -51.60
C SER A 162 12.45 -40.20 -52.78
N GLY A 163 13.69 -39.73 -52.99
CA GLY A 163 14.02 -38.77 -54.06
C GLY A 163 13.87 -37.29 -53.66
N GLN A 164 13.52 -36.99 -52.40
CA GLN A 164 13.46 -35.61 -51.89
C GLN A 164 14.86 -34.96 -51.89
N THR A 165 14.93 -33.70 -52.35
CA THR A 165 16.16 -32.88 -52.30
C THR A 165 16.14 -32.03 -51.04
N VAL A 166 16.84 -32.45 -49.99
CA VAL A 166 16.96 -31.68 -48.73
C VAL A 166 17.70 -30.36 -48.93
N PRO A 167 17.33 -29.28 -48.22
CA PRO A 167 16.32 -29.19 -47.16
C PRO A 167 14.88 -29.04 -47.65
N ASN A 168 14.63 -28.96 -48.95
CA ASN A 168 13.29 -28.70 -49.48
C ASN A 168 12.39 -29.94 -49.40
N ALA A 169 11.20 -29.79 -48.83
CA ALA A 169 10.16 -30.81 -48.75
C ALA A 169 8.90 -30.35 -49.49
N PRO A 170 8.08 -31.27 -50.03
CA PRO A 170 6.75 -30.89 -50.51
C PRO A 170 5.89 -30.33 -49.37
N PRO A 171 4.90 -29.47 -49.69
CA PRO A 171 3.94 -29.00 -48.68
C PRO A 171 3.14 -30.17 -48.10
N GLY A 172 3.05 -30.25 -46.78
CA GLY A 172 2.46 -31.39 -46.10
C GLY A 172 2.92 -31.53 -44.65
N GLN A 173 2.45 -32.59 -44.01
CA GLN A 173 2.77 -32.87 -42.61
C GLN A 173 3.72 -34.05 -42.47
N VAL A 174 4.55 -34.02 -41.43
CA VAL A 174 5.33 -35.17 -40.95
C VAL A 174 5.11 -35.34 -39.45
N ALA A 175 5.07 -36.58 -39.00
CA ALA A 175 5.08 -36.90 -37.57
C ALA A 175 6.47 -37.39 -37.17
N LEU A 176 7.03 -36.79 -36.13
CA LEU A 176 8.33 -37.11 -35.55
C LEU A 176 8.16 -37.64 -34.13
N ARG A 177 8.94 -38.64 -33.73
CA ARG A 177 8.91 -39.24 -32.39
C ARG A 177 10.31 -39.49 -31.84
N PHE A 178 10.47 -39.24 -30.54
CA PHE A 178 11.65 -39.60 -29.76
C PHE A 178 11.24 -40.08 -28.37
N THR A 179 11.70 -41.28 -27.99
CA THR A 179 11.47 -41.84 -26.67
C THR A 179 12.75 -41.79 -25.86
N TYR A 180 12.74 -40.99 -24.79
CA TYR A 180 13.79 -40.94 -23.80
C TYR A 180 13.56 -41.98 -22.70
N THR A 181 14.58 -42.81 -22.45
CA THR A 181 14.59 -43.77 -21.34
C THR A 181 15.46 -43.21 -20.21
N PRO A 182 14.87 -42.88 -19.05
CA PRO A 182 15.61 -42.41 -17.88
C PRO A 182 16.64 -43.43 -17.37
N PRO A 183 17.74 -43.00 -16.75
CA PRO A 183 18.63 -43.90 -16.01
C PRO A 183 17.90 -44.66 -14.91
N ALA A 184 18.38 -45.85 -14.55
CA ALA A 184 17.75 -46.70 -13.54
C ALA A 184 17.51 -45.94 -12.22
N GLY A 185 16.28 -46.02 -11.69
CA GLY A 185 15.86 -45.35 -10.46
C GLY A 185 15.46 -43.87 -10.60
N LYS A 186 15.56 -43.28 -11.80
CA LYS A 186 15.12 -41.92 -12.07
C LYS A 186 13.69 -41.91 -12.63
N THR A 187 12.84 -41.03 -12.09
CA THR A 187 11.48 -40.83 -12.59
C THR A 187 11.36 -39.40 -13.12
N PRO A 188 11.05 -39.18 -14.41
CA PRO A 188 10.82 -37.85 -14.96
C PRO A 188 9.63 -37.18 -14.26
N ALA A 189 9.81 -35.93 -13.86
CA ALA A 189 8.78 -35.13 -13.22
C ALA A 189 8.24 -34.07 -14.18
N SER A 190 9.13 -33.26 -14.73
CA SER A 190 8.81 -32.18 -15.67
C SER A 190 9.93 -31.96 -16.69
N ALA A 191 9.72 -31.11 -17.69
CA ALA A 191 10.77 -30.60 -18.54
C ALA A 191 10.59 -29.13 -18.89
N THR A 192 11.69 -28.44 -19.17
CA THR A 192 11.69 -27.18 -19.92
C THR A 192 12.10 -27.47 -21.36
N VAL A 193 11.35 -27.02 -22.34
CA VAL A 193 11.54 -27.37 -23.76
C VAL A 193 11.74 -26.12 -24.61
N LEU A 194 12.67 -26.17 -25.55
CA LEU A 194 12.81 -25.24 -26.66
C LEU A 194 12.47 -25.95 -27.97
N ALA A 195 11.64 -25.36 -28.83
CA ALA A 195 11.33 -25.94 -30.13
C ALA A 195 11.04 -24.87 -31.20
N THR A 196 11.42 -25.15 -32.44
CA THR A 196 11.02 -24.38 -33.64
C THR A 196 10.82 -25.31 -34.83
N ALA A 197 10.11 -24.86 -35.86
CA ALA A 197 9.96 -25.60 -37.10
C ALA A 197 9.73 -24.67 -38.30
N ASP A 198 10.16 -25.13 -39.47
CA ASP A 198 9.84 -24.54 -40.76
C ASP A 198 8.85 -25.46 -41.49
N ASP A 199 7.57 -25.10 -41.65
CA ASP A 199 6.96 -23.84 -41.23
C ASP A 199 6.33 -23.89 -39.84
N GLN A 200 5.81 -25.03 -39.37
CA GLN A 200 5.03 -25.08 -38.11
C GLN A 200 5.21 -26.39 -37.37
N PHE A 201 5.00 -26.39 -36.05
CA PHE A 201 4.94 -27.60 -35.25
C PHE A 201 3.82 -27.61 -34.20
N THR A 202 3.39 -28.81 -33.83
CA THR A 202 2.64 -29.08 -32.60
C THR A 202 3.39 -30.15 -31.81
N LEU A 203 3.69 -29.86 -30.55
CA LEU A 203 4.47 -30.71 -29.65
C LEU A 203 3.57 -31.43 -28.64
N TYR A 204 3.86 -32.71 -28.43
CA TYR A 204 3.24 -33.56 -27.44
C TYR A 204 4.30 -34.23 -26.56
N ALA A 205 3.97 -34.45 -25.29
CA ALA A 205 4.77 -35.23 -24.35
C ALA A 205 3.89 -36.33 -23.73
N ASN A 206 4.30 -37.59 -23.83
CA ASN A 206 3.55 -38.77 -23.37
C ASN A 206 2.09 -38.82 -23.87
N GLY A 207 1.83 -38.28 -25.06
CA GLY A 207 0.50 -38.19 -25.66
C GLY A 207 -0.33 -36.97 -25.25
N ALA A 208 0.11 -36.20 -24.25
CA ALA A 208 -0.50 -34.92 -23.89
C ALA A 208 0.03 -33.79 -24.77
N LEU A 209 -0.83 -32.84 -25.15
CA LEU A 209 -0.44 -31.64 -25.87
C LEU A 209 0.41 -30.74 -24.97
N VAL A 210 1.58 -30.30 -25.46
CA VAL A 210 2.45 -29.34 -24.77
C VAL A 210 2.20 -27.93 -25.30
N GLY A 211 2.14 -27.78 -26.62
CA GLY A 211 1.93 -26.49 -27.29
C GLY A 211 2.29 -26.57 -28.77
N SER A 212 2.21 -25.44 -29.48
CA SER A 212 2.49 -25.34 -30.92
C SER A 212 3.19 -24.02 -31.26
N SER A 213 3.82 -23.95 -32.42
CA SER A 213 4.26 -22.67 -32.98
C SER A 213 3.07 -21.81 -33.42
N PRO A 214 3.16 -20.47 -33.38
CA PRO A 214 2.17 -19.59 -34.00
C PRO A 214 2.13 -19.76 -35.53
N ASN A 215 0.98 -19.42 -36.13
CA ASN A 215 0.77 -19.47 -37.59
C ASN A 215 1.15 -18.13 -38.24
N THR A 216 2.45 -17.85 -38.25
CA THR A 216 3.03 -16.61 -38.77
C THR A 216 4.16 -16.90 -39.75
N THR A 217 4.39 -15.99 -40.71
CA THR A 217 5.52 -16.09 -41.64
C THR A 217 6.84 -16.12 -40.89
N ASP A 218 7.77 -16.98 -41.34
CA ASP A 218 9.11 -17.14 -40.77
C ASP A 218 9.13 -17.51 -39.27
N VAL A 219 8.10 -18.20 -38.75
CA VAL A 219 8.08 -18.60 -37.33
C VAL A 219 9.27 -19.49 -36.95
N TRP A 220 9.90 -20.16 -37.91
CA TRP A 220 11.14 -20.91 -37.70
C TRP A 220 12.25 -20.04 -37.08
N LYS A 221 12.23 -18.72 -37.32
CA LYS A 221 13.17 -17.73 -36.75
C LYS A 221 13.00 -17.47 -35.26
N GLN A 222 11.97 -18.01 -34.60
CA GLN A 222 11.75 -17.80 -33.16
C GLN A 222 11.47 -19.11 -32.42
N ALA A 223 12.40 -19.53 -31.58
CA ALA A 223 12.23 -20.71 -30.74
C ALA A 223 11.19 -20.46 -29.63
N GLN A 224 10.25 -21.38 -29.49
CA GLN A 224 9.22 -21.35 -28.46
C GLN A 224 9.72 -22.04 -27.19
N ILE A 225 9.45 -21.45 -26.02
CA ILE A 225 9.82 -22.00 -24.70
C ILE A 225 8.58 -22.58 -24.03
N PHE A 226 8.67 -23.83 -23.57
CA PHE A 226 7.63 -24.48 -22.77
C PHE A 226 8.22 -24.87 -21.42
N ASN A 227 7.86 -24.15 -20.36
CA ASN A 227 8.28 -24.45 -18.99
C ASN A 227 7.36 -25.50 -18.35
N ASP A 228 7.88 -26.25 -17.38
CA ASP A 228 7.14 -27.19 -16.54
C ASP A 228 6.26 -28.22 -17.27
N VAL A 229 6.71 -28.68 -18.44
CA VAL A 229 6.05 -29.73 -19.22
C VAL A 229 5.94 -31.01 -18.37
N SER A 230 4.74 -31.38 -17.92
CA SER A 230 4.56 -32.54 -17.05
C SER A 230 4.94 -33.85 -17.75
N LEU A 231 5.81 -34.63 -17.12
CA LEU A 231 6.25 -35.94 -17.61
C LEU A 231 5.79 -37.10 -16.70
N SER A 232 4.96 -36.79 -15.71
CA SER A 232 4.49 -37.74 -14.70
C SER A 232 3.63 -38.87 -15.29
N GLY A 233 3.67 -40.05 -14.65
CA GLY A 233 2.81 -41.19 -15.01
C GLY A 233 3.39 -42.17 -16.05
N SER A 234 4.64 -42.01 -16.49
CA SER A 234 5.31 -42.94 -17.40
C SER A 234 6.77 -43.21 -16.97
N SER A 235 7.25 -44.44 -17.19
CA SER A 235 8.65 -44.82 -16.94
C SER A 235 9.62 -44.39 -18.06
N THR A 236 9.06 -43.87 -19.17
CA THR A 236 9.80 -43.30 -20.31
C THR A 236 9.13 -41.99 -20.72
N THR A 237 9.87 -41.11 -21.40
CA THR A 237 9.31 -39.86 -21.92
C THR A 237 9.27 -39.92 -23.43
N LEU A 238 8.06 -39.94 -24.00
CA LEU A 238 7.86 -39.77 -25.44
C LEU A 238 7.65 -38.29 -25.76
N PHE A 239 8.51 -37.72 -26.58
CA PHE A 239 8.23 -36.48 -27.30
C PHE A 239 7.75 -36.81 -28.71
N ALA A 240 6.62 -36.24 -29.11
CA ALA A 240 6.08 -36.39 -30.46
C ALA A 240 5.76 -35.02 -31.05
N ILE A 241 6.14 -34.80 -32.30
CA ILE A 241 5.98 -33.53 -33.00
C ILE A 241 5.24 -33.77 -34.31
N LEU A 242 4.13 -33.06 -34.53
CA LEU A 242 3.53 -32.94 -35.85
C LEU A 242 4.08 -31.66 -36.48
N ALA A 243 4.91 -31.78 -37.51
CA ALA A 243 5.46 -30.64 -38.21
C ALA A 243 4.79 -30.47 -39.58
N THR A 244 4.55 -29.23 -39.98
CA THR A 244 3.88 -28.89 -41.24
C THR A 244 4.78 -27.97 -42.05
N ASN A 245 5.01 -28.34 -43.30
CA ASN A 245 5.64 -27.48 -44.30
C ASN A 245 4.55 -26.86 -45.19
N ALA A 246 4.58 -25.56 -45.39
CA ALA A 246 3.69 -24.86 -46.30
C ALA A 246 4.25 -24.85 -47.73
N ALA A 247 3.48 -24.29 -48.66
CA ALA A 247 3.97 -24.06 -50.02
C ALA A 247 4.93 -22.88 -50.03
N ASP A 248 6.10 -23.08 -50.63
CA ASP A 248 7.11 -22.03 -50.77
C ASP A 248 6.51 -20.79 -51.45
N VAL A 249 6.67 -19.62 -50.81
CA VAL A 249 6.02 -18.38 -51.23
C VAL A 249 6.51 -17.90 -52.61
N GLY A 250 7.73 -18.26 -53.01
CA GLY A 250 8.32 -17.86 -54.29
C GLY A 250 7.99 -18.79 -55.46
N THR A 251 7.87 -20.10 -55.20
CA THR A 251 7.74 -21.14 -56.24
C THR A 251 6.38 -21.83 -56.24
N GLY A 252 5.58 -21.70 -55.17
CA GLY A 252 4.32 -22.43 -54.97
C GLY A 252 4.49 -23.94 -54.82
N GLY A 253 5.74 -24.41 -54.67
CA GLY A 253 6.15 -25.81 -54.65
C GLY A 253 6.94 -26.20 -53.39
N PRO A 254 7.79 -27.23 -53.45
CA PRO A 254 8.61 -27.66 -52.33
C PRO A 254 9.53 -26.54 -51.80
N GLY A 255 9.38 -26.20 -50.53
CA GLY A 255 10.21 -25.25 -49.79
C GLY A 255 10.98 -25.92 -48.66
N PRO A 256 11.93 -25.22 -48.01
CA PRO A 256 12.66 -25.73 -46.85
C PRO A 256 11.72 -26.25 -45.77
N ALA A 257 12.00 -27.43 -45.20
CA ALA A 257 11.25 -27.93 -44.06
C ALA A 257 12.13 -28.57 -43.01
N GLY A 258 11.91 -28.26 -41.74
CA GLY A 258 12.74 -28.77 -40.65
C GLY A 258 12.14 -28.55 -39.27
N VAL A 259 12.57 -29.34 -38.29
CA VAL A 259 12.27 -29.15 -36.87
C VAL A 259 13.58 -29.07 -36.07
N LEU A 260 13.65 -28.16 -35.12
CA LEU A 260 14.72 -28.06 -34.15
C LEU A 260 14.15 -28.12 -32.73
N PHE A 261 14.76 -28.90 -31.84
CA PHE A 261 14.22 -29.19 -30.51
C PHE A 261 15.32 -29.42 -29.47
N SER A 262 15.09 -28.96 -28.23
CA SER A 262 15.81 -29.43 -27.04
C SER A 262 14.92 -29.42 -25.81
N ALA A 263 15.23 -30.27 -24.82
CA ALA A 263 14.52 -30.30 -23.55
C ALA A 263 15.46 -30.60 -22.38
N LEU A 264 15.26 -29.88 -21.27
CA LEU A 264 15.86 -30.12 -19.96
C LEU A 264 14.83 -30.84 -19.10
N ILE A 265 15.00 -32.15 -18.94
CA ILE A 265 14.14 -33.03 -18.15
C ILE A 265 14.58 -32.97 -16.69
N ALA A 266 13.67 -32.64 -15.79
CA ALA A 266 13.88 -32.72 -14.34
C ALA A 266 13.29 -34.03 -13.79
N PHE A 267 14.04 -34.69 -12.91
CA PHE A 267 13.62 -35.90 -12.22
C PHE A 267 13.05 -35.59 -10.84
N THR A 268 12.25 -36.50 -10.29
CA THR A 268 11.63 -36.35 -8.95
C THR A 268 12.63 -36.20 -7.80
N ASP A 269 13.91 -36.50 -8.02
CA ASP A 269 14.99 -36.36 -7.04
C ASP A 269 15.80 -35.06 -7.20
N GLY A 270 15.39 -34.16 -8.09
CA GLY A 270 16.02 -32.87 -8.34
C GLY A 270 17.17 -32.87 -9.36
N SER A 271 17.61 -34.03 -9.85
CA SER A 271 18.59 -34.10 -10.94
C SER A 271 17.97 -33.81 -12.30
N THR A 272 18.79 -33.51 -13.32
CA THR A 272 18.32 -33.17 -14.67
C THR A 272 19.03 -33.94 -15.79
N ALA A 273 18.42 -33.99 -16.98
CA ALA A 273 18.99 -34.52 -18.21
C ALA A 273 18.62 -33.66 -19.43
N LEU A 274 19.50 -33.57 -20.42
CA LEU A 274 19.26 -32.84 -21.67
C LEU A 274 19.03 -33.80 -22.83
N VAL A 275 18.07 -33.47 -23.68
CA VAL A 275 17.81 -34.16 -24.95
C VAL A 275 17.61 -33.13 -26.06
N SER A 276 17.94 -33.48 -27.31
CA SER A 276 17.80 -32.59 -28.46
C SER A 276 17.48 -33.33 -29.76
N SER A 277 17.00 -32.59 -30.77
CA SER A 277 16.78 -33.11 -32.11
C SER A 277 18.08 -33.58 -32.74
N SER A 278 18.06 -34.83 -33.22
CA SER A 278 19.20 -35.54 -33.79
C SER A 278 18.71 -36.73 -34.62
N SER A 279 19.63 -37.50 -35.21
CA SER A 279 19.32 -38.73 -35.94
C SER A 279 18.68 -39.85 -35.08
N SER A 280 18.57 -39.65 -33.77
CA SER A 280 17.86 -40.57 -32.85
C SER A 280 16.33 -40.49 -32.95
N TRP A 281 15.80 -39.47 -33.62
CA TRP A 281 14.37 -39.32 -33.87
C TRP A 281 13.90 -40.21 -35.02
N LYS A 282 12.63 -40.60 -34.98
CA LYS A 282 11.97 -41.32 -36.07
C LYS A 282 10.89 -40.47 -36.71
N GLY A 283 10.61 -40.69 -38.00
CA GLY A 283 9.68 -39.89 -38.77
C GLY A 283 8.79 -40.69 -39.71
N ILE A 284 7.61 -40.15 -40.02
CA ILE A 284 6.71 -40.63 -41.08
C ILE A 284 5.93 -39.47 -41.72
N ASN A 285 5.65 -39.58 -43.02
CA ASN A 285 5.12 -38.49 -43.85
C ASN A 285 3.65 -38.72 -44.20
N ALA A 286 3.32 -39.89 -44.77
CA ALA A 286 1.94 -40.28 -45.03
C ALA A 286 1.78 -41.81 -45.21
N PRO A 287 0.67 -42.41 -44.76
CA PRO A 287 -0.33 -41.81 -43.87
C PRO A 287 0.18 -41.73 -42.41
N ILE A 288 0.05 -40.57 -41.78
CA ILE A 288 0.36 -40.40 -40.35
C ILE A 288 -0.74 -41.06 -39.51
N PRO A 289 -0.41 -41.96 -38.55
CA PRO A 289 -1.41 -42.52 -37.65
C PRO A 289 -2.11 -41.43 -36.84
N ALA A 290 -3.44 -41.47 -36.74
CA ALA A 290 -4.22 -40.48 -35.98
C ALA A 290 -3.84 -40.38 -34.49
N ASN A 291 -3.23 -41.44 -33.95
CA ASN A 291 -2.74 -41.55 -32.57
C ASN A 291 -1.20 -41.54 -32.49
N PHE A 292 -0.49 -40.95 -33.46
CA PHE A 292 0.97 -40.92 -33.51
C PHE A 292 1.65 -40.33 -32.27
N GLN A 293 0.97 -39.50 -31.48
CA GLN A 293 1.46 -38.90 -30.25
C GLN A 293 1.38 -39.83 -29.04
N SER A 294 0.58 -40.90 -29.11
CA SER A 294 0.34 -41.80 -27.98
C SER A 294 1.54 -42.73 -27.72
N PRO A 295 1.95 -42.95 -26.45
CA PRO A 295 2.94 -43.97 -26.09
C PRO A 295 2.57 -45.39 -26.56
N SER A 296 1.28 -45.69 -26.74
CA SER A 296 0.82 -47.00 -27.21
C SER A 296 1.02 -47.24 -28.72
N THR A 297 1.38 -46.22 -29.49
CA THR A 297 1.57 -46.32 -30.94
C THR A 297 2.98 -46.81 -31.25
N SER A 298 3.08 -47.92 -31.98
CA SER A 298 4.37 -48.50 -32.37
C SER A 298 5.02 -47.71 -33.51
N ASP A 299 6.22 -47.17 -33.27
CA ASP A 299 7.07 -46.52 -34.28
C ASP A 299 8.23 -47.42 -34.76
N SER A 300 8.15 -48.74 -34.52
CA SER A 300 9.18 -49.70 -34.91
C SER A 300 9.41 -49.78 -36.42
N SER A 301 8.38 -49.50 -37.23
CA SER A 301 8.46 -49.46 -38.69
C SER A 301 8.75 -48.07 -39.27
N TRP A 302 8.89 -47.04 -38.42
CA TRP A 302 9.18 -45.69 -38.88
C TRP A 302 10.66 -45.56 -39.24
N ALA A 303 10.95 -44.82 -40.31
CA ALA A 303 12.32 -44.53 -40.70
C ALA A 303 12.98 -43.58 -39.69
N GLY A 304 14.32 -43.61 -39.62
CA GLY A 304 15.06 -42.56 -38.94
C GLY A 304 14.86 -41.23 -39.69
N VAL A 305 14.79 -40.12 -38.95
CA VAL A 305 14.75 -38.79 -39.57
C VAL A 305 16.09 -38.49 -40.24
N GLN A 306 16.05 -37.64 -41.27
CA GLN A 306 17.25 -37.09 -41.86
C GLN A 306 17.66 -35.84 -41.08
N THR A 307 18.95 -35.74 -40.73
CA THR A 307 19.54 -34.49 -40.22
C THR A 307 19.85 -33.57 -41.40
N LEU A 308 19.23 -32.41 -41.40
CA LEU A 308 19.29 -31.41 -42.48
C LEU A 308 20.45 -30.43 -42.28
N GLY A 309 20.95 -30.35 -41.05
CA GLY A 309 22.15 -29.63 -40.63
C GLY A 309 22.02 -29.16 -39.18
N ALA A 310 23.09 -28.60 -38.63
CA ALA A 310 23.04 -28.02 -37.29
C ALA A 310 22.20 -26.73 -37.27
N TYR A 311 21.77 -26.29 -36.08
CA TYR A 311 21.42 -24.88 -35.87
C TYR A 311 22.47 -23.97 -36.54
N GLY A 312 22.07 -22.92 -37.25
CA GLY A 312 23.00 -22.10 -38.02
C GLY A 312 23.13 -22.47 -39.50
N VAL A 313 22.53 -23.58 -39.97
CA VAL A 313 22.65 -24.04 -41.36
C VAL A 313 21.67 -23.33 -42.30
N ASP A 314 22.14 -22.97 -43.50
CA ASP A 314 21.27 -22.49 -44.59
C ASP A 314 20.18 -23.54 -44.92
N PRO A 315 18.89 -23.16 -45.09
CA PRO A 315 18.33 -21.80 -45.14
C PRO A 315 17.88 -21.23 -43.78
N TRP A 316 17.98 -22.00 -42.70
CA TRP A 316 17.51 -21.60 -41.36
C TRP A 316 18.51 -20.77 -40.56
N ASP A 317 19.73 -20.61 -41.09
CA ASP A 317 20.84 -19.80 -40.59
C ASP A 317 20.86 -19.59 -39.04
N THR A 318 21.41 -18.48 -38.56
CA THR A 318 21.41 -18.14 -37.12
C THR A 318 20.27 -17.20 -36.74
N SER A 319 19.34 -16.92 -37.66
CA SER A 319 18.17 -16.07 -37.41
C SER A 319 17.14 -16.76 -36.51
N VAL A 320 17.34 -18.02 -36.14
CA VAL A 320 16.54 -18.77 -35.17
C VAL A 320 16.85 -18.26 -33.77
N VAL A 321 16.19 -17.19 -33.35
CA VAL A 321 16.39 -16.57 -32.05
C VAL A 321 15.70 -17.41 -30.97
N VAL A 322 16.47 -17.97 -30.04
CA VAL A 322 16.00 -18.24 -28.67
C VAL A 322 16.17 -16.91 -27.93
N ALA A 323 15.17 -16.46 -27.16
CA ALA A 323 15.33 -15.24 -26.35
C ALA A 323 16.67 -15.31 -25.59
N ALA A 324 17.63 -14.51 -26.04
CA ALA A 324 19.01 -14.60 -25.59
C ALA A 324 19.11 -13.94 -24.21
N PRO A 325 20.08 -14.36 -23.37
CA PRO A 325 20.47 -13.53 -22.25
C PRO A 325 20.94 -12.17 -22.80
N THR A 326 20.23 -11.10 -22.44
CA THR A 326 20.71 -9.73 -22.64
C THR A 326 21.90 -9.51 -21.71
N PRO A 327 22.99 -8.84 -22.14
CA PRO A 327 24.04 -8.45 -21.21
C PRO A 327 23.43 -7.64 -20.06
N THR A 328 23.72 -8.03 -18.82
CA THR A 328 23.21 -7.33 -17.64
C THR A 328 23.81 -5.92 -17.59
N THR A 329 23.00 -4.94 -17.20
CA THR A 329 23.46 -3.57 -17.00
C THR A 329 24.66 -3.56 -16.05
N PRO A 330 25.84 -3.09 -16.48
CA PRO A 330 27.05 -3.06 -15.67
C PRO A 330 26.96 -1.98 -14.58
N THR A 331 27.67 -2.16 -13.46
CA THR A 331 27.77 -1.14 -12.40
C THR A 331 29.10 -0.37 -12.50
N PHE A 332 29.18 0.80 -11.86
CA PHE A 332 30.44 1.57 -11.75
C PHE A 332 31.36 1.08 -10.63
N THR A 333 30.93 0.11 -9.80
CA THR A 333 31.61 -0.26 -8.54
C THR A 333 33.06 -0.72 -8.73
N THR A 334 33.39 -1.27 -9.90
CA THR A 334 34.72 -1.77 -10.26
C THR A 334 35.47 -0.87 -11.24
N ALA A 335 34.87 0.24 -11.69
CA ALA A 335 35.48 1.20 -12.58
C ALA A 335 36.29 2.25 -11.83
N THR A 336 37.25 2.85 -12.53
CA THR A 336 38.06 3.96 -12.01
C THR A 336 37.93 5.18 -12.92
N TRP A 337 37.92 6.37 -12.34
CA TRP A 337 38.00 7.62 -13.07
C TRP A 337 39.37 7.70 -13.75
N VAL A 338 39.38 7.94 -15.06
CA VAL A 338 40.62 8.07 -15.84
C VAL A 338 40.66 9.34 -16.67
N TRP A 339 41.86 9.92 -16.81
CA TRP A 339 42.11 11.06 -17.70
C TRP A 339 43.42 10.92 -18.51
N ASN A 340 43.82 11.92 -19.32
CA ASN A 340 45.07 11.86 -20.10
C ASN A 340 46.34 12.17 -19.29
N THR A 341 46.21 12.97 -18.23
CA THR A 341 47.31 13.36 -17.33
C THR A 341 46.79 13.43 -15.90
N ALA A 342 47.52 12.86 -14.95
CA ALA A 342 47.18 12.90 -13.53
C ALA A 342 47.34 14.32 -12.98
N VAL A 343 46.24 15.08 -12.93
CA VAL A 343 46.16 16.42 -12.35
C VAL A 343 44.78 16.64 -11.75
N ALA A 344 44.72 17.17 -10.52
CA ALA A 344 43.45 17.38 -9.81
C ALA A 344 42.47 18.36 -10.52
N SER A 345 42.98 19.19 -11.43
CA SER A 345 42.18 20.10 -12.25
C SER A 345 42.87 20.30 -13.61
N PRO A 346 42.59 19.46 -14.62
CA PRO A 346 43.17 19.60 -15.95
C PRO A 346 42.68 20.86 -16.67
N VAL A 347 43.49 21.33 -17.63
CA VAL A 347 43.11 22.42 -18.51
C VAL A 347 41.91 21.99 -19.37
N ALA A 348 40.93 22.87 -19.53
CA ALA A 348 39.77 22.64 -20.38
C ALA A 348 40.19 22.24 -21.81
N GLY A 349 39.49 21.25 -22.38
CA GLY A 349 39.79 20.71 -23.69
C GLY A 349 39.26 19.29 -23.88
N ASN A 350 39.54 18.74 -25.06
CA ASN A 350 39.08 17.41 -25.46
C ASN A 350 40.17 16.37 -25.23
N VAL A 351 39.77 15.17 -24.81
CA VAL A 351 40.62 13.99 -24.71
C VAL A 351 39.94 12.82 -25.41
N ALA A 352 40.69 12.10 -26.24
CA ALA A 352 40.26 10.86 -26.83
C ALA A 352 40.76 9.67 -26.01
N PHE A 353 39.86 8.75 -25.67
CA PHE A 353 40.16 7.48 -25.02
C PHE A 353 39.88 6.31 -25.94
N ARG A 354 40.68 5.24 -25.86
CA ARG A 354 40.47 4.00 -26.62
C ARG A 354 40.67 2.75 -25.74
N LYS A 355 39.81 1.76 -25.95
CA LYS A 355 39.93 0.40 -25.42
C LYS A 355 39.61 -0.61 -26.51
N THR A 356 40.59 -1.46 -26.81
CA THR A 356 40.41 -2.58 -27.72
C THR A 356 39.94 -3.81 -26.95
N ILE A 357 38.84 -4.41 -27.42
CA ILE A 357 38.35 -5.74 -27.05
C ILE A 357 38.70 -6.70 -28.17
N SER A 358 39.19 -7.87 -27.83
CA SER A 358 39.58 -8.91 -28.77
C SER A 358 38.89 -10.22 -28.38
N PRO A 359 38.81 -11.22 -29.28
CA PRO A 359 38.28 -12.53 -28.93
C PRO A 359 39.00 -13.12 -27.71
N ALA A 360 38.23 -13.63 -26.75
CA ALA A 360 38.78 -14.29 -25.56
C ALA A 360 39.38 -15.66 -25.91
N SER A 361 38.91 -16.27 -26.99
CA SER A 361 39.47 -17.48 -27.60
C SER A 361 39.05 -17.58 -29.07
N ALA A 362 39.51 -18.61 -29.78
CA ALA A 362 39.09 -18.88 -31.16
C ALA A 362 37.58 -19.17 -31.33
N THR A 363 36.87 -19.49 -30.24
CA THR A 363 35.42 -19.81 -30.25
C THR A 363 34.57 -18.81 -29.45
N ALA A 364 35.20 -17.81 -28.83
CA ALA A 364 34.55 -16.80 -28.01
C ALA A 364 34.87 -15.41 -28.59
N THR A 365 34.04 -14.94 -29.52
CA THR A 365 34.11 -13.60 -30.09
C THR A 365 33.09 -12.67 -29.42
N PRO A 366 33.40 -11.38 -29.17
CA PRO A 366 32.42 -10.43 -28.64
C PRO A 366 31.22 -10.31 -29.59
N VAL A 367 29.99 -10.23 -29.07
CA VAL A 367 28.75 -10.17 -29.86
C VAL A 367 27.91 -8.95 -29.52
N SER A 368 27.71 -8.66 -28.24
CA SER A 368 27.03 -7.43 -27.81
C SER A 368 27.59 -6.95 -26.46
N ALA A 369 27.24 -5.74 -26.06
CA ALA A 369 27.56 -5.21 -24.75
C ALA A 369 26.43 -4.34 -24.19
N ALA A 370 26.23 -4.39 -22.88
CA ALA A 370 25.58 -3.30 -22.16
C ALA A 370 26.68 -2.36 -21.65
N ILE A 371 26.51 -1.05 -21.81
CA ILE A 371 27.52 -0.05 -21.47
C ILE A 371 26.87 0.99 -20.56
N VAL A 372 27.56 1.38 -19.49
CA VAL A 372 27.25 2.58 -18.70
C VAL A 372 28.49 3.45 -18.64
N MET A 373 28.34 4.74 -18.90
CA MET A 373 29.46 5.67 -18.81
C MET A 373 29.04 7.10 -18.52
N THR A 374 29.97 7.87 -18.00
CA THR A 374 29.84 9.31 -17.82
C THR A 374 31.21 9.98 -17.89
N VAL A 375 31.22 11.30 -18.04
CA VAL A 375 32.43 12.14 -17.96
C VAL A 375 32.08 13.45 -17.25
N ASP A 376 33.09 14.20 -16.79
CA ASP A 376 32.88 15.43 -16.00
C ASP A 376 31.91 16.45 -16.64
N ASP A 377 32.04 16.72 -17.95
CA ASP A 377 31.10 17.61 -18.66
C ASP A 377 30.27 16.87 -19.71
N PHE A 378 30.89 16.51 -20.85
CA PHE A 378 30.16 15.79 -21.89
C PHE A 378 31.05 14.91 -22.76
N PHE A 379 30.45 13.85 -23.28
CA PHE A 379 31.15 12.88 -24.11
C PHE A 379 30.45 12.57 -25.42
N THR A 380 31.20 11.99 -26.35
CA THR A 380 30.69 11.22 -27.48
C THR A 380 31.33 9.83 -27.48
N LEU A 381 30.51 8.79 -27.48
CA LEU A 381 30.91 7.39 -27.50
C LEU A 381 30.86 6.85 -28.93
N TYR A 382 31.94 6.20 -29.32
CA TYR A 382 32.10 5.52 -30.60
C TYR A 382 32.40 4.05 -30.37
N LEU A 383 31.88 3.21 -31.24
CA LEU A 383 32.25 1.83 -31.39
C LEU A 383 32.67 1.60 -32.84
N ASN A 384 33.88 1.07 -33.03
CA ASN A 384 34.41 0.73 -34.34
C ASN A 384 34.35 1.87 -35.39
N GLY A 385 34.56 3.11 -34.95
CA GLY A 385 34.50 4.29 -35.81
C GLY A 385 33.11 4.91 -35.96
N ALA A 386 32.05 4.21 -35.57
CA ALA A 386 30.67 4.72 -35.59
C ALA A 386 30.30 5.34 -34.24
N GLN A 387 29.70 6.52 -34.25
CA GLN A 387 29.13 7.12 -33.05
C GLN A 387 27.88 6.34 -32.62
N ILE A 388 27.84 5.92 -31.36
CA ILE A 388 26.72 5.15 -30.78
C ILE A 388 26.03 5.87 -29.61
N GLY A 389 26.61 6.97 -29.11
CA GLY A 389 26.03 7.71 -27.99
C GLY A 389 26.72 9.03 -27.70
N SER A 390 26.06 9.89 -26.93
CA SER A 390 26.63 11.14 -26.40
C SER A 390 25.81 11.60 -25.19
N SER A 391 26.42 12.37 -24.29
CA SER A 391 25.69 13.06 -23.22
C SER A 391 25.30 14.50 -23.63
N PRO A 392 24.24 15.08 -23.02
CA PRO A 392 24.00 16.51 -23.04
C PRO A 392 25.22 17.31 -22.57
N ASN A 393 25.40 18.52 -23.10
CA ASN A 393 26.39 19.47 -22.60
C ASN A 393 25.76 20.33 -21.50
N ALA A 394 25.71 19.79 -20.28
CA ALA A 394 25.05 20.38 -19.11
C ALA A 394 25.94 20.30 -17.86
N SER A 395 25.77 21.24 -16.93
CA SER A 395 26.48 21.20 -15.65
C SER A 395 26.04 19.99 -14.83
N SER A 396 26.98 19.29 -14.21
CA SER A 396 26.75 18.10 -13.36
C SER A 396 26.24 16.86 -14.08
N GLU A 397 26.30 16.82 -15.42
CA GLU A 397 25.94 15.63 -16.21
C GLU A 397 26.76 14.39 -15.80
N TRP A 398 27.95 14.59 -15.23
CA TRP A 398 28.79 13.55 -14.65
C TRP A 398 28.11 12.71 -13.55
N GLN A 399 27.03 13.21 -12.95
CA GLN A 399 26.24 12.50 -11.93
C GLN A 399 25.32 11.42 -12.54
N VAL A 400 25.12 11.46 -13.86
CA VAL A 400 24.23 10.54 -14.57
C VAL A 400 25.06 9.68 -15.53
N GLY A 401 25.16 8.40 -15.20
CA GLY A 401 25.66 7.36 -16.08
C GLY A 401 24.67 7.11 -17.20
N GLN A 402 25.10 7.41 -18.42
CA GLN A 402 24.34 7.14 -19.64
C GLN A 402 24.46 5.66 -19.98
N GLN A 403 23.31 4.99 -20.12
CA GLN A 403 23.21 3.57 -20.41
C GLN A 403 22.98 3.34 -21.92
N PHE A 404 23.70 2.37 -22.47
CA PHE A 404 23.54 1.89 -23.84
C PHE A 404 23.39 0.37 -23.80
N ASP A 405 22.16 -0.10 -24.00
CA ASP A 405 21.83 -1.53 -23.95
C ASP A 405 22.00 -2.20 -25.31
N ASP A 406 22.38 -3.48 -25.28
CA ASP A 406 22.50 -4.37 -26.44
C ASP A 406 23.31 -3.77 -27.62
N VAL A 407 24.41 -3.08 -27.31
CA VAL A 407 25.33 -2.52 -28.30
C VAL A 407 26.03 -3.65 -29.04
N LYS A 408 25.71 -3.85 -30.33
CA LYS A 408 26.28 -4.90 -31.16
C LYS A 408 27.78 -4.69 -31.40
N LEU A 409 28.58 -5.74 -31.20
CA LEU A 409 30.02 -5.75 -31.38
C LEU A 409 30.39 -6.55 -32.64
N ASP A 410 30.62 -5.87 -33.76
CA ASP A 410 30.78 -6.46 -35.10
C ASP A 410 32.16 -6.24 -35.74
N GLY A 411 33.16 -5.85 -34.94
CA GLY A 411 34.47 -5.46 -35.43
C GLY A 411 35.22 -6.57 -36.16
N ALA A 412 35.97 -6.19 -37.21
CA ALA A 412 36.66 -7.12 -38.11
C ALA A 412 37.61 -8.06 -37.35
N GLY A 413 37.47 -9.38 -37.58
CA GLY A 413 38.25 -10.42 -36.88
C GLY A 413 37.90 -10.56 -35.39
N GLY A 414 36.75 -10.05 -34.95
CA GLY A 414 36.30 -10.03 -33.55
C GLY A 414 37.00 -8.96 -32.70
N LYS A 415 37.82 -8.09 -33.31
CA LYS A 415 38.46 -6.96 -32.65
C LYS A 415 37.50 -5.77 -32.67
N ASN A 416 37.07 -5.33 -31.49
CA ASN A 416 36.19 -4.18 -31.30
C ASN A 416 36.93 -3.05 -30.57
N VAL A 417 36.64 -1.80 -30.90
CA VAL A 417 37.26 -0.64 -30.25
C VAL A 417 36.17 0.27 -29.70
N PHE A 418 36.12 0.38 -28.37
CA PHE A 418 35.43 1.48 -27.71
C PHE A 418 36.32 2.72 -27.76
N ALA A 419 35.81 3.80 -28.32
CA ALA A 419 36.49 5.09 -28.34
C ALA A 419 35.58 6.17 -27.75
N VAL A 420 36.12 7.01 -26.87
CA VAL A 420 35.36 8.08 -26.22
C VAL A 420 36.06 9.39 -26.48
N LEU A 421 35.32 10.36 -27.04
CA LEU A 421 35.73 11.76 -27.02
C LEU A 421 35.12 12.41 -25.79
N ALA A 422 35.93 12.64 -24.76
CA ALA A 422 35.51 13.35 -23.56
C ALA A 422 35.93 14.81 -23.65
N THR A 423 35.05 15.71 -23.24
CA THR A 423 35.34 17.14 -23.16
C THR A 423 35.30 17.57 -21.72
N ASN A 424 36.28 18.38 -21.32
CA ASN A 424 36.28 19.11 -20.05
C ASN A 424 36.16 20.61 -20.33
N ASN A 425 35.19 21.28 -19.74
CA ASN A 425 34.96 22.70 -19.82
C ASN A 425 35.74 23.44 -18.73
N PRO A 426 35.94 24.77 -18.83
CA PRO A 426 36.48 25.55 -17.73
C PRO A 426 35.50 25.55 -16.54
N ASP A 427 36.03 25.65 -15.32
CA ASP A 427 35.21 25.82 -14.11
C ASP A 427 34.25 27.01 -14.27
N ALA A 428 32.95 26.76 -14.07
CA ALA A 428 31.89 27.73 -14.38
C ALA A 428 31.99 29.02 -13.55
N THR A 429 32.69 28.99 -12.41
CA THR A 429 32.79 30.12 -11.48
C THR A 429 34.07 30.93 -11.69
N SER A 430 35.20 30.26 -11.88
CA SER A 430 36.54 30.84 -11.95
C SER A 430 37.07 31.00 -13.38
N GLY A 431 36.46 30.33 -14.36
CA GLY A 431 36.97 30.22 -15.74
C GLY A 431 38.31 29.50 -15.84
N GLY A 432 38.77 28.88 -14.76
CA GLY A 432 40.02 28.16 -14.63
C GLY A 432 39.88 26.65 -14.84
N PRO A 433 40.92 25.88 -14.51
CA PRO A 433 40.85 24.42 -14.56
C PRO A 433 39.75 23.85 -13.65
N SER A 434 38.98 22.89 -14.14
CA SER A 434 37.99 22.08 -13.41
C SER A 434 38.50 20.63 -13.26
N PRO A 435 37.92 19.81 -12.37
CA PRO A 435 38.12 18.36 -12.40
C PRO A 435 37.85 17.77 -13.79
N ALA A 436 38.47 16.64 -14.14
CA ALA A 436 38.02 15.88 -15.31
C ALA A 436 38.28 14.39 -15.13
N GLY A 437 37.37 13.58 -15.66
CA GLY A 437 37.50 12.14 -15.62
C GLY A 437 36.49 11.48 -16.55
N LEU A 438 36.88 10.32 -17.07
CA LEU A 438 36.00 9.36 -17.72
C LEU A 438 35.75 8.20 -16.76
N LEU A 439 34.48 7.85 -16.57
CA LEU A 439 34.05 6.63 -15.89
C LEU A 439 33.26 5.78 -16.88
N PHE A 440 33.72 4.56 -17.14
CA PHE A 440 33.14 3.66 -18.14
C PHE A 440 33.06 2.25 -17.57
N SER A 441 31.96 1.55 -17.80
CA SER A 441 31.78 0.14 -17.47
C SER A 441 30.93 -0.53 -18.54
N ALA A 442 31.36 -1.67 -19.06
CA ALA A 442 30.61 -2.45 -20.04
C ALA A 442 30.65 -3.93 -19.69
N ASN A 443 29.52 -4.61 -19.85
CA ASN A 443 29.44 -6.07 -19.81
C ASN A 443 29.34 -6.59 -21.24
N VAL A 444 30.43 -7.14 -21.76
CA VAL A 444 30.54 -7.72 -23.10
C VAL A 444 30.06 -9.17 -23.07
N LEU A 445 29.04 -9.49 -23.84
CA LEU A 445 28.58 -10.84 -24.11
C LEU A 445 29.37 -11.44 -25.29
N TYR A 446 29.92 -12.63 -25.08
CA TYR A 446 30.63 -13.41 -26.09
C TYR A 446 29.71 -14.43 -26.77
N SER A 447 30.11 -14.88 -27.95
CA SER A 447 29.38 -15.84 -28.79
C SER A 447 29.16 -17.20 -28.14
N ASP A 448 29.90 -17.54 -27.09
CA ASP A 448 29.76 -18.76 -26.30
C ASP A 448 28.89 -18.56 -25.04
N GLY A 449 28.31 -17.37 -24.84
CA GLY A 449 27.48 -17.01 -23.70
C GLY A 449 28.26 -16.54 -22.47
N THR A 450 29.60 -16.52 -22.52
CA THR A 450 30.40 -15.94 -21.42
C THR A 450 30.35 -14.41 -21.46
N THR A 451 30.58 -13.78 -20.31
CA THR A 451 30.60 -12.32 -20.19
C THR A 451 31.95 -11.80 -19.71
N GLN A 452 32.39 -10.66 -20.22
CA GLN A 452 33.55 -9.93 -19.72
C GLN A 452 33.17 -8.51 -19.31
N ALA A 453 33.55 -8.12 -18.09
CA ALA A 453 33.53 -6.73 -17.67
C ALA A 453 34.70 -5.96 -18.31
N VAL A 454 34.40 -4.82 -18.91
CA VAL A 454 35.34 -3.85 -19.48
C VAL A 454 35.12 -2.54 -18.75
N VAL A 455 36.07 -2.13 -17.92
CA VAL A 455 35.96 -0.93 -17.09
C VAL A 455 37.02 0.10 -17.47
N SER A 456 36.77 1.38 -17.18
CA SER A 456 37.78 2.44 -17.24
C SER A 456 38.84 2.19 -16.17
N ASP A 457 40.09 2.09 -16.60
CA ASP A 457 41.28 1.89 -15.78
C ASP A 457 42.56 2.29 -16.53
N GLY A 458 43.72 2.14 -15.88
CA GLY A 458 45.02 2.45 -16.48
C GLY A 458 45.42 1.61 -17.70
N SER A 459 44.58 0.67 -18.14
CA SER A 459 44.78 -0.08 -19.38
C SER A 459 44.07 0.52 -20.59
N TRP A 460 43.31 1.59 -20.41
CA TRP A 460 42.84 2.44 -21.52
C TRP A 460 43.98 3.27 -22.08
N LYS A 461 43.88 3.64 -23.35
CA LYS A 461 44.81 4.59 -23.99
C LYS A 461 44.16 5.96 -24.10
N ALA A 462 44.93 7.03 -23.90
CA ALA A 462 44.42 8.41 -23.95
C ALA A 462 45.36 9.35 -24.72
N THR A 463 44.80 10.35 -25.41
CA THR A 463 45.55 11.43 -26.05
C THR A 463 44.76 12.75 -26.07
N ALA A 464 45.46 13.89 -25.95
CA ALA A 464 44.91 15.22 -26.24
C ALA A 464 45.19 15.67 -27.68
N ASP A 465 46.16 15.03 -28.36
CA ASP A 465 46.41 15.23 -29.79
C ASP A 465 45.53 14.25 -30.56
N ILE A 466 44.28 14.64 -30.83
CA ILE A 466 43.22 13.75 -31.33
C ILE A 466 43.26 13.66 -32.86
N PRO A 467 43.59 12.49 -33.46
CA PRO A 467 43.48 12.28 -34.91
C PRO A 467 42.02 12.28 -35.38
N ASN A 468 41.77 12.64 -36.64
CA ASN A 468 40.41 12.62 -37.21
C ASN A 468 39.79 11.20 -37.26
N ASP A 469 40.62 10.16 -37.28
CA ASP A 469 40.27 8.75 -37.34
C ASP A 469 40.45 8.04 -35.98
N PHE A 470 40.47 8.78 -34.86
CA PHE A 470 40.74 8.23 -33.53
C PHE A 470 39.81 7.07 -33.12
N ALA A 471 38.59 7.04 -33.64
CA ALA A 471 37.62 5.98 -33.36
C ALA A 471 37.77 4.73 -34.25
N ASP A 472 38.54 4.80 -35.34
CA ASP A 472 38.70 3.71 -36.31
C ASP A 472 39.46 2.50 -35.70
N PRO A 473 38.96 1.25 -35.80
CA PRO A 473 39.65 0.03 -35.35
C PRO A 473 41.05 -0.20 -35.92
N GLY A 474 41.31 0.33 -37.12
CA GLY A 474 42.56 0.22 -37.87
C GLY A 474 43.64 1.21 -37.45
N LEU A 475 43.31 2.23 -36.66
CA LEU A 475 44.29 3.21 -36.19
C LEU A 475 45.33 2.56 -35.26
N ASP A 476 46.61 2.78 -35.58
CA ASP A 476 47.75 2.43 -34.73
C ASP A 476 47.87 3.45 -33.57
N ASP A 477 47.44 3.03 -32.38
CA ASP A 477 47.58 3.80 -31.13
C ASP A 477 48.77 3.32 -30.28
N SER A 478 49.77 2.66 -30.87
CA SER A 478 50.96 2.23 -30.13
C SER A 478 51.75 3.40 -29.51
N SER A 479 51.60 4.60 -30.07
CA SER A 479 52.20 5.84 -29.56
C SER A 479 51.40 6.54 -28.47
N TRP A 480 50.16 6.13 -28.21
CA TRP A 480 49.31 6.76 -27.18
C TRP A 480 49.74 6.31 -25.79
N GLY A 481 49.69 7.25 -24.83
CA GLY A 481 49.94 6.94 -23.43
C GLY A 481 48.79 6.11 -22.82
N ALA A 482 49.10 5.37 -21.76
CA ALA A 482 48.07 4.80 -20.89
C ALA A 482 47.31 5.94 -20.19
N ALA A 483 45.99 5.78 -20.08
CA ALA A 483 45.13 6.66 -19.31
C ALA A 483 45.61 6.67 -17.85
N GLN A 484 45.63 7.86 -17.24
CA GLN A 484 46.03 8.03 -15.86
C GLN A 484 44.81 7.82 -14.97
N THR A 485 44.97 7.05 -13.90
CA THR A 485 43.90 6.82 -12.92
C THR A 485 43.82 7.98 -11.93
N GLU A 486 42.66 8.63 -11.86
CA GLU A 486 42.36 9.72 -10.91
C GLU A 486 41.83 9.16 -9.57
N GLY A 487 41.14 8.01 -9.61
CA GLY A 487 40.73 7.26 -8.41
C GLY A 487 39.59 6.28 -8.68
N THR A 488 39.19 5.48 -7.68
CA THR A 488 38.05 4.56 -7.80
C THR A 488 36.72 5.32 -7.82
N TYR A 489 35.66 4.67 -8.31
CA TYR A 489 34.29 5.13 -8.03
C TYR A 489 34.11 5.44 -6.52
N GLY A 490 33.46 6.57 -6.18
CA GLY A 490 33.37 7.05 -4.80
C GLY A 490 34.43 8.07 -4.37
N VAL A 491 35.45 8.35 -5.20
CA VAL A 491 36.53 9.30 -4.86
C VAL A 491 36.11 10.76 -5.05
N GLN A 492 36.62 11.67 -4.22
CA GLN A 492 36.47 13.11 -4.43
C GLN A 492 37.19 13.54 -5.73
N PRO A 493 36.65 14.51 -6.51
CA PRO A 493 35.47 15.34 -6.20
C PRO A 493 34.11 14.73 -6.56
N TRP A 494 34.06 13.59 -7.27
CA TRP A 494 32.82 12.98 -7.76
C TRP A 494 31.99 12.23 -6.71
N ALA A 495 32.64 11.71 -5.66
CA ALA A 495 32.00 10.90 -4.61
C ALA A 495 31.16 9.74 -5.19
N THR A 496 30.08 9.34 -4.51
CA THR A 496 29.15 8.28 -4.93
C THR A 496 27.92 8.82 -5.68
N ASN A 497 27.98 10.06 -6.17
CA ASN A 497 26.83 10.73 -6.77
C ASN A 497 26.61 10.37 -8.25
N VAL A 498 27.25 9.30 -8.76
CA VAL A 498 27.10 8.85 -10.15
C VAL A 498 26.22 7.61 -10.21
N GLY A 499 24.96 7.78 -10.62
CA GLY A 499 23.97 6.71 -10.81
C GLY A 499 23.88 6.23 -12.26
N ILE A 500 23.13 5.16 -12.55
CA ILE A 500 22.79 4.72 -13.90
C ILE A 500 21.32 5.06 -14.12
N ALA A 501 20.99 5.79 -15.19
CA ALA A 501 19.60 6.16 -15.44
C ALA A 501 18.81 4.98 -16.04
N ASP A 502 17.89 4.39 -15.28
CA ASP A 502 16.62 3.89 -15.79
C ASP A 502 15.57 4.98 -15.51
N PRO A 503 15.44 6.01 -16.36
CA PRO A 503 14.70 7.22 -16.01
C PRO A 503 13.19 6.97 -15.84
N LEU A 504 12.68 5.83 -16.31
CA LEU A 504 11.26 5.47 -16.21
C LEU A 504 11.00 4.28 -15.28
N GLY A 505 11.99 3.45 -14.96
CA GLY A 505 11.85 2.35 -14.00
C GLY A 505 10.81 1.31 -14.42
N GLU A 506 10.65 1.01 -15.72
CA GLU A 506 9.53 0.18 -16.17
C GLU A 506 9.58 -1.25 -15.61
N HIS A 507 8.60 -1.57 -14.78
CA HIS A 507 8.32 -2.89 -14.25
C HIS A 507 6.82 -3.17 -14.42
N PRO A 508 6.41 -3.83 -15.52
CA PRO A 508 5.00 -3.95 -15.84
C PRO A 508 4.21 -4.74 -14.79
N ALA A 509 2.99 -4.29 -14.52
CA ALA A 509 2.00 -5.01 -13.73
C ALA A 509 1.48 -6.20 -14.56
N PRO A 510 1.54 -7.44 -14.08
CA PRO A 510 1.06 -8.58 -14.84
C PRO A 510 -0.47 -8.67 -14.84
N LEU A 511 -1.02 -9.06 -15.98
CA LEU A 511 -2.40 -9.53 -16.13
C LEU A 511 -2.43 -11.05 -15.95
N LEU A 512 -3.38 -11.57 -15.18
CA LEU A 512 -3.60 -12.99 -14.94
C LEU A 512 -5.06 -13.35 -15.19
N ARG A 513 -5.33 -14.44 -15.91
CA ARG A 513 -6.71 -14.91 -16.14
C ARG A 513 -6.89 -16.42 -15.96
N LYS A 514 -8.12 -16.82 -15.67
CA LYS A 514 -8.56 -18.22 -15.72
C LYS A 514 -10.04 -18.31 -16.08
N SER A 515 -10.35 -19.13 -17.08
CA SER A 515 -11.72 -19.54 -17.38
C SER A 515 -12.11 -20.79 -16.59
N PHE A 516 -13.40 -20.88 -16.25
CA PHE A 516 -14.02 -22.07 -15.68
C PHE A 516 -15.46 -22.16 -16.17
N THR A 517 -16.09 -23.32 -15.99
CA THR A 517 -17.46 -23.53 -16.45
C THR A 517 -18.38 -23.95 -15.31
N LEU A 518 -19.62 -23.47 -15.37
CA LEU A 518 -20.69 -23.85 -14.45
C LEU A 518 -21.75 -24.68 -15.19
N THR A 519 -22.07 -25.84 -14.61
CA THR A 519 -23.07 -26.79 -15.15
C THR A 519 -24.30 -26.92 -14.24
N LYS A 520 -24.25 -26.34 -13.04
CA LYS A 520 -25.29 -26.41 -12.02
C LYS A 520 -25.70 -25.02 -11.55
N GLN A 521 -26.91 -24.90 -11.02
CA GLN A 521 -27.37 -23.67 -10.38
C GLN A 521 -26.69 -23.44 -9.04
N VAL A 522 -26.12 -22.25 -8.86
CA VAL A 522 -25.39 -21.79 -7.68
C VAL A 522 -26.36 -21.14 -6.68
N THR A 523 -26.21 -21.44 -5.39
CA THR A 523 -26.91 -20.79 -4.27
C THR A 523 -26.06 -19.75 -3.55
N SER A 524 -24.74 -19.89 -3.57
CA SER A 524 -23.80 -18.91 -3.03
C SER A 524 -22.46 -18.95 -3.77
N ALA A 525 -21.83 -17.78 -3.92
CA ALA A 525 -20.49 -17.66 -4.48
C ALA A 525 -19.68 -16.62 -3.71
N ARG A 526 -18.59 -17.06 -3.07
CA ARG A 526 -17.74 -16.21 -2.25
C ARG A 526 -16.31 -16.26 -2.74
N LEU A 527 -15.71 -15.10 -2.90
CA LEU A 527 -14.33 -14.94 -3.31
C LEU A 527 -13.46 -14.58 -2.11
N TYR A 528 -12.40 -15.35 -1.89
CA TYR A 528 -11.36 -15.06 -0.90
C TYR A 528 -10.05 -14.82 -1.66
N TYR A 529 -9.39 -13.68 -1.43
CA TYR A 529 -8.09 -13.43 -2.06
C TYR A 529 -7.11 -12.70 -1.14
N ALA A 530 -5.83 -12.96 -1.35
CA ALA A 530 -4.71 -12.26 -0.74
C ALA A 530 -3.67 -11.93 -1.83
N ALA A 531 -2.93 -10.84 -1.64
CA ALA A 531 -1.90 -10.42 -2.58
C ALA A 531 -0.60 -10.04 -1.83
N GLY A 532 0.54 -10.42 -2.39
CA GLY A 532 1.80 -9.73 -2.13
C GLY A 532 1.81 -8.49 -3.01
N GLY A 533 1.51 -7.33 -2.42
CA GLY A 533 1.17 -6.11 -3.15
C GLY A 533 -0.34 -5.90 -3.23
N TYR A 534 -0.82 -5.32 -4.34
CA TYR A 534 -2.24 -5.08 -4.60
C TYR A 534 -2.77 -5.94 -5.75
N ALA A 535 -4.09 -6.17 -5.76
CA ALA A 535 -4.75 -6.90 -6.83
C ALA A 535 -6.05 -6.20 -7.26
N HIS A 536 -6.17 -5.88 -8.55
CA HIS A 536 -7.41 -5.45 -9.18
C HIS A 536 -8.07 -6.64 -9.87
N ILE A 537 -9.12 -7.20 -9.28
CA ILE A 537 -9.75 -8.46 -9.70
C ILE A 537 -11.08 -8.19 -10.40
N THR A 538 -11.34 -8.95 -11.46
CA THR A 538 -12.57 -8.93 -12.25
C THR A 538 -13.15 -10.34 -12.40
N LEU A 539 -14.46 -10.42 -12.55
CA LEU A 539 -15.21 -11.63 -12.89
C LEU A 539 -16.16 -11.30 -14.03
N ASN A 540 -15.96 -11.95 -15.19
CA ASN A 540 -16.69 -11.69 -16.43
C ASN A 540 -16.62 -10.20 -16.84
N GLY A 541 -15.40 -9.65 -16.92
CA GLY A 541 -15.15 -8.25 -17.29
C GLY A 541 -15.47 -7.20 -16.22
N LEU A 542 -16.22 -7.55 -15.18
CA LEU A 542 -16.66 -6.61 -14.14
C LEU A 542 -15.79 -6.70 -12.88
N PRO A 543 -15.43 -5.57 -12.23
CA PRO A 543 -14.74 -5.58 -10.94
C PRO A 543 -15.50 -6.40 -9.89
N VAL A 544 -14.79 -7.23 -9.12
CA VAL A 544 -15.40 -8.05 -8.06
C VAL A 544 -15.82 -7.23 -6.82
N SER A 545 -15.28 -6.01 -6.71
CA SER A 545 -15.62 -5.02 -5.69
C SER A 545 -15.22 -3.64 -6.18
N ASP A 546 -15.64 -2.61 -5.45
CA ASP A 546 -15.19 -1.23 -5.58
C ASP A 546 -13.96 -0.90 -4.72
N HIS A 547 -13.31 -1.92 -4.13
CA HIS A 547 -12.10 -1.75 -3.34
C HIS A 547 -10.93 -1.34 -4.23
N VAL A 548 -10.15 -0.37 -3.77
CA VAL A 548 -8.87 0.05 -4.35
C VAL A 548 -7.75 -0.20 -3.36
N LEU A 549 -6.48 -0.22 -3.82
CA LEU A 549 -5.31 -0.40 -2.94
C LEU A 549 -5.44 -1.61 -1.97
N SER A 550 -6.01 -2.71 -2.47
CA SER A 550 -6.46 -3.87 -1.69
C SER A 550 -5.50 -5.05 -1.85
N PRO A 551 -5.16 -5.84 -0.81
CA PRO A 551 -5.85 -6.07 0.47
C PRO A 551 -5.44 -5.15 1.65
N GLY A 552 -4.65 -4.10 1.40
CA GLY A 552 -4.11 -3.22 2.43
C GLY A 552 -2.70 -3.63 2.89
N PHE A 553 -1.93 -2.65 3.35
CA PHE A 553 -0.52 -2.80 3.68
C PHE A 553 -0.33 -3.37 5.10
N THR A 554 0.50 -4.40 5.21
CA THR A 554 0.97 -4.99 6.47
C THR A 554 2.46 -5.34 6.37
N LYS A 555 3.07 -5.77 7.48
CA LYS A 555 4.41 -6.37 7.47
C LYS A 555 4.36 -7.75 6.80
N TYR A 556 4.55 -7.80 5.48
CA TYR A 556 4.24 -8.97 4.64
C TYR A 556 5.02 -10.26 4.97
N ASP A 557 6.14 -10.18 5.68
CA ASP A 557 6.87 -11.36 6.17
C ASP A 557 6.37 -11.89 7.53
N THR A 558 5.44 -11.19 8.17
CA THR A 558 4.88 -11.52 9.49
C THR A 558 3.38 -11.81 9.40
N ARG A 559 2.61 -10.90 8.78
CA ARG A 559 1.15 -11.00 8.63
C ARG A 559 0.71 -10.42 7.30
N MET A 560 -0.32 -11.02 6.70
CA MET A 560 -0.94 -10.57 5.45
C MET A 560 -2.45 -10.66 5.55
N GLN A 561 -3.15 -9.66 5.02
CA GLN A 561 -4.61 -9.67 4.99
C GLN A 561 -5.14 -10.40 3.74
N TYR A 562 -6.25 -11.11 3.90
CA TYR A 562 -7.08 -11.60 2.81
C TYR A 562 -8.47 -10.96 2.87
N VAL A 563 -9.06 -10.72 1.71
CA VAL A 563 -10.38 -10.10 1.55
C VAL A 563 -11.41 -11.18 1.24
N SER A 564 -12.62 -11.00 1.76
CA SER A 564 -13.77 -11.88 1.51
C SER A 564 -14.89 -11.09 0.81
N LEU A 565 -15.40 -11.59 -0.32
CA LEU A 565 -16.43 -10.91 -1.13
C LEU A 565 -17.56 -11.86 -1.52
N ASP A 566 -18.79 -11.37 -1.60
CA ASP A 566 -19.90 -12.05 -2.29
C ASP A 566 -19.89 -11.64 -3.76
N VAL A 567 -19.72 -12.63 -4.64
CA VAL A 567 -19.59 -12.42 -6.10
C VAL A 567 -20.66 -13.15 -6.89
N MET A 568 -21.73 -13.64 -6.23
CA MET A 568 -22.79 -14.41 -6.89
C MET A 568 -23.45 -13.62 -8.03
N HIS A 569 -23.64 -12.31 -7.82
CA HIS A 569 -24.29 -11.42 -8.78
C HIS A 569 -23.49 -11.19 -10.09
N LEU A 570 -22.22 -11.59 -10.12
CA LEU A 570 -21.33 -11.44 -11.29
C LEU A 570 -21.22 -12.72 -12.12
N LEU A 571 -21.70 -13.86 -11.60
CA LEU A 571 -21.60 -15.14 -12.28
C LEU A 571 -22.64 -15.26 -13.40
N SER A 572 -22.19 -15.77 -14.54
CA SER A 572 -23.07 -16.35 -15.56
C SER A 572 -23.51 -17.73 -15.10
N ILE A 573 -24.76 -17.82 -14.62
CA ILE A 573 -25.33 -19.04 -14.03
C ILE A 573 -26.35 -19.72 -14.98
N PRO A 574 -26.37 -21.07 -15.05
CA PRO A 574 -27.39 -21.79 -15.80
C PRO A 574 -28.81 -21.47 -15.27
N THR A 575 -29.77 -21.24 -16.16
CA THR A 575 -31.19 -21.12 -15.77
C THR A 575 -31.82 -22.51 -15.67
N PRO A 576 -32.95 -22.68 -14.96
CA PRO A 576 -33.63 -23.98 -14.90
C PRO A 576 -34.06 -24.53 -16.28
N ALA A 577 -34.13 -23.64 -17.29
CA ALA A 577 -34.50 -23.96 -18.67
C ALA A 577 -33.29 -24.13 -19.62
N ALA A 578 -32.09 -23.71 -19.22
CA ALA A 578 -30.88 -23.78 -20.03
C ALA A 578 -29.85 -24.73 -19.38
N THR A 579 -29.63 -25.88 -20.02
CA THR A 579 -28.70 -26.93 -19.55
C THR A 579 -27.29 -26.79 -20.13
N SER A 580 -26.97 -25.67 -20.79
CA SER A 580 -25.66 -25.46 -21.41
C SER A 580 -24.62 -25.06 -20.36
N SER A 581 -23.42 -25.62 -20.48
CA SER A 581 -22.23 -25.17 -19.75
C SER A 581 -21.99 -23.67 -20.03
N LEU A 582 -21.94 -22.84 -18.98
CA LEU A 582 -21.65 -21.41 -19.12
C LEU A 582 -20.24 -21.13 -18.63
N GLU A 583 -19.43 -20.53 -19.51
CA GLU A 583 -18.10 -20.04 -19.16
C GLU A 583 -18.20 -18.88 -18.17
N ASN A 584 -17.24 -18.80 -17.26
CA ASN A 584 -16.98 -17.65 -16.41
C ASN A 584 -15.47 -17.40 -16.41
N VAL A 585 -15.05 -16.15 -16.31
CA VAL A 585 -13.63 -15.77 -16.38
C VAL A 585 -13.26 -14.91 -15.18
N LEU A 586 -12.25 -15.33 -14.43
CA LEU A 586 -11.57 -14.49 -13.45
C LEU A 586 -10.39 -13.81 -14.12
N GLY A 587 -10.24 -12.50 -13.94
CA GLY A 587 -9.09 -11.71 -14.36
C GLY A 587 -8.50 -10.95 -13.17
N ALA A 588 -7.18 -10.77 -13.11
CA ALA A 588 -6.50 -9.94 -12.13
C ALA A 588 -5.34 -9.15 -12.76
N GLU A 589 -5.19 -7.87 -12.43
CA GLU A 589 -3.96 -7.10 -12.63
C GLU A 589 -3.29 -6.89 -11.26
N LEU A 590 -1.98 -7.13 -11.15
CA LEU A 590 -1.26 -7.09 -9.87
C LEU A 590 -0.31 -5.90 -9.77
N GLY A 591 -0.46 -5.12 -8.72
CA GLY A 591 0.44 -4.02 -8.36
C GLY A 591 1.36 -4.39 -7.20
N ARG A 592 2.48 -3.69 -7.08
CA ARG A 592 3.57 -3.91 -6.13
C ARG A 592 3.29 -3.35 -4.74
N SER A 593 2.65 -2.19 -4.62
CA SER A 593 2.54 -1.51 -3.30
C SER A 593 3.91 -1.46 -2.58
N HIS A 594 3.91 -1.47 -1.25
CA HIS A 594 5.08 -1.65 -0.39
C HIS A 594 5.70 -3.06 -0.47
N TYR A 595 5.10 -4.02 -1.19
CA TYR A 595 5.64 -5.37 -1.33
C TYR A 595 6.81 -5.42 -2.31
N GLY A 596 6.80 -4.56 -3.34
CA GLY A 596 7.77 -4.60 -4.44
C GLY A 596 8.26 -3.23 -4.90
N VAL A 597 8.36 -2.22 -4.02
CA VAL A 597 8.89 -0.89 -4.36
C VAL A 597 10.21 -1.02 -5.13
N THR A 598 10.28 -0.50 -6.34
CA THR A 598 11.40 -0.79 -7.26
C THR A 598 12.55 0.20 -7.15
N GLN A 599 12.28 1.43 -6.69
CA GLN A 599 13.27 2.51 -6.68
C GLN A 599 13.72 2.88 -5.26
N GLY A 600 14.89 3.52 -5.16
CA GLY A 600 15.43 3.98 -3.88
C GLY A 600 14.45 4.88 -3.12
N SER A 601 14.30 4.60 -1.83
CA SER A 601 13.59 5.48 -0.90
C SER A 601 14.44 5.68 0.35
N VAL A 602 14.34 6.84 0.99
CA VAL A 602 15.07 7.13 2.23
C VAL A 602 14.77 6.15 3.37
N TRP A 603 13.62 5.46 3.32
CA TRP A 603 13.18 4.47 4.32
C TRP A 603 13.49 3.02 3.93
N ASN A 604 14.32 2.79 2.90
CA ASN A 604 14.73 1.46 2.44
C ASN A 604 13.58 0.52 2.02
N TRP A 605 12.45 1.04 1.52
CA TRP A 605 11.33 0.21 1.07
C TRP A 605 11.70 -0.75 -0.06
N ASN A 606 12.59 -0.35 -0.96
CA ASN A 606 13.13 -1.19 -2.04
C ASN A 606 14.03 -2.34 -1.55
N SER A 607 14.38 -2.35 -0.26
CA SER A 607 15.20 -3.39 0.37
C SER A 607 14.50 -4.01 1.59
N ALA A 608 13.18 -3.87 1.70
CA ALA A 608 12.40 -4.47 2.77
C ALA A 608 12.58 -6.01 2.79
N PRO A 609 12.56 -6.67 3.97
CA PRO A 609 12.90 -8.09 4.10
C PRO A 609 11.94 -9.06 3.39
N TRP A 610 10.76 -8.58 2.97
CA TRP A 610 9.75 -9.32 2.21
C TRP A 610 9.77 -9.06 0.70
N HIS A 611 10.64 -8.16 0.22
CA HIS A 611 10.59 -7.59 -1.14
C HIS A 611 10.48 -8.66 -2.23
N GLY A 612 9.57 -8.45 -3.18
CA GLY A 612 9.35 -9.37 -4.31
C GLY A 612 8.42 -8.85 -5.39
N GLU A 613 8.27 -9.63 -6.47
CA GLU A 613 7.30 -9.37 -7.54
C GLU A 613 5.88 -9.70 -7.07
N PRO A 614 4.85 -8.97 -7.55
CA PRO A 614 3.52 -9.09 -6.99
C PRO A 614 2.90 -10.46 -7.31
N VAL A 615 2.22 -11.03 -6.31
CA VAL A 615 1.65 -12.39 -6.33
C VAL A 615 0.23 -12.40 -5.81
N LEU A 616 -0.59 -13.33 -6.30
CA LEU A 616 -2.00 -13.51 -5.92
C LEU A 616 -2.25 -14.93 -5.39
N ARG A 617 -3.04 -15.05 -4.33
CA ARG A 617 -3.67 -16.31 -3.93
C ARG A 617 -5.18 -16.11 -3.82
N LEU A 618 -5.96 -16.99 -4.43
CA LEU A 618 -7.39 -16.82 -4.59
C LEU A 618 -8.15 -18.14 -4.49
N VAL A 619 -9.31 -18.10 -3.83
CA VAL A 619 -10.31 -19.17 -3.77
C VAL A 619 -11.69 -18.58 -4.04
N LEU A 620 -12.33 -18.99 -5.13
CA LEU A 620 -13.75 -18.80 -5.37
C LEU A 620 -14.48 -20.07 -4.90
N SER A 621 -15.25 -19.96 -3.83
CA SER A 621 -16.07 -21.04 -3.26
C SER A 621 -17.50 -20.93 -3.76
N LEU A 622 -18.04 -22.05 -4.26
CA LEU A 622 -19.36 -22.15 -4.86
C LEU A 622 -20.17 -23.22 -4.13
N GLU A 623 -21.40 -22.90 -3.77
CA GLU A 623 -22.40 -23.85 -3.29
C GLU A 623 -23.53 -23.95 -4.33
N PHE A 624 -24.02 -25.17 -4.56
CA PHE A 624 -25.08 -25.43 -5.54
C PHE A 624 -26.40 -25.79 -4.86
N THR A 625 -27.49 -25.64 -5.63
CA THR A 625 -28.86 -25.97 -5.20
C THR A 625 -29.07 -27.42 -4.76
N ASP A 626 -28.22 -28.35 -5.18
CA ASP A 626 -28.24 -29.76 -4.77
C ASP A 626 -27.43 -30.05 -3.48
N GLY A 627 -26.85 -29.01 -2.87
CA GLY A 627 -26.00 -29.09 -1.68
C GLY A 627 -24.55 -29.48 -1.94
N SER A 628 -24.14 -29.70 -3.20
CA SER A 628 -22.74 -29.90 -3.55
C SER A 628 -21.96 -28.58 -3.58
N THR A 629 -20.63 -28.65 -3.48
CA THR A 629 -19.74 -27.48 -3.55
C THR A 629 -18.66 -27.65 -4.61
N GLN A 630 -18.13 -26.53 -5.12
CA GLN A 630 -16.98 -26.48 -6.01
C GLN A 630 -16.08 -25.32 -5.60
N ARG A 631 -14.76 -25.48 -5.79
CA ARG A 631 -13.80 -24.38 -5.63
C ARG A 631 -13.03 -24.15 -6.93
N VAL A 632 -12.94 -22.89 -7.34
CA VAL A 632 -12.03 -22.43 -8.40
C VAL A 632 -10.88 -21.70 -7.70
N VAL A 633 -9.65 -22.12 -7.96
CA VAL A 633 -8.48 -21.65 -7.20
C VAL A 633 -7.40 -21.05 -8.09
N SER A 634 -6.56 -20.19 -7.50
CA SER A 634 -5.25 -19.81 -8.05
C SER A 634 -4.32 -21.03 -8.09
N ASP A 635 -3.76 -21.35 -9.25
CA ASP A 635 -2.88 -22.50 -9.48
C ASP A 635 -2.13 -22.34 -10.83
N GLY A 636 -1.29 -23.31 -11.18
CA GLY A 636 -0.53 -23.30 -12.44
C GLY A 636 -1.37 -23.52 -13.71
N THR A 637 -2.70 -23.40 -13.66
CA THR A 637 -3.55 -23.40 -14.87
C THR A 637 -3.99 -22.00 -15.29
N TRP A 638 -3.72 -20.98 -14.45
CA TRP A 638 -3.91 -19.59 -14.83
C TRP A 638 -2.97 -19.20 -15.98
N LYS A 639 -3.38 -18.20 -16.76
CA LYS A 639 -2.56 -17.58 -17.79
C LYS A 639 -2.06 -16.22 -17.33
N ASN A 640 -0.92 -15.76 -17.85
CA ASN A 640 -0.39 -14.43 -17.61
C ASN A 640 0.20 -13.77 -18.88
N ILE A 641 0.25 -12.43 -18.83
CA ILE A 641 0.97 -11.55 -19.76
C ILE A 641 1.29 -10.23 -19.05
N GLU A 642 2.19 -9.42 -19.57
CA GLU A 642 2.41 -8.06 -19.05
C GLU A 642 1.27 -7.12 -19.45
N GLY A 643 0.87 -6.24 -18.54
CA GLY A 643 -0.23 -5.30 -18.71
C GLY A 643 0.17 -3.91 -19.20
N PRO A 644 -0.84 -3.02 -19.37
CA PRO A 644 -0.65 -1.64 -19.81
C PRO A 644 -0.08 -0.72 -18.72
N THR A 645 -0.21 -1.08 -17.44
CA THR A 645 0.51 -0.40 -16.35
C THR A 645 1.96 -0.85 -16.39
N ARG A 646 2.84 0.02 -16.89
CA ARG A 646 4.27 -0.24 -17.16
C ARG A 646 5.16 0.01 -15.96
N LEU A 647 4.74 0.87 -15.04
CA LEU A 647 5.31 1.05 -13.71
C LEU A 647 4.16 1.31 -12.76
N ASP A 648 4.25 0.76 -11.55
CA ASP A 648 3.44 1.14 -10.43
C ASP A 648 4.29 1.28 -9.17
N ASP A 649 4.15 2.42 -8.49
CA ASP A 649 4.82 2.67 -7.21
C ASP A 649 3.97 3.59 -6.31
N VAL A 650 3.89 3.26 -5.03
CA VAL A 650 3.07 4.02 -4.07
C VAL A 650 3.57 5.45 -3.86
N PHE A 651 4.87 5.72 -4.04
CA PHE A 651 5.48 7.06 -3.98
C PHE A 651 5.65 7.67 -5.37
N GLY A 652 6.10 6.84 -6.33
CA GLY A 652 6.44 7.24 -7.70
C GLY A 652 5.26 7.32 -8.69
N GLY A 653 4.04 6.98 -8.28
CA GLY A 653 2.89 7.00 -9.19
C GLY A 653 2.92 5.89 -10.24
N GLU A 654 2.24 6.10 -11.38
CA GLU A 654 2.06 5.07 -12.41
C GLU A 654 2.42 5.56 -13.82
N ASN A 655 3.13 4.70 -14.56
CA ASN A 655 3.30 4.84 -16.00
C ASN A 655 2.33 3.89 -16.70
N TYR A 656 1.48 4.42 -17.57
CA TYR A 656 0.45 3.67 -18.28
C TYR A 656 0.54 3.88 -19.78
N ASN A 657 0.68 2.80 -20.54
CA ASN A 657 0.71 2.85 -21.99
C ASN A 657 -0.47 2.09 -22.58
N ALA A 658 -1.45 2.85 -23.10
CA ALA A 658 -2.66 2.29 -23.69
C ALA A 658 -2.40 1.41 -24.92
N SER A 659 -1.24 1.52 -25.56
CA SER A 659 -0.87 0.63 -26.67
C SER A 659 -0.74 -0.85 -26.26
N TYR A 660 -0.62 -1.12 -24.94
CA TYR A 660 -0.54 -2.47 -24.36
C TYR A 660 -1.88 -2.93 -23.76
N GLU A 661 -2.96 -2.15 -23.89
CA GLU A 661 -4.28 -2.62 -23.52
C GLU A 661 -4.69 -3.83 -24.39
N ILE A 662 -5.25 -4.85 -23.75
CA ILE A 662 -5.75 -6.05 -24.41
C ILE A 662 -7.27 -6.06 -24.24
N PRO A 663 -8.06 -5.59 -25.24
CA PRO A 663 -9.51 -5.50 -25.08
C PRO A 663 -10.15 -6.86 -24.74
N ASN A 664 -11.09 -6.84 -23.78
CA ASN A 664 -11.90 -8.00 -23.38
C ASN A 664 -11.10 -9.21 -22.87
N TRP A 665 -9.84 -9.05 -22.46
CA TRP A 665 -9.00 -10.15 -21.99
C TRP A 665 -9.59 -10.91 -20.79
N ASN A 666 -10.36 -10.22 -19.96
CA ASN A 666 -11.03 -10.72 -18.77
C ASN A 666 -12.51 -11.07 -19.00
N ASP A 667 -12.96 -11.12 -20.26
CA ASP A 667 -14.30 -11.56 -20.66
C ASP A 667 -14.31 -13.01 -21.15
N GLN A 668 -15.54 -13.55 -21.22
CA GLN A 668 -15.84 -14.86 -21.81
C GLN A 668 -15.49 -14.89 -23.31
N GLY A 669 -15.08 -16.04 -23.82
CA GLY A 669 -14.77 -16.25 -25.24
C GLY A 669 -13.46 -15.62 -25.74
N PHE A 670 -12.67 -14.99 -24.87
CA PHE A 670 -11.34 -14.48 -25.22
C PHE A 670 -10.33 -15.63 -25.43
N ASP A 671 -9.57 -15.56 -26.53
CA ASP A 671 -8.52 -16.52 -26.88
C ASP A 671 -7.20 -16.14 -26.20
N ASP A 672 -6.86 -16.87 -25.14
CA ASP A 672 -5.61 -16.72 -24.38
C ASP A 672 -4.55 -17.76 -24.75
N SER A 673 -4.69 -18.43 -25.89
CA SER A 673 -3.73 -19.44 -26.34
C SER A 673 -2.30 -18.91 -26.50
N ALA A 674 -2.16 -17.61 -26.78
CA ALA A 674 -0.88 -16.91 -26.88
C ALA A 674 -0.30 -16.47 -25.52
N TRP A 675 -1.06 -16.61 -24.41
CA TRP A 675 -0.60 -16.21 -23.08
C TRP A 675 0.24 -17.31 -22.43
N ASN A 676 1.21 -16.89 -21.62
CA ASN A 676 2.03 -17.83 -20.85
C ASN A 676 1.20 -18.43 -19.73
N THR A 677 1.58 -19.60 -19.24
CA THR A 677 1.05 -20.12 -17.97
C THR A 677 1.59 -19.30 -16.80
N ALA A 678 0.77 -19.02 -15.80
CA ALA A 678 1.17 -18.27 -14.61
C ALA A 678 2.21 -19.04 -13.78
N LEU A 679 3.20 -18.31 -13.24
CA LEU A 679 4.19 -18.88 -12.32
C LEU A 679 3.49 -19.31 -11.04
N VAL A 680 3.71 -20.54 -10.57
CA VAL A 680 3.40 -20.93 -9.20
C VAL A 680 4.54 -20.44 -8.30
N ALA A 681 4.30 -19.33 -7.61
CA ALA A 681 5.31 -18.60 -6.84
C ALA A 681 5.53 -19.19 -5.44
N THR A 682 6.70 -18.91 -4.87
CA THR A 682 6.95 -19.14 -3.45
C THR A 682 5.99 -18.31 -2.62
N ALA A 683 5.39 -18.93 -1.59
CA ALA A 683 4.50 -18.22 -0.69
C ALA A 683 5.25 -17.10 0.06
N PRO A 684 4.67 -15.88 0.15
CA PRO A 684 5.08 -14.91 1.16
C PRO A 684 5.07 -15.52 2.57
N LYS A 685 5.94 -15.01 3.45
CA LYS A 685 6.14 -15.59 4.78
C LYS A 685 5.03 -15.27 5.78
N GLY A 686 4.30 -14.17 5.57
CA GLY A 686 3.28 -13.69 6.49
C GLY A 686 2.09 -14.64 6.65
N VAL A 687 1.53 -14.69 7.87
CA VAL A 687 0.32 -15.45 8.16
C VAL A 687 -0.90 -14.74 7.57
N LEU A 688 -1.72 -15.46 6.82
CA LEU A 688 -2.96 -14.93 6.25
C LEU A 688 -4.04 -14.80 7.33
N VAL A 689 -4.58 -13.59 7.47
CA VAL A 689 -5.69 -13.24 8.37
C VAL A 689 -6.77 -12.47 7.61
N SER A 690 -8.01 -12.50 8.08
CA SER A 690 -9.08 -11.75 7.43
C SER A 690 -8.84 -10.25 7.56
N ALA A 691 -9.14 -9.50 6.49
CA ALA A 691 -9.00 -8.06 6.49
C ALA A 691 -9.92 -7.42 7.54
N ARG A 692 -9.33 -6.68 8.48
CA ARG A 692 -10.09 -6.06 9.59
C ARG A 692 -10.47 -4.62 9.30
N ASN A 693 -9.53 -3.82 8.78
CA ASN A 693 -9.79 -2.43 8.46
C ASN A 693 -10.90 -2.29 7.39
N PRO A 694 -11.66 -1.18 7.39
CA PRO A 694 -12.51 -0.83 6.27
C PRO A 694 -11.71 -0.80 4.97
N PRO A 695 -12.28 -1.25 3.84
CA PRO A 695 -11.58 -1.23 2.56
C PRO A 695 -11.37 0.22 2.10
N THR A 696 -10.25 0.47 1.44
CA THR A 696 -10.02 1.72 0.72
C THR A 696 -10.95 1.77 -0.51
N ARG A 697 -11.62 2.91 -0.72
CA ARG A 697 -12.52 3.18 -1.86
C ARG A 697 -12.28 4.56 -2.43
N VAL A 698 -12.71 4.78 -3.66
CA VAL A 698 -12.93 6.15 -4.16
C VAL A 698 -14.23 6.68 -3.53
N VAL A 699 -14.09 7.56 -2.55
CA VAL A 699 -15.24 8.08 -1.76
C VAL A 699 -15.86 9.34 -2.37
N ALA A 700 -15.13 10.05 -3.22
CA ALA A 700 -15.61 11.25 -3.89
C ALA A 700 -14.91 11.49 -5.23
N SER A 701 -15.62 12.12 -6.16
CA SER A 701 -15.05 12.62 -7.43
C SER A 701 -15.23 14.14 -7.50
N LEU A 702 -14.14 14.86 -7.75
CA LEU A 702 -14.06 16.32 -7.77
C LEU A 702 -13.74 16.82 -9.17
N THR A 703 -14.46 17.83 -9.63
CA THR A 703 -14.08 18.60 -10.83
C THR A 703 -13.16 19.76 -10.42
N PRO A 704 -12.10 20.05 -11.18
CA PRO A 704 -11.25 21.22 -10.91
C PRO A 704 -12.06 22.51 -10.82
N VAL A 705 -11.77 23.33 -9.82
CA VAL A 705 -12.39 24.66 -9.65
C VAL A 705 -11.82 25.68 -10.64
N SER A 706 -10.60 25.44 -11.14
CA SER A 706 -9.97 26.25 -12.19
C SER A 706 -8.92 25.44 -12.95
N ILE A 707 -8.73 25.79 -14.23
CA ILE A 707 -7.63 25.32 -15.07
C ILE A 707 -6.93 26.56 -15.66
N THR A 708 -5.63 26.69 -15.43
CA THR A 708 -4.79 27.80 -15.91
C THR A 708 -3.59 27.30 -16.70
N GLN A 709 -2.90 28.20 -17.40
CA GLN A 709 -1.65 27.89 -18.12
C GLN A 709 -0.59 28.96 -17.79
N PRO A 710 0.06 28.87 -16.61
CA PRO A 710 1.04 29.86 -16.17
C PRO A 710 2.30 29.88 -17.06
N VAL A 711 2.66 28.72 -17.62
CA VAL A 711 3.74 28.55 -18.59
C VAL A 711 3.19 27.88 -19.85
N GLN A 712 3.62 28.32 -21.04
CA GLN A 712 3.16 27.75 -22.29
C GLN A 712 3.43 26.23 -22.34
N GLY A 713 2.39 25.44 -22.61
CA GLY A 713 2.48 23.97 -22.64
C GLY A 713 2.34 23.28 -21.27
N GLN A 714 2.18 24.04 -20.18
CA GLN A 714 1.98 23.54 -18.82
C GLN A 714 0.62 23.99 -18.29
N TYR A 715 -0.32 23.06 -18.13
CA TYR A 715 -1.61 23.36 -17.52
C TYR A 715 -1.58 23.10 -16.02
N VAL A 716 -2.24 23.93 -15.23
CA VAL A 716 -2.42 23.74 -13.78
C VAL A 716 -3.90 23.64 -13.50
N ALA A 717 -4.33 22.53 -12.88
CA ALA A 717 -5.70 22.36 -12.41
C ALA A 717 -5.72 22.38 -10.87
N ALA A 718 -6.64 23.16 -10.32
CA ALA A 718 -6.81 23.33 -8.88
C ALA A 718 -8.10 22.67 -8.39
N PHE A 719 -8.05 22.05 -7.22
CA PHE A 719 -9.20 21.45 -6.55
C PHE A 719 -9.61 22.27 -5.32
N GLU A 720 -10.83 22.05 -4.85
CA GLU A 720 -11.45 22.85 -3.78
C GLU A 720 -10.77 22.70 -2.41
N ARG A 721 -9.94 21.66 -2.23
CA ARG A 721 -9.20 21.36 -1.00
C ARG A 721 -8.03 20.41 -1.29
N VAL A 722 -7.12 20.27 -0.33
CA VAL A 722 -6.13 19.19 -0.30
C VAL A 722 -6.84 17.84 -0.11
N VAL A 723 -6.47 16.85 -0.92
CA VAL A 723 -7.04 15.49 -0.94
C VAL A 723 -5.95 14.44 -1.09
N ALA A 724 -6.23 13.21 -0.67
CA ALA A 724 -5.47 12.02 -1.04
C ALA A 724 -6.19 11.22 -2.13
N GLY A 725 -5.46 10.79 -3.16
CA GLY A 725 -5.98 9.98 -4.27
C GLY A 725 -5.24 10.21 -5.58
N TRP A 726 -5.94 10.34 -6.69
CA TRP A 726 -5.35 10.51 -8.03
C TRP A 726 -6.29 11.29 -8.95
N VAL A 727 -5.89 11.53 -10.20
CA VAL A 727 -6.81 12.02 -11.23
C VAL A 727 -7.13 10.95 -12.27
N ARG A 728 -8.40 10.89 -12.68
CA ARG A 728 -8.82 10.23 -13.91
C ARG A 728 -8.72 11.23 -15.06
N LEU A 729 -7.95 10.87 -16.08
CA LEU A 729 -7.74 11.68 -17.28
C LEU A 729 -8.50 11.09 -18.45
N THR A 730 -9.08 11.95 -19.29
CA THR A 730 -9.65 11.56 -20.58
C THR A 730 -9.11 12.47 -21.67
N ALA A 731 -8.45 11.89 -22.66
CA ALA A 731 -7.80 12.66 -23.72
C ALA A 731 -7.91 11.96 -25.07
N GLN A 732 -7.76 12.71 -26.16
CA GLN A 732 -7.75 12.20 -27.53
C GLN A 732 -6.56 12.81 -28.27
N GLY A 733 -5.75 11.97 -28.90
CA GLY A 733 -4.56 12.42 -29.60
C GLY A 733 -3.92 11.32 -30.44
N PRO A 734 -2.82 11.63 -31.14
CA PRO A 734 -2.04 10.63 -31.86
C PRO A 734 -1.47 9.56 -30.93
N LYS A 735 -1.21 8.38 -31.50
CA LYS A 735 -0.48 7.30 -30.82
C LYS A 735 0.85 7.80 -30.27
N ASP A 736 1.23 7.28 -29.11
CA ASP A 736 2.46 7.58 -28.38
C ASP A 736 2.57 9.03 -27.86
N THR A 737 1.46 9.80 -27.90
CA THR A 737 1.39 11.07 -27.19
C THR A 737 1.46 10.82 -25.69
N LEU A 738 2.47 11.38 -25.04
CA LEU A 738 2.67 11.31 -23.60
C LEU A 738 2.02 12.51 -22.89
N ILE A 739 1.12 12.22 -21.96
CA ILE A 739 0.59 13.18 -20.98
C ILE A 739 1.25 12.88 -19.63
N THR A 740 1.89 13.87 -19.03
CA THR A 740 2.53 13.74 -17.70
C THR A 740 1.80 14.61 -16.70
N VAL A 741 1.49 14.05 -15.52
CA VAL A 741 0.84 14.75 -14.41
C VAL A 741 1.73 14.68 -13.18
N HIS A 742 2.11 15.84 -12.64
CA HIS A 742 2.72 15.93 -11.32
C HIS A 742 1.73 16.54 -10.33
N TYR A 743 1.81 16.06 -9.09
CA TYR A 743 0.88 16.41 -8.02
C TYR A 743 1.58 17.27 -6.97
N GLY A 744 0.87 18.22 -6.37
CA GLY A 744 1.40 19.06 -5.31
C GLY A 744 0.33 19.73 -4.45
N GLU A 745 0.69 20.04 -3.22
CA GLU A 745 -0.20 20.70 -2.25
C GLU A 745 -0.17 22.23 -2.37
N LYS A 746 0.87 22.78 -3.03
CA LYS A 746 1.19 24.22 -3.02
C LYS A 746 1.47 24.74 -4.43
N LEU A 747 1.32 26.05 -4.57
CA LEU A 747 1.71 26.81 -5.76
C LEU A 747 2.88 27.76 -5.44
N ASN A 748 3.74 27.97 -6.44
CA ASN A 748 4.65 29.10 -6.49
C ASN A 748 3.88 30.41 -6.70
N PRO A 749 4.48 31.58 -6.40
CA PRO A 749 3.85 32.88 -6.65
C PRO A 749 3.46 33.14 -8.12
N ASP A 750 4.07 32.44 -9.07
CA ASP A 750 3.75 32.54 -10.51
C ASP A 750 2.57 31.63 -10.95
N GLY A 751 1.99 30.87 -10.02
CA GLY A 751 0.89 29.95 -10.27
C GLY A 751 1.30 28.55 -10.74
N THR A 752 2.60 28.25 -10.83
CA THR A 752 3.09 26.88 -11.08
C THR A 752 2.99 26.01 -9.83
N VAL A 753 2.82 24.70 -9.99
CA VAL A 753 2.75 23.75 -8.86
C VAL A 753 4.14 23.49 -8.29
N ILE A 754 4.24 23.41 -6.96
CA ILE A 754 5.44 22.89 -6.27
C ILE A 754 5.27 21.37 -6.17
N TRP A 755 6.00 20.64 -7.00
CA TRP A 755 5.90 19.19 -7.12
C TRP A 755 7.25 18.48 -7.00
N GLN A 756 8.36 19.21 -6.91
CA GLN A 756 9.70 18.65 -6.85
C GLN A 756 9.96 17.98 -5.49
N ASP A 757 10.71 16.88 -5.50
CA ASP A 757 11.22 16.23 -4.30
C ASP A 757 12.57 16.83 -3.89
N GLU A 758 12.55 18.00 -3.27
CA GLU A 758 13.77 18.72 -2.86
C GLU A 758 14.59 18.00 -1.77
N GLN A 759 14.00 17.03 -1.08
CA GLN A 759 14.66 16.27 -0.02
C GLN A 759 15.10 14.88 -0.47
N HIS A 760 14.85 14.52 -1.73
CA HIS A 760 15.18 13.22 -2.30
C HIS A 760 14.62 12.06 -1.46
N TYR A 761 13.36 12.18 -1.01
CA TYR A 761 12.64 11.09 -0.36
C TYR A 761 12.57 9.84 -1.24
N TYR A 762 12.50 10.04 -2.55
CA TYR A 762 12.35 8.98 -3.53
C TYR A 762 13.17 9.26 -4.79
N GLU A 763 13.75 8.21 -5.38
CA GLU A 763 14.78 8.34 -6.40
C GLU A 763 14.26 8.91 -7.73
N ASN A 764 13.17 8.37 -8.29
CA ASN A 764 12.57 8.89 -9.53
C ASN A 764 11.04 8.83 -9.51
N ASN A 765 10.41 9.54 -10.45
CA ASN A 765 8.95 9.52 -10.66
C ASN A 765 8.12 10.07 -9.47
N TRP A 766 8.73 10.77 -8.53
CA TRP A 766 8.03 11.35 -7.37
C TRP A 766 6.66 11.93 -7.71
N GLN A 767 5.61 11.35 -7.12
CA GLN A 767 4.21 11.75 -7.31
C GLN A 767 3.87 12.12 -8.77
N THR A 768 4.21 11.22 -9.69
CA THR A 768 4.07 11.46 -11.13
C THR A 768 3.26 10.35 -11.77
N ASP A 769 2.26 10.73 -12.54
CA ASP A 769 1.57 9.81 -13.44
C ASP A 769 1.88 10.13 -14.89
N ARG A 770 1.99 9.10 -15.73
CA ARG A 770 2.23 9.23 -17.16
C ARG A 770 1.28 8.37 -17.96
N PHE A 771 0.70 8.95 -19.00
CA PHE A 771 -0.28 8.32 -19.87
C PHE A 771 0.14 8.44 -21.34
N TRP A 772 0.49 7.33 -21.97
CA TRP A 772 0.71 7.24 -23.41
C TRP A 772 -0.56 6.79 -24.12
N LEU A 773 -1.02 7.59 -25.07
CA LEU A 773 -2.19 7.28 -25.90
C LEU A 773 -1.89 6.18 -26.93
N ALA A 774 -2.84 5.30 -27.16
CA ALA A 774 -2.81 4.30 -28.23
C ALA A 774 -3.16 4.89 -29.60
N GLY A 775 -3.78 6.07 -29.63
CA GLY A 775 -4.14 6.76 -30.87
C GLY A 775 -5.32 6.14 -31.60
N THR A 776 -6.31 5.66 -30.84
CA THR A 776 -7.47 4.91 -31.38
C THR A 776 -8.39 5.74 -32.27
N GLY A 777 -8.26 7.07 -32.24
CA GLY A 777 -9.18 8.01 -32.89
C GLY A 777 -10.43 8.31 -32.06
N ALA A 778 -10.57 7.74 -30.86
CA ALA A 778 -11.59 8.07 -29.87
C ALA A 778 -10.93 8.61 -28.57
N PRO A 779 -11.69 9.24 -27.65
CA PRO A 779 -11.16 9.55 -26.32
C PRO A 779 -10.74 8.29 -25.57
N GLU A 780 -9.57 8.35 -24.95
CA GLU A 780 -8.96 7.29 -24.14
C GLU A 780 -8.89 7.77 -22.68
N THR A 781 -9.09 6.85 -21.74
CA THR A 781 -9.16 7.18 -20.30
C THR A 781 -8.10 6.43 -19.53
N PHE A 782 -7.38 7.14 -18.67
CA PHE A 782 -6.43 6.56 -17.73
C PHE A 782 -6.81 6.93 -16.29
N GLU A 783 -6.69 5.94 -15.41
CA GLU A 783 -6.88 6.07 -13.97
C GLU A 783 -5.89 5.14 -13.25
N PRO A 784 -5.03 5.66 -12.36
CA PRO A 784 -4.12 4.86 -11.53
C PRO A 784 -4.87 3.79 -10.72
N LYS A 785 -4.24 2.63 -10.50
CA LYS A 785 -4.83 1.49 -9.77
C LYS A 785 -4.11 1.12 -8.49
N PHE A 786 -2.82 1.44 -8.39
CA PHE A 786 -1.89 0.88 -7.40
C PHE A 786 -1.11 1.95 -6.63
N SER A 787 -1.36 3.23 -6.90
CA SER A 787 -0.72 4.38 -6.27
C SER A 787 -1.74 5.47 -5.88
N TYR A 788 -1.37 6.32 -4.92
CA TYR A 788 -2.13 7.52 -4.56
C TYR A 788 -1.17 8.67 -4.24
N LYS A 789 -1.64 9.92 -4.26
CA LYS A 789 -0.88 11.16 -4.11
C LYS A 789 -1.66 12.11 -3.20
N GLY A 790 -0.95 12.97 -2.48
CA GLY A 790 -1.55 14.05 -1.70
C GLY A 790 -1.42 15.36 -2.46
N TYR A 791 -2.54 16.02 -2.78
CA TYR A 791 -2.54 17.18 -3.66
C TYR A 791 -3.75 18.09 -3.46
N GLN A 792 -3.57 19.37 -3.78
CA GLN A 792 -4.66 20.28 -4.12
C GLN A 792 -4.55 20.76 -5.58
N TYR A 793 -3.35 20.69 -6.13
CA TYR A 793 -3.03 21.15 -7.46
C TYR A 793 -2.32 20.04 -8.23
N ILE A 794 -2.56 20.01 -9.54
CA ILE A 794 -1.80 19.19 -10.47
C ILE A 794 -1.24 20.07 -11.58
N THR A 795 -0.07 19.70 -12.09
CA THR A 795 0.47 20.25 -13.33
C THR A 795 0.50 19.19 -14.41
N ILE A 796 0.04 19.55 -15.61
CA ILE A 796 -0.11 18.65 -16.76
C ILE A 796 0.76 19.15 -17.90
N PHE A 797 1.62 18.27 -18.41
CA PHE A 797 2.44 18.47 -19.60
C PHE A 797 1.98 17.54 -20.73
N GLY A 798 2.25 17.93 -21.98
CA GLY A 798 2.01 17.08 -23.15
C GLY A 798 0.54 16.91 -23.56
N TRP A 799 -0.36 17.78 -23.09
CA TRP A 799 -1.78 17.73 -23.43
C TRP A 799 -1.99 17.78 -24.96
N PRO A 800 -2.74 16.84 -25.56
CA PRO A 800 -2.89 16.75 -27.01
C PRO A 800 -3.81 17.84 -27.59
N GLY A 801 -3.53 18.20 -28.85
CA GLY A 801 -4.35 19.13 -29.62
C GLY A 801 -4.07 20.61 -29.34
N SER A 802 -4.95 21.47 -29.83
CA SER A 802 -4.82 22.95 -29.72
C SER A 802 -5.75 23.58 -28.67
N SER A 803 -6.68 22.79 -28.12
CA SER A 803 -7.60 23.25 -27.07
C SER A 803 -7.09 22.82 -25.69
N PRO A 804 -7.24 23.66 -24.66
CA PRO A 804 -6.87 23.29 -23.29
C PRO A 804 -7.76 22.16 -22.76
N PRO A 805 -7.30 21.41 -21.73
CA PRO A 805 -8.16 20.47 -21.03
C PRO A 805 -9.36 21.20 -20.40
N THR A 806 -10.51 20.52 -20.37
CA THR A 806 -11.72 20.98 -19.68
C THR A 806 -11.86 20.31 -18.31
N PRO A 807 -12.68 20.84 -17.39
CA PRO A 807 -12.96 20.18 -16.11
C PRO A 807 -13.59 18.78 -16.22
N ALA A 808 -14.13 18.40 -17.39
CA ALA A 808 -14.65 17.05 -17.62
C ALA A 808 -13.54 16.05 -18.00
N ASP A 809 -12.43 16.55 -18.52
CA ASP A 809 -11.28 15.75 -18.96
C ASP A 809 -10.36 15.36 -17.80
N ILE A 810 -10.49 16.05 -16.66
CA ILE A 810 -9.69 15.87 -15.45
C ILE A 810 -10.65 15.72 -14.27
N ILE A 811 -10.72 14.54 -13.67
CA ILE A 811 -11.56 14.29 -12.49
C ILE A 811 -10.67 13.83 -11.34
N GLY A 812 -10.62 14.60 -10.26
CA GLY A 812 -9.92 14.23 -9.04
C GLY A 812 -10.70 13.15 -8.30
N GLN A 813 -10.06 12.03 -8.00
CA GLN A 813 -10.62 10.91 -7.27
C GLN A 813 -10.05 10.95 -5.85
N VAL A 814 -10.93 11.15 -4.87
CA VAL A 814 -10.58 11.13 -3.46
C VAL A 814 -10.69 9.70 -2.97
N ALA A 815 -9.59 9.14 -2.49
CA ALA A 815 -9.53 7.78 -1.99
C ALA A 815 -8.98 7.75 -0.57
N HIS A 816 -9.61 6.95 0.28
CA HIS A 816 -9.16 6.57 1.61
C HIS A 816 -9.99 5.37 2.08
N ASP A 817 -9.65 4.80 3.24
CA ASP A 817 -10.47 3.79 3.91
C ASP A 817 -11.90 4.31 4.11
N ASP A 818 -12.91 3.51 3.77
CA ASP A 818 -14.31 3.92 3.78
C ASP A 818 -14.90 3.88 5.20
N LEU A 819 -14.53 4.88 6.02
CA LEU A 819 -14.99 5.04 7.39
C LEU A 819 -16.27 5.90 7.46
N ASP A 820 -17.28 5.37 8.14
CA ASP A 820 -18.46 6.15 8.52
C ASP A 820 -18.10 7.24 9.55
N LYS A 821 -18.80 8.37 9.50
CA LYS A 821 -18.73 9.40 10.55
C LYS A 821 -19.28 8.85 11.87
N TYR A 822 -18.50 8.99 12.93
CA TYR A 822 -18.88 8.70 14.31
C TYR A 822 -19.03 9.96 15.16
N GLY A 823 -18.78 11.14 14.62
CA GLY A 823 -19.08 12.39 15.29
C GLY A 823 -19.23 13.54 14.31
N ASP A 824 -19.80 14.63 14.81
CA ASP A 824 -19.86 15.90 14.09
C ASP A 824 -19.95 17.05 15.09
N PHE A 825 -19.42 18.21 14.71
CA PHE A 825 -19.39 19.41 15.54
C PHE A 825 -19.74 20.68 14.76
N THR A 826 -20.52 21.55 15.37
CA THR A 826 -20.75 22.91 14.90
C THR A 826 -20.93 23.88 16.05
N SER A 827 -20.67 25.15 15.82
CA SER A 827 -20.74 26.22 16.81
C SER A 827 -21.12 27.56 16.19
N SER A 828 -21.29 28.58 17.03
CA SER A 828 -21.47 29.97 16.59
C SER A 828 -20.19 30.63 16.06
N SER A 829 -19.04 29.96 16.15
CA SER A 829 -17.76 30.46 15.63
C SER A 829 -17.46 29.81 14.28
N ASP A 830 -17.51 30.60 13.21
CA ASP A 830 -17.21 30.12 11.84
C ASP A 830 -15.79 29.57 11.72
N LEU A 831 -14.84 30.13 12.50
CA LEU A 831 -13.47 29.66 12.52
C LEU A 831 -13.38 28.24 13.09
N LEU A 832 -13.99 27.98 14.26
CA LEU A 832 -13.98 26.64 14.86
C LEU A 832 -14.68 25.60 13.96
N ASN A 833 -15.73 26.01 13.25
CA ASN A 833 -16.41 25.15 12.28
C ASN A 833 -15.49 24.77 11.11
N LYS A 834 -14.73 25.74 10.57
CA LYS A 834 -13.73 25.48 9.51
C LYS A 834 -12.59 24.59 10.01
N LEU A 835 -12.14 24.81 11.24
CA LEU A 835 -11.10 23.99 11.87
C LEU A 835 -11.55 22.53 12.02
N HIS A 836 -12.77 22.28 12.50
CA HIS A 836 -13.33 20.94 12.58
C HIS A 836 -13.35 20.24 11.21
N VAL A 837 -13.86 20.92 10.18
CA VAL A 837 -13.92 20.38 8.81
C VAL A 837 -12.53 20.04 8.28
N ALA A 838 -11.56 20.93 8.45
CA ALA A 838 -10.19 20.73 8.01
C ALA A 838 -9.48 19.59 8.77
N ALA A 839 -9.71 19.47 10.08
CA ALA A 839 -9.18 18.38 10.88
C ALA A 839 -9.73 17.02 10.44
N VAL A 840 -11.05 16.92 10.21
CA VAL A 840 -11.67 15.67 9.73
C VAL A 840 -11.21 15.30 8.32
N PHE A 841 -11.02 16.25 7.40
CA PHE A 841 -10.43 15.96 6.09
C PHE A 841 -9.00 15.45 6.21
N THR A 842 -8.18 16.05 7.07
CA THR A 842 -6.82 15.55 7.32
C THR A 842 -6.80 14.15 7.91
N LEU A 843 -7.69 13.85 8.87
CA LEU A 843 -7.82 12.49 9.40
C LEU A 843 -8.13 11.51 8.28
N LEU A 844 -9.10 11.81 7.40
CA LEU A 844 -9.51 10.93 6.31
C LEU A 844 -8.43 10.76 5.22
N ASN A 845 -7.79 11.85 4.79
CA ASN A 845 -6.73 11.82 3.77
C ASN A 845 -5.55 10.94 4.20
N ASN A 846 -5.39 10.69 5.50
CA ASN A 846 -4.31 9.90 6.08
C ASN A 846 -4.70 8.45 6.42
N LEU A 847 -5.74 7.89 5.79
CA LEU A 847 -6.16 6.49 5.99
C LEU A 847 -6.13 5.68 4.71
N HIS A 848 -5.08 4.88 4.54
CA HIS A 848 -4.95 3.92 3.43
C HIS A 848 -4.47 2.58 3.99
N SER A 849 -5.36 1.86 4.68
CA SER A 849 -5.13 0.66 5.49
C SER A 849 -4.26 0.83 6.76
N ILE A 850 -3.63 2.00 6.92
CA ILE A 850 -2.88 2.44 8.09
C ILE A 850 -3.09 3.95 8.29
N PRO A 851 -2.97 4.48 9.53
CA PRO A 851 -2.96 5.91 9.81
C PRO A 851 -1.60 6.51 9.41
N THR A 852 -1.51 7.09 8.22
CA THR A 852 -0.29 7.74 7.74
C THR A 852 -0.05 9.09 8.40
N ASP A 853 1.18 9.59 8.34
CA ASP A 853 1.55 10.93 8.77
C ASP A 853 1.05 11.98 7.77
N CYS A 854 1.43 11.85 6.49
CA CYS A 854 0.96 12.66 5.37
C CYS A 854 0.73 11.80 4.11
N PRO A 855 -0.18 12.22 3.20
CA PRO A 855 -0.45 11.49 1.95
C PRO A 855 0.51 11.85 0.80
N THR A 856 1.43 12.80 1.02
CA THR A 856 2.29 13.38 -0.03
C THR A 856 3.71 12.83 0.08
N PHE A 857 4.37 13.05 1.23
CA PHE A 857 5.82 12.85 1.35
C PHE A 857 6.19 11.43 1.76
N GLU A 858 5.75 11.02 2.95
CA GLU A 858 6.29 9.83 3.61
C GLU A 858 5.32 8.65 3.59
N LYS A 859 4.01 8.90 3.63
CA LYS A 859 2.95 7.87 3.56
C LYS A 859 3.14 6.74 4.57
N ASN A 860 3.74 7.07 5.72
CA ASN A 860 4.19 6.12 6.71
C ASN A 860 3.25 6.10 7.90
N GLY A 861 3.03 4.93 8.49
CA GLY A 861 2.37 4.83 9.78
C GLY A 861 3.31 5.28 10.89
N TRP A 862 3.45 6.59 11.12
CA TRP A 862 4.22 7.08 12.25
C TRP A 862 3.45 6.86 13.55
N THR A 863 4.12 6.22 14.50
CA THR A 863 3.51 5.76 15.76
C THR A 863 3.07 6.90 16.68
N GLY A 864 3.87 7.97 16.79
CA GLY A 864 3.54 9.16 17.60
C GLY A 864 2.29 9.86 17.09
N ASP A 865 2.24 10.10 15.79
CA ASP A 865 1.13 10.72 15.07
C ASP A 865 -0.15 9.94 15.30
N ALA A 866 -0.10 8.62 15.04
CA ALA A 866 -1.24 7.73 15.22
C ALA A 866 -1.75 7.71 16.67
N GLN A 867 -0.87 7.70 17.68
CA GLN A 867 -1.30 7.68 19.08
C GLN A 867 -1.87 9.02 19.55
N LEU A 868 -1.30 10.15 19.11
CA LEU A 868 -1.81 11.48 19.45
C LEU A 868 -3.23 11.68 18.92
N SER A 869 -3.47 11.24 17.69
CA SER A 869 -4.73 11.39 16.98
C SER A 869 -5.74 10.26 17.21
N ALA A 870 -5.39 9.20 17.94
CA ALA A 870 -6.26 8.03 18.15
C ALA A 870 -7.65 8.39 18.70
N GLU A 871 -7.72 9.33 19.64
CA GLU A 871 -9.00 9.80 20.19
C GLU A 871 -9.78 10.66 19.19
N SER A 872 -9.10 11.48 18.39
CA SER A 872 -9.71 12.29 17.33
C SER A 872 -10.29 11.40 16.24
N PHE A 873 -9.59 10.32 15.86
CA PHE A 873 -10.11 9.24 15.02
C PHE A 873 -11.36 8.59 15.65
N LEU A 874 -11.28 8.14 16.90
CA LEU A 874 -12.37 7.43 17.58
C LEU A 874 -13.60 8.31 17.88
N SER A 875 -13.43 9.62 17.93
CA SER A 875 -14.52 10.58 18.13
C SER A 875 -15.23 10.93 16.83
N ASN A 876 -14.49 11.02 15.72
CA ASN A 876 -15.00 11.48 14.44
C ASN A 876 -15.36 10.37 13.45
N LEU A 877 -14.71 9.21 13.51
CA LEU A 877 -14.75 8.15 12.48
C LEU A 877 -14.94 6.76 13.10
N ASP A 878 -15.45 5.80 12.32
CA ASP A 878 -15.46 4.38 12.69
C ASP A 878 -14.06 3.73 12.59
N ALA A 879 -13.08 4.31 13.29
CA ALA A 879 -11.68 3.90 13.21
C ALA A 879 -11.35 2.69 14.10
N THR A 880 -12.37 2.03 14.68
CA THR A 880 -12.18 0.97 15.69
C THR A 880 -11.34 -0.18 15.15
N ASP A 881 -11.73 -0.73 14.00
CA ASP A 881 -11.06 -1.88 13.40
C ASP A 881 -9.74 -1.48 12.74
N LEU A 882 -9.64 -0.26 12.21
CA LEU A 882 -8.42 0.28 11.64
C LEU A 882 -7.32 0.42 12.71
N LEU A 883 -7.64 1.07 13.83
CA LEU A 883 -6.71 1.22 14.95
C LEU A 883 -6.42 -0.12 15.64
N GLY A 884 -7.38 -1.04 15.69
CA GLY A 884 -7.17 -2.40 16.17
C GLY A 884 -6.23 -3.22 15.28
N LYS A 885 -6.33 -3.05 13.96
CA LYS A 885 -5.39 -3.62 12.99
C LYS A 885 -4.00 -3.00 13.15
N TYR A 886 -3.91 -1.68 13.24
CA TYR A 886 -2.64 -0.96 13.40
C TYR A 886 -1.92 -1.27 14.72
N ALA A 887 -2.67 -1.45 15.83
CA ALA A 887 -2.12 -1.94 17.09
C ALA A 887 -1.48 -3.33 16.94
N GLN A 888 -2.11 -4.23 16.17
CA GLN A 888 -1.53 -5.53 15.86
C GLN A 888 -0.29 -5.40 14.99
N ASP A 889 -0.28 -4.54 13.98
CA ASP A 889 0.91 -4.28 13.16
C ASP A 889 2.08 -3.77 14.04
N THR A 890 1.78 -2.94 15.04
CA THR A 890 2.79 -2.44 15.98
C THR A 890 3.42 -3.56 16.80
N THR A 891 2.60 -4.52 17.26
CA THR A 891 3.08 -5.73 17.96
C THR A 891 3.89 -6.63 17.02
N ASP A 892 3.45 -6.79 15.77
CA ASP A 892 4.13 -7.61 14.76
C ASP A 892 5.52 -7.06 14.38
N SER A 893 5.78 -5.77 14.65
CA SER A 893 7.07 -5.11 14.43
C SER A 893 8.08 -5.21 15.60
N LEU A 894 7.73 -5.87 16.72
CA LEU A 894 8.66 -6.03 17.85
C LEU A 894 9.86 -6.93 17.50
N ALA A 895 11.08 -6.44 17.73
CA ALA A 895 12.32 -7.15 17.43
C ALA A 895 12.44 -8.47 18.23
N ALA A 896 12.37 -9.62 17.56
CA ALA A 896 12.38 -10.94 18.22
C ALA A 896 11.35 -11.08 19.37
N GLY A 897 10.25 -10.32 19.32
CA GLY A 897 9.21 -10.30 20.36
C GLY A 897 9.58 -9.54 21.64
N SER A 898 10.62 -8.71 21.62
CA SER A 898 11.03 -7.86 22.77
C SER A 898 11.65 -6.53 22.31
N GLY A 899 11.79 -5.54 23.20
CA GLY A 899 12.35 -4.23 22.85
C GLY A 899 11.31 -3.22 22.38
N PRO A 900 11.72 -2.07 21.83
CA PRO A 900 10.80 -1.05 21.35
C PRO A 900 10.19 -1.46 20.00
N PRO A 901 8.94 -1.05 19.71
CA PRO A 901 8.45 -1.07 18.33
C PRO A 901 9.27 -0.08 17.47
N ALA A 902 9.24 -0.26 16.15
CA ALA A 902 9.76 0.76 15.24
C ALA A 902 8.93 2.04 15.32
N VAL A 903 9.51 3.18 14.92
CA VAL A 903 8.79 4.48 14.89
C VAL A 903 7.82 4.60 13.71
N ILE A 904 8.02 3.80 12.66
CA ILE A 904 7.15 3.65 11.49
C ILE A 904 6.63 2.21 11.47
N ILE A 905 5.32 2.03 11.27
CA ILE A 905 4.63 0.74 11.28
C ILE A 905 3.69 0.63 10.06
N PRO A 906 3.74 -0.46 9.28
CA PRO A 906 4.78 -1.49 9.23
C PRO A 906 6.18 -0.90 9.00
N ASP A 907 7.24 -1.60 9.40
CA ASP A 907 8.63 -1.17 9.19
C ASP A 907 9.34 -1.98 8.09
N SER A 908 10.14 -1.30 7.26
CA SER A 908 11.04 -1.91 6.26
C SER A 908 12.32 -2.51 6.85
N GLY A 909 12.51 -2.44 8.18
CA GLY A 909 13.80 -2.62 8.85
C GLY A 909 14.58 -1.32 9.09
N TRP A 910 14.04 -0.16 8.71
CA TRP A 910 14.58 1.16 9.06
C TRP A 910 14.08 1.65 10.44
N GLY A 911 14.87 2.49 11.12
CA GLY A 911 14.42 3.24 12.31
C GLY A 911 14.29 2.42 13.62
N ALA A 912 14.54 1.11 13.61
CA ALA A 912 14.37 0.23 14.77
C ALA A 912 15.24 0.57 16.01
N ASN A 913 16.23 1.46 15.88
CA ASN A 913 17.13 1.87 16.96
C ASN A 913 16.81 3.27 17.54
N ASN A 914 15.76 3.94 17.07
CA ASN A 914 15.41 5.28 17.55
C ASN A 914 14.90 5.21 18.99
N GLN A 915 15.47 6.02 19.89
CA GLN A 915 14.91 6.18 21.23
C GLN A 915 13.81 7.25 21.20
N ALA A 916 12.57 6.82 20.99
CA ALA A 916 11.42 7.71 20.81
C ALA A 916 10.24 7.29 21.70
N ASP A 917 10.41 7.32 23.02
CA ASP A 917 9.43 6.85 24.00
C ASP A 917 8.00 7.40 23.78
N PRO A 918 7.79 8.71 23.47
CA PRO A 918 6.45 9.22 23.16
C PRO A 918 5.82 8.62 21.88
N TRP A 919 6.63 8.19 20.91
CA TRP A 919 6.18 7.50 19.70
C TRP A 919 5.89 6.03 19.98
N HIS A 920 6.82 5.34 20.66
CA HIS A 920 6.65 3.94 21.05
C HIS A 920 5.46 3.70 21.98
N ALA A 921 5.02 4.74 22.70
CA ALA A 921 3.80 4.70 23.52
C ALA A 921 2.56 4.25 22.74
N ALA A 922 2.55 4.35 21.40
CA ALA A 922 1.50 3.83 20.54
C ALA A 922 1.15 2.35 20.81
N LEU A 923 2.15 1.51 21.12
CA LEU A 923 1.96 0.09 21.45
C LEU A 923 1.02 -0.13 22.64
N ILE A 924 0.93 0.84 23.54
CA ILE A 924 0.15 0.77 24.79
C ILE A 924 -1.09 1.65 24.70
N LEU A 925 -0.92 2.89 24.25
CA LEU A 925 -1.96 3.92 24.30
C LEU A 925 -3.04 3.69 23.25
N ILE A 926 -2.72 3.25 22.04
CA ILE A 926 -3.75 2.99 21.01
C ILE A 926 -4.72 1.89 21.49
N PRO A 927 -4.25 0.70 21.94
CA PRO A 927 -5.15 -0.31 22.50
C PRO A 927 -5.95 0.19 23.71
N ALA A 928 -5.32 0.98 24.59
CA ALA A 928 -6.00 1.55 25.76
C ALA A 928 -7.11 2.54 25.37
N PHE A 929 -6.89 3.40 24.37
CA PHE A 929 -7.90 4.33 23.86
C PHE A 929 -9.04 3.58 23.15
N VAL A 930 -8.74 2.59 22.31
CA VAL A 930 -9.78 1.76 21.69
C VAL A 930 -10.61 1.07 22.76
N TYR A 931 -9.99 0.47 23.78
CA TYR A 931 -10.72 -0.09 24.92
C TYR A 931 -11.57 0.97 25.64
N GLN A 932 -11.01 2.15 25.95
CA GLN A 932 -11.72 3.21 26.67
C GLN A 932 -12.97 3.67 25.91
N TYR A 933 -12.86 3.88 24.59
CA TYR A 933 -13.95 4.39 23.76
C TYR A 933 -14.93 3.31 23.31
N ARG A 934 -14.48 2.06 23.18
CA ARG A 934 -15.24 0.97 22.56
C ARG A 934 -15.47 -0.24 23.44
N GLY A 935 -14.92 -0.31 24.65
CA GLY A 935 -15.13 -1.42 25.60
C GLY A 935 -14.57 -2.77 25.17
N ASP A 936 -13.76 -2.81 24.12
CA ASP A 936 -13.19 -4.05 23.61
C ASP A 936 -11.99 -4.49 24.47
N THR A 937 -12.15 -5.54 25.28
CA THR A 937 -11.06 -6.09 26.09
C THR A 937 -10.12 -7.01 25.30
N ARG A 938 -10.54 -7.50 24.12
CA ARG A 938 -9.74 -8.41 23.28
C ARG A 938 -8.49 -7.69 22.75
N ILE A 939 -8.61 -6.43 22.33
CA ILE A 939 -7.45 -5.65 21.87
C ILE A 939 -6.38 -5.53 22.96
N LEU A 940 -6.77 -5.45 24.23
CA LEU A 940 -5.82 -5.43 25.35
C LEU A 940 -5.17 -6.79 25.54
N SER A 941 -5.96 -7.88 25.54
CA SER A 941 -5.40 -9.23 25.73
C SER A 941 -4.47 -9.65 24.60
N ASP A 942 -4.81 -9.29 23.36
CA ASP A 942 -4.05 -9.69 22.16
C ASP A 942 -2.68 -9.01 22.10
N ASN A 943 -2.52 -7.83 22.73
CA ASN A 943 -1.29 -7.03 22.70
C ASN A 943 -0.56 -6.98 24.06
N TYR A 944 -1.12 -7.55 25.14
CA TYR A 944 -0.60 -7.39 26.51
C TYR A 944 0.87 -7.80 26.68
N ASP A 945 1.25 -8.94 26.10
CA ASP A 945 2.61 -9.46 26.26
C ASP A 945 3.65 -8.54 25.60
N GLY A 946 3.33 -7.98 24.43
CA GLY A 946 4.16 -6.98 23.75
C GLY A 946 4.26 -5.67 24.54
N MET A 947 3.12 -5.16 25.04
CA MET A 947 3.09 -3.97 25.89
C MET A 947 3.97 -4.12 27.12
N LYS A 948 3.83 -5.26 27.83
CA LYS A 948 4.60 -5.57 29.03
C LYS A 948 6.09 -5.65 28.72
N ALA A 949 6.47 -6.38 27.68
CA ALA A 949 7.86 -6.53 27.28
C ALA A 949 8.50 -5.17 26.96
N TYR A 950 7.77 -4.27 26.30
CA TYR A 950 8.27 -2.94 25.99
C TYR A 950 8.47 -2.06 27.24
N ILE A 951 7.48 -1.95 28.14
CA ILE A 951 7.65 -1.08 29.33
C ILE A 951 8.74 -1.55 30.27
N GLU A 952 8.95 -2.87 30.37
CA GLU A 952 10.04 -3.44 31.17
C GLU A 952 11.40 -3.17 30.52
N PHE A 953 11.48 -3.25 29.19
CA PHE A 953 12.67 -2.84 28.43
C PHE A 953 12.98 -1.34 28.59
N GLU A 954 11.98 -0.48 28.43
CA GLU A 954 12.13 0.99 28.54
C GLU A 954 12.60 1.40 29.94
N LEU A 955 12.01 0.80 30.97
CA LEU A 955 12.45 1.00 32.35
C LEU A 955 13.90 0.54 32.55
N GLY A 956 14.27 -0.62 32.00
CA GLY A 956 15.62 -1.17 32.10
C GLY A 956 16.71 -0.27 31.52
N ARG A 957 16.38 0.58 30.53
CA ARG A 957 17.29 1.56 29.94
C ARG A 957 17.13 2.99 30.46
N SER A 958 16.23 3.23 31.42
CA SER A 958 15.94 4.55 32.02
C SER A 958 16.52 4.66 33.43
N PRO A 959 17.82 5.00 33.59
CA PRO A 959 18.47 5.05 34.89
C PRO A 959 17.78 6.05 35.83
N ASN A 960 17.61 5.67 37.10
CA ASN A 960 16.94 6.46 38.13
C ASN A 960 15.49 6.85 37.80
N ASN A 961 14.81 6.05 36.97
CA ASN A 961 13.45 6.33 36.48
C ASN A 961 13.33 7.62 35.66
N ILE A 962 14.42 8.08 35.03
CA ILE A 962 14.44 9.22 34.11
C ILE A 962 14.74 8.69 32.70
N ALA A 963 13.78 8.88 31.80
CA ALA A 963 13.89 8.52 30.39
C ALA A 963 14.43 9.71 29.57
N THR A 964 14.78 9.45 28.31
CA THR A 964 15.19 10.48 27.33
C THR A 964 14.63 10.11 25.96
N THR A 965 14.38 11.09 25.10
CA THR A 965 13.87 10.86 23.75
C THR A 965 14.67 11.64 22.70
N GLY A 966 14.66 11.17 21.46
CA GLY A 966 15.24 11.83 20.30
C GLY A 966 14.30 12.75 19.53
N LEU A 967 12.98 12.74 19.80
CA LEU A 967 11.98 13.52 19.03
C LEU A 967 11.30 14.63 19.85
N GLY A 968 10.95 14.37 21.12
CA GLY A 968 10.36 15.37 22.00
C GLY A 968 9.01 15.92 21.53
N ASP A 969 8.67 17.14 21.93
CA ASP A 969 7.50 17.89 21.44
C ASP A 969 7.73 18.42 20.00
N TRP A 970 7.84 17.50 19.04
CA TRP A 970 8.19 17.75 17.63
C TRP A 970 7.40 18.90 16.99
N ASP A 971 8.05 19.71 16.15
CA ASP A 971 7.44 20.83 15.39
C ASP A 971 6.80 21.96 16.21
N THR A 972 7.48 22.40 17.28
CA THR A 972 7.19 23.69 17.92
C THR A 972 7.42 24.86 16.96
N PRO A 973 6.78 26.03 17.14
CA PRO A 973 6.94 27.19 16.23
C PRO A 973 8.39 27.66 15.96
N GLU A 974 9.33 27.31 16.84
CA GLU A 974 10.75 27.68 16.76
C GLU A 974 11.59 26.75 15.84
N THR A 975 11.04 25.63 15.37
CA THR A 975 11.78 24.63 14.58
C THR A 975 11.72 24.91 13.08
N SER A 976 12.42 24.05 12.31
CA SER A 976 12.38 24.08 10.85
C SER A 976 10.97 23.73 10.35
N PRO A 977 10.45 24.41 9.30
CA PRO A 977 9.21 24.02 8.65
C PRO A 977 9.29 22.68 7.88
N LEU A 978 10.48 22.06 7.83
CA LEU A 978 10.72 20.74 7.24
C LEU A 978 10.61 19.59 8.25
N GLY A 979 10.20 19.87 9.49
CA GLY A 979 10.26 18.93 10.59
C GLY A 979 11.48 19.19 11.49
N GLY A 980 11.28 19.23 12.81
CA GLY A 980 12.41 19.35 13.73
C GLY A 980 12.11 19.07 15.20
N ASN A 981 13.17 18.62 15.88
CA ASN A 981 13.20 18.45 17.32
C ASN A 981 13.10 19.80 18.05
N PRO A 982 12.32 19.89 19.14
CA PRO A 982 12.19 21.12 19.88
C PRO A 982 13.47 21.43 20.70
N PRO A 983 13.72 22.70 21.02
CA PRO A 983 14.87 23.15 21.82
C PRO A 983 14.68 22.95 23.34
N GLU A 984 13.98 21.89 23.74
CA GLU A 984 13.57 21.61 25.12
C GLU A 984 14.32 20.40 25.69
N ASP A 985 14.46 20.30 27.01
CA ASP A 985 15.09 19.12 27.64
C ASP A 985 14.32 17.83 27.28
N PRO A 986 14.91 16.91 26.51
CA PRO A 986 14.21 15.72 26.01
C PRO A 986 13.81 14.75 27.12
N ARG A 987 14.40 14.89 28.32
CA ARG A 987 14.09 13.99 29.44
C ARG A 987 12.73 14.25 30.05
N VAL A 988 12.21 15.47 29.93
CA VAL A 988 10.90 15.84 30.48
C VAL A 988 9.77 15.12 29.75
N PRO A 989 9.58 15.26 28.42
CA PRO A 989 8.52 14.54 27.72
C PRO A 989 8.71 13.02 27.80
N ALA A 990 9.95 12.52 27.67
CA ALA A 990 10.21 11.07 27.76
C ALA A 990 9.80 10.48 29.12
N THR A 991 10.19 11.12 30.22
CA THR A 991 9.86 10.62 31.57
C THR A 991 8.37 10.78 31.87
N ALA A 992 7.73 11.83 31.36
CA ALA A 992 6.30 12.02 31.47
C ALA A 992 5.52 10.89 30.78
N TYR A 993 5.92 10.50 29.57
CA TYR A 993 5.35 9.36 28.86
C TYR A 993 5.68 8.02 29.53
N LEU A 994 6.90 7.84 30.07
CA LEU A 994 7.25 6.64 30.85
C LEU A 994 6.27 6.46 32.02
N TYR A 995 5.99 7.52 32.78
CA TYR A 995 4.97 7.49 33.83
C TYR A 995 3.60 7.09 33.28
N HIS A 996 3.14 7.77 32.21
CA HIS A 996 1.81 7.55 31.65
C HIS A 996 1.62 6.11 31.14
N MET A 997 2.65 5.52 30.54
CA MET A 997 2.65 4.13 30.12
C MET A 997 2.53 3.17 31.31
N PHE A 998 3.26 3.39 32.41
CA PHE A 998 3.14 2.55 33.61
C PHE A 998 1.77 2.68 34.30
N ASP A 999 1.21 3.90 34.37
CA ASP A 999 -0.13 4.14 34.91
C ASP A 999 -1.22 3.46 34.06
N THR A 1000 -1.08 3.56 32.73
CA THR A 1000 -1.96 2.87 31.78
C THR A 1000 -1.84 1.36 31.91
N MET A 1001 -0.61 0.82 32.00
CA MET A 1001 -0.39 -0.62 32.16
C MET A 1001 -0.91 -1.16 33.48
N ALA A 1002 -0.89 -0.38 34.56
CA ALA A 1002 -1.55 -0.76 35.81
C ALA A 1002 -3.08 -0.92 35.63
N THR A 1003 -3.70 -0.02 34.86
CA THR A 1003 -5.11 -0.10 34.50
C THR A 1003 -5.40 -1.31 33.60
N VAL A 1004 -4.64 -1.50 32.53
CA VAL A 1004 -4.76 -2.63 31.61
C VAL A 1004 -4.61 -3.96 32.35
N ALA A 1005 -3.57 -4.11 33.18
CA ALA A 1005 -3.36 -5.30 33.99
C ALA A 1005 -4.53 -5.55 34.96
N THR A 1006 -5.14 -4.50 35.52
CA THR A 1006 -6.32 -4.63 36.38
C THR A 1006 -7.52 -5.15 35.59
N VAL A 1007 -7.80 -4.59 34.41
CA VAL A 1007 -8.90 -5.01 33.51
C VAL A 1007 -8.75 -6.48 33.12
N LEU A 1008 -7.52 -6.93 32.85
CA LEU A 1008 -7.22 -8.31 32.46
C LEU A 1008 -7.03 -9.27 33.64
N GLY A 1009 -7.23 -8.82 34.88
CA GLY A 1009 -7.09 -9.66 36.09
C GLY A 1009 -5.66 -10.05 36.45
N LYS A 1010 -4.64 -9.36 35.91
CA LYS A 1010 -3.20 -9.57 36.17
C LYS A 1010 -2.77 -8.81 37.44
N THR A 1011 -3.28 -9.21 38.59
CA THR A 1011 -3.18 -8.45 39.86
C THR A 1011 -1.76 -8.15 40.34
N SER A 1012 -0.81 -9.08 40.14
CA SER A 1012 0.61 -8.87 40.49
C SER A 1012 1.24 -7.79 39.62
N ASP A 1013 1.01 -7.86 38.30
CA ASP A 1013 1.52 -6.88 37.34
C ASP A 1013 0.91 -5.50 37.62
N ALA A 1014 -0.41 -5.43 37.85
CA ALA A 1014 -1.10 -4.19 38.19
C ALA A 1014 -0.48 -3.49 39.42
N SER A 1015 -0.21 -4.25 40.49
CA SER A 1015 0.40 -3.71 41.72
C SER A 1015 1.84 -3.26 41.49
N SER A 1016 2.60 -4.00 40.69
CA SER A 1016 3.98 -3.66 40.32
C SER A 1016 4.03 -2.37 39.50
N PHE A 1017 3.24 -2.30 38.43
CA PHE A 1017 3.18 -1.14 37.54
C PHE A 1017 2.70 0.12 38.26
N ALA A 1018 1.68 0.02 39.11
CA ALA A 1018 1.24 1.15 39.93
C ALA A 1018 2.34 1.66 40.88
N SER A 1019 3.08 0.75 41.52
CA SER A 1019 4.20 1.12 42.40
C SER A 1019 5.33 1.80 41.62
N GLN A 1020 5.62 1.31 40.42
CA GLN A 1020 6.64 1.88 39.55
C GLN A 1020 6.22 3.25 39.00
N ALA A 1021 4.94 3.44 38.64
CA ALA A 1021 4.40 4.75 38.24
C ALA A 1021 4.62 5.80 39.36
N VAL A 1022 4.35 5.44 40.62
CA VAL A 1022 4.62 6.32 41.77
C VAL A 1022 6.12 6.65 41.88
N ALA A 1023 6.99 5.66 41.68
CA ALA A 1023 8.44 5.88 41.72
C ALA A 1023 8.93 6.82 40.60
N ILE A 1024 8.40 6.69 39.38
CA ILE A 1024 8.70 7.57 38.25
C ILE A 1024 8.19 8.98 38.52
N LYS A 1025 6.94 9.13 39.00
CA LYS A 1025 6.37 10.45 39.37
C LYS A 1025 7.22 11.18 40.41
N ASN A 1026 7.72 10.45 41.41
CA ASN A 1026 8.60 11.03 42.42
C ASN A 1026 9.95 11.46 41.81
N ALA A 1027 10.55 10.64 40.95
CA ALA A 1027 11.79 10.99 40.24
C ALA A 1027 11.61 12.21 39.33
N PHE A 1028 10.51 12.26 38.57
CA PHE A 1028 10.14 13.37 37.70
C PHE A 1028 10.03 14.69 38.47
N ASN A 1029 9.28 14.70 39.58
CA ASN A 1029 9.15 15.90 40.42
C ASN A 1029 10.48 16.32 41.03
N ALA A 1030 11.30 15.38 41.50
CA ALA A 1030 12.62 15.69 42.06
C ALA A 1030 13.58 16.28 41.01
N ALA A 1031 13.47 15.86 39.74
CA ALA A 1031 14.34 16.30 38.67
C ALA A 1031 13.92 17.63 38.04
N PHE A 1032 12.61 17.86 37.87
CA PHE A 1032 12.12 18.92 36.96
C PHE A 1032 11.21 19.96 37.60
N LEU A 1033 10.60 19.71 38.77
CA LEU A 1033 9.78 20.72 39.44
C LEU A 1033 10.67 21.76 40.11
N ASN A 1034 10.62 23.02 39.65
CA ASN A 1034 11.39 24.09 40.27
C ASN A 1034 10.68 24.57 41.55
N PRO A 1035 11.29 24.42 42.74
CA PRO A 1035 10.62 24.74 44.00
C PRO A 1035 10.42 26.25 44.22
N SER A 1036 11.20 27.10 43.54
CA SER A 1036 11.08 28.56 43.67
C SER A 1036 10.03 29.14 42.73
N LEU A 1037 9.90 28.57 41.53
CA LEU A 1037 8.97 29.03 40.50
C LEU A 1037 7.59 28.36 40.63
N GLY A 1038 7.54 27.15 41.18
CA GLY A 1038 6.32 26.37 41.34
C GLY A 1038 5.86 25.62 40.08
N TYR A 1039 6.67 25.63 39.01
CA TYR A 1039 6.39 24.97 37.73
C TYR A 1039 7.63 24.22 37.20
N TYR A 1040 7.48 23.46 36.12
CA TYR A 1040 8.50 22.54 35.61
C TYR A 1040 9.48 23.23 34.64
N THR A 1041 10.77 22.89 34.78
CA THR A 1041 11.87 23.39 33.95
C THR A 1041 12.85 22.28 33.63
N GLY A 1042 13.40 22.28 32.42
CA GLY A 1042 14.45 21.37 31.96
C GLY A 1042 15.85 21.98 32.02
N VAL A 1043 16.87 21.14 31.84
CA VAL A 1043 18.27 21.57 31.73
C VAL A 1043 18.54 22.04 30.31
N GLY A 1044 19.01 23.29 30.18
CA GLY A 1044 19.35 23.87 28.88
C GLY A 1044 18.17 24.55 28.17
N ASP A 1045 17.00 24.59 28.80
CA ASP A 1045 15.84 25.31 28.28
C ASP A 1045 16.14 26.79 28.08
N SER A 1046 15.69 27.32 26.94
CA SER A 1046 15.65 28.77 26.69
C SER A 1046 14.25 29.29 27.01
N GLY A 1047 14.11 29.98 28.13
CA GLY A 1047 12.84 30.56 28.55
C GLY A 1047 11.83 29.53 29.07
N TYR A 1048 10.55 29.90 29.05
CA TYR A 1048 9.46 29.05 29.52
C TYR A 1048 9.03 28.05 28.44
N ARG A 1049 8.89 26.77 28.83
CA ARG A 1049 8.44 25.68 27.96
C ARG A 1049 7.00 25.27 28.30
N GLN A 1050 6.06 25.53 27.39
CA GLN A 1050 4.66 25.16 27.58
C GLN A 1050 4.50 23.64 27.68
N SER A 1051 5.25 22.87 26.88
CA SER A 1051 5.19 21.41 26.84
C SER A 1051 5.41 20.75 28.21
N HIS A 1052 6.42 21.20 28.96
CA HIS A 1052 6.82 20.63 30.25
C HIS A 1052 5.68 20.72 31.25
N ASN A 1053 5.02 21.87 31.25
CA ASN A 1053 3.96 22.21 32.16
C ASN A 1053 2.65 21.55 31.73
N LEU A 1054 2.33 21.54 30.43
CA LEU A 1054 1.15 20.87 29.89
C LEU A 1054 1.17 19.36 30.09
N LEU A 1055 2.28 18.68 29.80
CA LEU A 1055 2.40 17.23 30.01
C LEU A 1055 2.32 16.88 31.50
N SER A 1056 2.87 17.72 32.38
CA SER A 1056 2.78 17.49 33.83
C SER A 1056 1.35 17.59 34.37
N LEU A 1057 0.52 18.47 33.79
CA LEU A 1057 -0.91 18.57 34.10
C LEU A 1057 -1.68 17.38 33.51
N ALA A 1058 -1.49 17.12 32.22
CA ALA A 1058 -2.22 16.10 31.47
C ALA A 1058 -2.06 14.69 32.06
N PHE A 1059 -0.84 14.35 32.48
CA PHE A 1059 -0.55 13.06 33.11
C PHE A 1059 -0.63 13.10 34.64
N ASN A 1060 -1.17 14.16 35.24
CA ASN A 1060 -1.32 14.28 36.70
C ASN A 1060 0.00 14.03 37.46
N LEU A 1061 1.11 14.57 36.96
CA LEU A 1061 2.45 14.42 37.55
C LEU A 1061 2.69 15.37 38.72
N THR A 1062 1.85 16.39 38.89
CA THR A 1062 2.00 17.36 39.98
C THR A 1062 1.84 16.72 41.38
N PRO A 1063 2.53 17.24 42.41
CA PRO A 1063 2.44 16.68 43.77
C PRO A 1063 1.06 16.80 44.39
N ASN A 1064 0.30 17.85 44.06
CA ASN A 1064 -1.02 18.14 44.60
C ASN A 1064 -1.76 19.18 43.74
N ALA A 1065 -3.06 19.36 44.00
CA ALA A 1065 -3.92 20.28 43.26
C ALA A 1065 -3.49 21.75 43.33
N THR A 1066 -2.86 22.20 44.43
CA THR A 1066 -2.35 23.58 44.54
C THR A 1066 -1.18 23.79 43.57
N THR A 1067 -0.24 22.85 43.50
CA THR A 1067 0.84 22.91 42.51
C THR A 1067 0.29 22.81 41.08
N ALA A 1068 -0.70 21.95 40.83
CA ALA A 1068 -1.37 21.88 39.53
C ALA A 1068 -1.95 23.25 39.11
N GLN A 1069 -2.61 23.95 40.02
CA GLN A 1069 -3.15 25.28 39.71
C GLN A 1069 -2.03 26.29 39.41
N VAL A 1070 -0.93 26.30 40.18
CA VAL A 1070 0.23 27.19 39.91
C VAL A 1070 0.84 26.89 38.54
N VAL A 1071 0.96 25.62 38.17
CA VAL A 1071 1.45 25.20 36.85
C VAL A 1071 0.50 25.69 35.75
N ALA A 1072 -0.81 25.48 35.89
CA ALA A 1072 -1.79 25.97 34.92
C ALA A 1072 -1.78 27.51 34.78
N ASP A 1073 -1.73 28.23 35.90
CA ASP A 1073 -1.62 29.69 35.93
C ASP A 1073 -0.34 30.18 35.26
N SER A 1074 0.77 29.44 35.38
CA SER A 1074 2.03 29.75 34.69
C SER A 1074 1.93 29.60 33.16
N VAL A 1075 1.17 28.61 32.66
CA VAL A 1075 0.91 28.45 31.22
C VAL A 1075 0.09 29.64 30.71
N VAL A 1076 -0.94 30.05 31.46
CA VAL A 1076 -1.74 31.24 31.12
C VAL A 1076 -0.88 32.51 31.08
N ALA A 1077 0.01 32.67 32.06
CA ALA A 1077 0.91 33.82 32.10
C ALA A 1077 1.84 33.86 30.87
N ASP A 1078 2.37 32.72 30.42
CA ASP A 1078 3.19 32.63 29.21
C ASP A 1078 2.36 32.92 27.94
N VAL A 1079 1.16 32.34 27.82
CA VAL A 1079 0.23 32.63 26.72
C VAL A 1079 -0.07 34.14 26.62
N GLN A 1080 -0.35 34.78 27.76
CA GLN A 1080 -0.61 36.23 27.80
C GLN A 1080 0.64 37.04 27.45
N ALA A 1081 1.82 36.64 27.94
CA ALA A 1081 3.09 37.29 27.62
C ALA A 1081 3.44 37.21 26.12
N ARG A 1082 2.95 36.18 25.43
CA ARG A 1082 3.07 35.98 23.98
C ARG A 1082 1.92 36.61 23.17
N GLY A 1083 1.04 37.38 23.80
CA GLY A 1083 -0.09 38.03 23.12
C GLY A 1083 -1.17 37.05 22.66
N THR A 1084 -1.47 36.03 23.49
CA THR A 1084 -2.43 34.95 23.19
C THR A 1084 -1.95 34.03 22.07
N HIS A 1085 -0.73 33.49 22.22
CA HIS A 1085 -0.16 32.51 21.29
C HIS A 1085 0.39 31.29 22.03
N LEU A 1086 0.33 30.16 21.34
CA LEU A 1086 0.94 28.90 21.75
C LEU A 1086 2.44 28.86 21.43
N ASN A 1087 3.15 27.94 22.09
CA ASN A 1087 4.52 27.55 21.76
C ASN A 1087 4.67 26.02 21.87
N THR A 1088 3.70 25.30 21.31
CA THR A 1088 3.53 23.85 21.46
C THR A 1088 3.82 23.11 20.15
N GLY A 1089 4.41 21.92 20.26
CA GLY A 1089 4.57 20.95 19.17
C GLY A 1089 3.53 19.83 19.23
N ALA A 1090 3.86 18.68 18.67
CA ALA A 1090 2.98 17.52 18.48
C ALA A 1090 2.38 16.99 19.80
N LEU A 1091 3.19 16.83 20.85
CA LEU A 1091 2.76 16.21 22.11
C LEU A 1091 1.87 17.15 22.91
N SER A 1092 2.22 18.44 22.96
CA SER A 1092 1.60 19.40 23.89
C SER A 1092 0.45 20.20 23.28
N SER A 1093 0.35 20.30 21.96
CA SER A 1093 -0.81 20.95 21.29
C SER A 1093 -2.13 20.23 21.61
N LYS A 1094 -2.11 18.90 21.70
CA LYS A 1094 -3.24 18.08 22.17
C LYS A 1094 -3.75 18.48 23.56
N GLN A 1095 -2.83 18.94 24.43
CA GLN A 1095 -3.10 19.14 25.85
C GLN A 1095 -3.40 20.60 26.22
N LEU A 1096 -3.01 21.55 25.38
CA LEU A 1096 -3.11 22.99 25.66
C LEU A 1096 -4.53 23.43 26.05
N LEU A 1097 -5.50 23.25 25.15
CA LEU A 1097 -6.88 23.70 25.39
C LEU A 1097 -7.60 22.91 26.50
N PRO A 1098 -7.49 21.56 26.54
CA PRO A 1098 -8.10 20.78 27.63
C PRO A 1098 -7.58 21.16 29.01
N MET A 1099 -6.26 21.30 29.20
CA MET A 1099 -5.68 21.59 30.51
C MET A 1099 -6.03 23.00 30.99
N LEU A 1100 -5.98 24.00 30.11
CA LEU A 1100 -6.43 25.34 30.47
C LEU A 1100 -7.91 25.34 30.90
N THR A 1101 -8.77 24.63 30.16
CA THR A 1101 -10.19 24.54 30.47
C THR A 1101 -10.45 23.86 31.81
N GLN A 1102 -9.81 22.72 32.06
CA GLN A 1102 -9.97 21.94 33.29
C GLN A 1102 -9.52 22.70 34.54
N HIS A 1103 -8.57 23.63 34.39
CA HIS A 1103 -8.01 24.44 35.48
C HIS A 1103 -8.61 25.85 35.57
N GLY A 1104 -9.81 26.05 35.02
CA GLY A 1104 -10.61 27.28 35.20
C GLY A 1104 -10.29 28.42 34.22
N HIS A 1105 -9.49 28.15 33.18
CA HIS A 1105 -9.05 29.13 32.18
C HIS A 1105 -9.69 28.90 30.80
N ALA A 1106 -10.98 28.53 30.79
CA ALA A 1106 -11.72 28.24 29.55
C ALA A 1106 -11.76 29.43 28.58
N ASP A 1107 -11.83 30.67 29.09
CA ASP A 1107 -11.80 31.88 28.25
C ASP A 1107 -10.46 32.04 27.53
N THR A 1108 -9.34 31.74 28.20
CA THR A 1108 -8.00 31.74 27.57
C THR A 1108 -7.87 30.63 26.52
N ALA A 1109 -8.42 29.44 26.79
CA ALA A 1109 -8.43 28.33 25.83
C ALA A 1109 -9.22 28.70 24.56
N LEU A 1110 -10.42 29.28 24.70
CA LEU A 1110 -11.19 29.74 23.55
C LEU A 1110 -10.46 30.85 22.78
N ALA A 1111 -9.84 31.82 23.48
CA ALA A 1111 -9.09 32.88 22.83
C ALA A 1111 -7.87 32.35 22.03
N LEU A 1112 -7.23 31.27 22.49
CA LEU A 1112 -6.18 30.57 21.72
C LEU A 1112 -6.75 29.85 20.49
N ALA A 1113 -7.89 29.16 20.65
CA ALA A 1113 -8.55 28.46 19.54
C ALA A 1113 -9.06 29.43 18.45
N GLU A 1114 -9.43 30.66 18.83
CA GLU A 1114 -9.90 31.71 17.93
C GLU A 1114 -8.79 32.69 17.49
N GLN A 1115 -7.54 32.47 17.91
CA GLN A 1115 -6.40 33.29 17.46
C GLN A 1115 -6.16 33.10 15.96
N THR A 1116 -5.85 34.19 15.25
CA THR A 1116 -5.63 34.21 13.80
C THR A 1116 -4.26 34.72 13.38
N THR A 1117 -3.44 35.24 14.30
CA THR A 1117 -2.04 35.61 14.01
C THR A 1117 -1.07 34.46 14.31
N TYR A 1118 0.08 34.45 13.64
CA TYR A 1118 1.09 33.41 13.82
C TYR A 1118 1.72 33.43 15.22
N PRO A 1119 1.96 32.26 15.87
CA PRO A 1119 1.50 30.91 15.48
C PRO A 1119 0.10 30.59 16.02
N SER A 1120 -0.81 30.13 15.17
CA SER A 1120 -2.15 29.65 15.57
C SER A 1120 -2.81 28.81 14.48
N TRP A 1121 -3.85 28.05 14.82
CA TRP A 1121 -4.67 27.34 13.84
C TRP A 1121 -5.47 28.29 12.94
N GLY A 1122 -5.97 29.41 13.50
CA GLY A 1122 -6.68 30.41 12.70
C GLY A 1122 -5.78 31.11 11.69
N TYR A 1123 -4.48 31.23 11.96
CA TYR A 1123 -3.51 31.72 10.99
C TYR A 1123 -3.47 30.86 9.73
N TRP A 1124 -3.57 29.52 9.86
CA TRP A 1124 -3.66 28.63 8.69
C TRP A 1124 -4.95 28.87 7.90
N ILE A 1125 -6.09 28.95 8.58
CA ILE A 1125 -7.39 29.16 7.93
C ILE A 1125 -7.46 30.51 7.20
N GLU A 1126 -6.95 31.59 7.81
CA GLU A 1126 -6.86 32.91 7.16
C GLU A 1126 -5.92 32.92 5.94
N ASN A 1127 -5.00 31.95 5.86
CA ASN A 1127 -4.09 31.74 4.73
C ASN A 1127 -4.51 30.56 3.82
N GLY A 1128 -5.79 30.18 3.85
CA GLY A 1128 -6.39 29.27 2.87
C GLY A 1128 -6.25 27.79 3.19
N ALA A 1129 -5.85 27.41 4.40
CA ALA A 1129 -5.79 26.00 4.78
C ALA A 1129 -7.16 25.32 4.72
N THR A 1130 -7.19 24.15 4.07
CA THR A 1130 -8.37 23.27 3.99
C THR A 1130 -8.20 21.97 4.80
N THR A 1131 -7.03 21.80 5.39
CA THR A 1131 -6.48 20.65 6.10
C THR A 1131 -5.55 21.17 7.20
N MET A 1132 -5.15 20.32 8.14
CA MET A 1132 -4.16 20.65 9.17
C MET A 1132 -2.74 20.47 8.62
N TRP A 1133 -1.79 21.28 9.09
CA TRP A 1133 -0.43 21.30 8.55
C TRP A 1133 0.58 20.71 9.53
N GLU A 1134 1.70 20.25 9.00
CA GLU A 1134 2.79 19.65 9.78
C GLU A 1134 3.50 20.66 10.69
N HIS A 1135 3.59 21.93 10.24
CA HIS A 1135 4.29 22.99 10.98
C HIS A 1135 3.48 24.29 10.99
N TRP A 1136 3.74 25.16 11.97
CA TRP A 1136 3.03 26.43 12.17
C TRP A 1136 3.29 27.51 11.10
N LEU A 1137 4.40 27.40 10.37
CA LEU A 1137 4.76 28.33 9.29
C LEU A 1137 4.00 27.98 8.00
N LEU A 1138 3.67 28.99 7.18
CA LEU A 1138 3.02 28.76 5.87
C LEU A 1138 3.88 27.92 4.91
N THR A 1139 5.19 27.92 5.12
CA THR A 1139 6.17 27.12 4.38
C THR A 1139 6.30 25.69 4.89
N ALA A 1140 5.39 25.21 5.75
CA ALA A 1140 5.34 23.82 6.21
C ALA A 1140 5.52 22.85 5.03
N ARG A 1141 6.31 21.80 5.26
CA ARG A 1141 6.59 20.77 4.25
C ARG A 1141 5.29 20.13 3.78
N SER A 1142 4.55 19.49 4.69
CA SER A 1142 3.19 18.97 4.43
C SER A 1142 2.10 19.97 4.82
N HIS A 1143 1.11 20.14 3.93
CA HIS A 1143 -0.14 20.83 4.20
C HIS A 1143 -1.28 19.86 4.56
N ASP A 1144 -0.95 18.61 4.90
CA ASP A 1144 -1.92 17.60 5.34
C ASP A 1144 -1.34 16.63 6.39
N HIS A 1145 -1.48 17.00 7.67
CA HIS A 1145 -0.85 16.32 8.80
C HIS A 1145 -1.65 16.50 10.10
N HIS A 1146 -1.93 15.41 10.84
CA HIS A 1146 -2.95 15.44 11.90
C HIS A 1146 -2.45 15.76 13.32
N PHE A 1147 -1.17 15.62 13.66
CA PHE A 1147 -0.75 15.73 15.07
C PHE A 1147 -0.99 17.12 15.70
N LEU A 1148 -0.89 18.21 14.92
CA LEU A 1148 -1.24 19.57 15.39
C LEU A 1148 -2.75 19.85 15.33
N GLY A 1149 -3.53 18.99 14.67
CA GLY A 1149 -4.99 19.04 14.59
C GLY A 1149 -5.72 18.43 15.80
N THR A 1150 -4.99 17.94 16.80
CA THR A 1150 -5.54 17.21 17.95
C THR A 1150 -6.33 18.07 18.94
N PHE A 1151 -6.41 19.40 18.73
CA PHE A 1151 -7.39 20.26 19.42
C PHE A 1151 -8.83 19.78 19.22
N GLU A 1152 -9.08 19.00 18.16
CA GLU A 1152 -10.37 18.39 17.85
C GLU A 1152 -11.00 17.65 19.05
N ASP A 1153 -10.19 17.01 19.90
CA ASP A 1153 -10.66 16.38 21.13
C ASP A 1153 -11.35 17.36 22.09
N TRP A 1154 -10.88 18.61 22.13
CA TRP A 1154 -11.42 19.67 23.00
C TRP A 1154 -12.83 20.07 22.58
N PHE A 1155 -13.15 20.05 21.28
CA PHE A 1155 -14.51 20.31 20.81
C PHE A 1155 -15.52 19.34 21.42
N TYR A 1156 -15.20 18.04 21.46
CA TYR A 1156 -16.08 17.05 22.07
C TYR A 1156 -16.05 17.10 23.61
N LYS A 1157 -14.85 17.02 24.20
CA LYS A 1157 -14.69 16.82 25.65
C LYS A 1157 -15.01 18.05 26.48
N ASN A 1158 -14.84 19.25 25.91
CA ASN A 1158 -14.93 20.50 26.66
C ASN A 1158 -15.98 21.44 26.07
N VAL A 1159 -16.02 21.67 24.76
CA VAL A 1159 -17.02 22.59 24.16
C VAL A 1159 -18.41 21.98 24.18
N LEU A 1160 -18.58 20.76 23.67
CA LEU A 1160 -19.81 19.98 23.88
C LEU A 1160 -19.90 19.42 25.30
N GLY A 1161 -18.75 19.22 25.95
CA GLY A 1161 -18.67 18.76 27.33
C GLY A 1161 -18.94 17.26 27.50
N ILE A 1162 -18.80 16.45 26.45
CA ILE A 1162 -19.01 15.00 26.47
C ILE A 1162 -17.77 14.31 27.06
N GLN A 1163 -17.86 13.88 28.32
CA GLN A 1163 -16.73 13.30 29.05
C GLN A 1163 -17.06 11.90 29.52
N ALA A 1164 -16.38 10.88 28.99
CA ALA A 1164 -16.52 9.52 29.49
C ALA A 1164 -15.98 9.43 30.92
N THR A 1165 -16.82 8.96 31.85
CA THR A 1165 -16.40 8.65 33.24
C THR A 1165 -16.30 7.14 33.48
N SER A 1166 -16.67 6.34 32.50
CA SER A 1166 -16.41 4.90 32.44
C SER A 1166 -16.16 4.47 31.00
N THR A 1167 -15.60 3.28 30.82
CA THR A 1167 -15.38 2.63 29.54
C THR A 1167 -16.64 2.60 28.67
N ALA A 1168 -16.46 2.68 27.34
CA ALA A 1168 -17.50 2.62 26.31
C ALA A 1168 -18.59 3.71 26.44
N PHE A 1169 -18.34 4.76 27.24
CA PHE A 1169 -19.34 5.79 27.55
C PHE A 1169 -20.57 5.28 28.32
N HIS A 1170 -20.50 4.13 28.99
CA HIS A 1170 -21.62 3.66 29.85
C HIS A 1170 -22.07 4.72 30.87
N ASN A 1171 -21.12 5.50 31.38
CA ASN A 1171 -21.35 6.66 32.22
C ASN A 1171 -20.61 7.84 31.61
N VAL A 1172 -21.32 8.95 31.45
CA VAL A 1172 -20.77 10.21 30.93
C VAL A 1172 -21.09 11.36 31.86
N ASN A 1173 -20.19 12.33 31.91
CA ASN A 1173 -20.50 13.68 32.35
C ASN A 1173 -20.77 14.54 31.12
N ILE A 1174 -21.80 15.37 31.19
CA ILE A 1174 -22.14 16.38 30.20
C ILE A 1174 -22.00 17.73 30.87
N ALA A 1175 -20.86 18.35 30.64
CA ALA A 1175 -20.47 19.61 31.26
C ALA A 1175 -19.81 20.52 30.23
N PRO A 1176 -20.62 21.18 29.37
CA PRO A 1176 -20.09 22.21 28.47
C PRO A 1176 -19.29 23.24 29.26
N ALA A 1177 -18.05 23.48 28.85
CA ALA A 1177 -17.22 24.51 29.46
C ALA A 1177 -17.73 25.88 29.03
N TYR A 1178 -18.40 26.56 29.95
CA TYR A 1178 -18.94 27.90 29.75
C TYR A 1178 -17.80 28.91 29.63
N THR A 1179 -17.69 29.59 28.48
CA THR A 1179 -16.86 30.80 28.35
C THR A 1179 -17.74 32.02 28.56
N SER A 1180 -17.20 33.03 29.25
CA SER A 1180 -17.89 34.29 29.52
C SER A 1180 -17.92 35.25 28.31
N SER A 1181 -17.53 34.78 27.12
CA SER A 1181 -17.46 35.56 25.87
C SER A 1181 -17.63 34.75 24.57
N ASN A 1182 -18.01 35.46 23.49
CA ASN A 1182 -18.15 35.18 22.04
C ASN A 1182 -18.77 33.85 21.53
N LEU A 1183 -18.53 32.71 22.17
CA LEU A 1183 -19.15 31.44 21.76
C LEU A 1183 -20.56 31.33 22.36
N THR A 1184 -21.57 31.58 21.54
CA THR A 1184 -22.97 31.68 21.97
C THR A 1184 -23.73 30.36 21.84
N SER A 1185 -23.26 29.43 21.01
CA SER A 1185 -23.86 28.10 20.87
C SER A 1185 -22.87 27.07 20.35
N ALA A 1186 -23.06 25.81 20.74
CA ALA A 1186 -22.45 24.66 20.07
C ALA A 1186 -23.40 23.46 20.02
N SER A 1187 -23.24 22.63 19.02
CA SER A 1187 -24.05 21.43 18.80
C SER A 1187 -23.20 20.34 18.18
N GLY A 1188 -23.41 19.11 18.60
CA GLY A 1188 -22.72 17.97 18.04
C GLY A 1188 -23.22 16.65 18.60
N TRP A 1189 -22.63 15.58 18.10
CA TRP A 1189 -22.99 14.23 18.51
C TRP A 1189 -21.78 13.31 18.41
N MET A 1190 -21.80 12.23 19.19
CA MET A 1190 -20.80 11.16 19.15
C MET A 1190 -21.51 9.81 19.14
N ARG A 1191 -21.05 8.91 18.28
CA ARG A 1191 -21.48 7.51 18.20
C ARG A 1191 -20.76 6.71 19.28
N THR A 1192 -21.49 6.43 20.35
CA THR A 1192 -21.07 5.47 21.37
C THR A 1192 -21.38 4.04 20.90
N PRO A 1193 -20.81 3.00 21.52
CA PRO A 1193 -21.22 1.60 21.33
C PRO A 1193 -22.73 1.33 21.50
N PHE A 1194 -23.45 2.25 22.15
CA PHE A 1194 -24.87 2.15 22.48
C PHE A 1194 -25.76 3.01 21.59
N GLY A 1195 -25.19 3.80 20.67
CA GLY A 1195 -25.92 4.75 19.81
C GLY A 1195 -25.42 6.18 19.96
N ASN A 1196 -26.16 7.12 19.39
CA ASN A 1196 -25.74 8.53 19.32
C ASN A 1196 -26.01 9.24 20.65
N LEU A 1197 -24.95 9.77 21.26
CA LEU A 1197 -25.01 10.74 22.34
C LEU A 1197 -24.98 12.13 21.71
N THR A 1198 -26.05 12.92 21.90
CA THR A 1198 -26.22 14.23 21.27
C THR A 1198 -26.21 15.33 22.32
N VAL A 1199 -25.52 16.44 22.03
CA VAL A 1199 -25.46 17.61 22.91
C VAL A 1199 -25.62 18.88 22.06
N SER A 1200 -26.50 19.77 22.48
CA SER A 1200 -26.68 21.08 21.86
C SER A 1200 -26.98 22.12 22.93
N TRP A 1201 -26.21 23.20 22.98
CA TRP A 1201 -26.41 24.28 23.94
C TRP A 1201 -26.38 25.65 23.30
N ALA A 1202 -27.06 26.61 23.95
CA ALA A 1202 -27.04 28.01 23.58
C ALA A 1202 -27.11 28.89 24.84
N ASN A 1203 -26.27 29.93 24.87
CA ASN A 1203 -26.29 30.97 25.89
C ASN A 1203 -27.13 32.15 25.39
N ASN A 1204 -28.39 32.22 25.81
CA ASN A 1204 -29.36 33.20 25.29
C ASN A 1204 -29.30 34.56 26.00
N GLY A 1205 -28.49 34.69 27.06
CA GLY A 1205 -28.39 35.89 27.88
C GLY A 1205 -29.66 36.26 28.66
N GLY A 1206 -29.54 37.22 29.59
CA GLY A 1206 -30.66 37.79 30.34
C GLY A 1206 -31.53 36.74 31.06
N ASP A 1207 -32.84 36.99 31.15
CA ASP A 1207 -33.81 36.09 31.80
C ASP A 1207 -34.04 34.76 31.04
N ALA A 1208 -33.56 34.63 29.81
CA ALA A 1208 -33.72 33.43 28.99
C ALA A 1208 -32.73 32.32 29.40
N GLY A 1209 -31.59 32.68 30.00
CA GLY A 1209 -30.62 31.75 30.57
C GLY A 1209 -29.90 30.87 29.54
N PHE A 1210 -29.20 29.84 30.06
CA PHE A 1210 -28.49 28.83 29.29
C PHE A 1210 -29.41 27.65 28.95
N SER A 1211 -29.60 27.35 27.68
CA SER A 1211 -30.36 26.17 27.21
C SER A 1211 -29.44 25.03 26.83
N LEU A 1212 -29.78 23.80 27.22
CA LEU A 1212 -29.02 22.59 26.92
C LEU A 1212 -29.97 21.42 26.58
N ASN A 1213 -29.84 20.90 25.37
CA ASN A 1213 -30.52 19.69 24.92
C ASN A 1213 -29.55 18.52 24.90
N VAL A 1214 -29.99 17.40 25.46
CA VAL A 1214 -29.21 16.17 25.55
C VAL A 1214 -30.05 14.99 25.08
N GLY A 1215 -29.53 14.19 24.16
CA GLY A 1215 -30.08 12.88 23.82
C GLY A 1215 -29.13 11.78 24.25
N VAL A 1216 -29.56 10.94 25.19
CA VAL A 1216 -28.78 9.84 25.78
C VAL A 1216 -29.29 8.50 25.23
N PRO A 1217 -28.43 7.67 24.59
CA PRO A 1217 -28.86 6.38 24.07
C PRO A 1217 -29.09 5.33 25.18
N VAL A 1218 -29.87 4.29 24.88
CA VAL A 1218 -30.08 3.17 25.82
C VAL A 1218 -28.78 2.42 26.07
N GLY A 1219 -28.36 2.32 27.33
CA GLY A 1219 -27.07 1.75 27.74
C GLY A 1219 -26.09 2.79 28.30
N VAL A 1220 -26.40 4.08 28.13
CA VAL A 1220 -25.65 5.21 28.68
C VAL A 1220 -26.42 5.88 29.82
N ASN A 1221 -25.71 6.24 30.88
CA ASN A 1221 -26.18 7.12 31.94
C ASN A 1221 -25.38 8.43 31.90
N ALA A 1222 -26.06 9.57 32.04
CA ALA A 1222 -25.42 10.87 32.00
C ALA A 1222 -25.58 11.63 33.33
N THR A 1223 -24.50 12.24 33.78
CA THR A 1223 -24.53 13.31 34.78
C THR A 1223 -24.43 14.64 34.04
N VAL A 1224 -25.42 15.50 34.16
CA VAL A 1224 -25.43 16.84 33.53
C VAL A 1224 -25.07 17.89 34.58
N SER A 1225 -24.09 18.73 34.27
CA SER A 1225 -23.54 19.72 35.21
C SER A 1225 -23.82 21.16 34.74
N PHE A 1226 -24.27 22.01 35.66
CA PHE A 1226 -24.57 23.42 35.45
C PHE A 1226 -23.79 24.31 36.42
N ALA A 1227 -23.70 25.60 36.13
CA ALA A 1227 -22.99 26.57 36.95
C ALA A 1227 -23.44 26.55 38.42
N VAL A 1228 -22.53 26.95 39.31
CA VAL A 1228 -22.78 27.01 40.76
C VAL A 1228 -23.97 27.92 41.04
N GLY A 1229 -24.97 27.42 41.78
CA GLY A 1229 -26.15 28.19 42.17
C GLY A 1229 -27.23 28.33 41.08
N ALA A 1230 -27.02 27.76 39.89
CA ALA A 1230 -27.97 27.85 38.78
C ALA A 1230 -29.37 27.29 39.14
N GLN A 1231 -30.43 27.99 38.73
CA GLN A 1231 -31.80 27.52 38.83
C GLN A 1231 -32.17 26.72 37.58
N VAL A 1232 -32.16 25.39 37.70
CA VAL A 1232 -32.33 24.49 36.54
C VAL A 1232 -33.79 24.04 36.39
N GLN A 1233 -34.30 24.16 35.18
CA GLN A 1233 -35.61 23.65 34.74
C GLN A 1233 -35.41 22.62 33.62
N GLU A 1234 -36.30 21.64 33.52
CA GLU A 1234 -36.44 20.76 32.37
C GLU A 1234 -37.84 20.90 31.80
N ALA A 1235 -37.96 21.17 30.49
CA ALA A 1235 -39.23 21.42 29.81
C ALA A 1235 -40.16 22.42 30.56
N GLY A 1236 -39.57 23.47 31.14
CA GLY A 1236 -40.29 24.53 31.87
C GLY A 1236 -40.69 24.19 33.33
N LYS A 1237 -40.27 23.04 33.87
CA LYS A 1237 -40.52 22.65 35.27
C LYS A 1237 -39.20 22.61 36.05
N PRO A 1238 -39.16 23.01 37.34
CA PRO A 1238 -37.98 22.79 38.17
C PRO A 1238 -37.54 21.32 38.12
N VAL A 1239 -36.24 21.04 38.01
CA VAL A 1239 -35.73 19.65 37.87
C VAL A 1239 -36.15 18.72 39.01
N ALA A 1240 -36.46 19.27 40.19
CA ALA A 1240 -37.02 18.52 41.33
C ALA A 1240 -38.42 17.93 41.06
N GLN A 1241 -39.12 18.41 40.03
CA GLN A 1241 -40.47 18.02 39.65
C GLN A 1241 -40.52 17.35 38.25
N ALA A 1242 -39.37 17.17 37.60
CA ALA A 1242 -39.26 16.59 36.27
C ALA A 1242 -39.08 15.05 36.36
N ALA A 1243 -39.75 14.32 35.45
CA ALA A 1243 -39.71 12.86 35.44
C ALA A 1243 -38.42 12.32 34.79
N GLY A 1244 -37.86 11.27 35.38
CA GLY A 1244 -36.65 10.60 34.86
C GLY A 1244 -35.35 11.35 35.14
N ILE A 1245 -35.35 12.24 36.14
CA ILE A 1245 -34.20 13.07 36.55
C ILE A 1245 -33.99 12.91 38.05
N SER A 1246 -32.75 12.67 38.46
CA SER A 1246 -32.36 12.61 39.87
C SER A 1246 -31.39 13.74 40.20
N ILE A 1247 -31.72 14.60 41.17
CA ILE A 1247 -30.80 15.64 41.62
C ILE A 1247 -29.70 14.98 42.46
N LEU A 1248 -28.44 15.24 42.11
CA LEU A 1248 -27.30 14.72 42.86
C LEU A 1248 -26.97 15.63 44.06
N PRO A 1249 -26.38 15.10 45.14
CA PRO A 1249 -26.01 15.90 46.30
C PRO A 1249 -25.14 17.11 45.92
N ALA A 1250 -25.47 18.26 46.52
CA ALA A 1250 -24.70 19.49 46.35
C ALA A 1250 -23.28 19.31 46.91
N VAL A 1251 -22.30 19.71 46.12
CA VAL A 1251 -20.91 19.85 46.58
C VAL A 1251 -20.73 21.31 46.98
N ALA A 1252 -20.18 21.58 48.17
CA ALA A 1252 -19.99 22.95 48.63
C ALA A 1252 -19.11 23.74 47.63
N GLY A 1253 -19.64 24.85 47.09
CA GLY A 1253 -18.98 25.63 46.04
C GLY A 1253 -18.89 24.96 44.66
N GLY A 1254 -19.56 23.81 44.47
CA GLY A 1254 -19.54 23.03 43.23
C GLY A 1254 -20.77 23.22 42.35
N PRO A 1255 -20.75 22.67 41.13
CA PRO A 1255 -21.82 22.81 40.15
C PRO A 1255 -23.14 22.16 40.61
N VAL A 1256 -24.26 22.64 40.06
CA VAL A 1256 -25.55 21.94 40.18
C VAL A 1256 -25.52 20.73 39.26
N ARG A 1257 -25.84 19.53 39.77
CA ARG A 1257 -25.73 18.28 39.01
C ARG A 1257 -27.02 17.48 39.04
N VAL A 1258 -27.39 16.93 37.90
CA VAL A 1258 -28.52 16.01 37.75
C VAL A 1258 -28.08 14.74 37.03
N ALA A 1259 -28.58 13.59 37.45
CA ALA A 1259 -28.40 12.32 36.78
C ALA A 1259 -29.65 11.98 35.95
N VAL A 1260 -29.41 11.53 34.72
CA VAL A 1260 -30.42 11.12 33.76
C VAL A 1260 -30.03 9.79 33.10
N GLY A 1261 -31.02 8.96 32.82
CA GLY A 1261 -30.85 7.75 32.02
C GLY A 1261 -30.98 8.04 30.52
N SER A 1262 -31.30 7.01 29.74
CA SER A 1262 -31.59 7.14 28.30
C SER A 1262 -32.81 8.03 28.02
N GLY A 1263 -32.82 8.69 26.86
CA GLY A 1263 -33.90 9.56 26.40
C GLY A 1263 -33.45 10.97 26.07
N THR A 1264 -34.41 11.82 25.73
CA THR A 1264 -34.17 13.23 25.36
C THR A 1264 -34.60 14.17 26.48
N TYR A 1265 -33.73 15.12 26.80
CA TYR A 1265 -33.88 16.09 27.90
C TYR A 1265 -33.59 17.51 27.40
N SER A 1266 -34.39 18.48 27.83
CA SER A 1266 -34.23 19.90 27.46
C SER A 1266 -34.19 20.78 28.70
N PHE A 1267 -32.98 21.22 29.06
CA PHE A 1267 -32.70 22.00 30.25
C PHE A 1267 -32.62 23.49 29.95
N VAL A 1268 -33.05 24.30 30.92
CA VAL A 1268 -32.80 25.74 30.98
C VAL A 1268 -32.25 26.07 32.37
N ALA A 1269 -31.06 26.66 32.43
CA ALA A 1269 -30.39 27.09 33.65
C ALA A 1269 -30.33 28.63 33.69
N LYS A 1270 -30.84 29.22 34.78
CA LYS A 1270 -30.81 30.67 35.04
C LYS A 1270 -29.89 31.04 36.18
#